data_AF-P22533-F1
#
_entry.id   AF-P22533-F1
#
_cell.length_a   1.000
_cell.length_b   1.000
_cell.length_c   1.000
_cell.angle_alpha   90.00
_cell.angle_beta   90.00
_cell.angle_gamma   90.00
#
_symmetry.space_group_name_H-M   'P 1'
#
loop_
_entity.id
_entity.type
_entity.pdbx_description
1 polymer ?
#
loop_
_entity_poly.entity_id
_entity_poly.type
_entity_poly.pdbx_seq_one_letter_code
_entity_poly.pdbx_strand_id
1 'polypeptide(L)'
;MRLKTKIRKKWLSVLCTVVFLLNILFIANVTILPKVGAATSNDGVVKIDTSTLIGTNHAHCWYRDRLDTALRGIRSWGMNSVRVVLSNGYRWTKIPASEVANIISLSRSLGFKAIILEVHDTTGYGEDGAACSLAQAVEYWKEIKSVLDGNEDFVIINIGNEPYGNNNYQNWVNDTKNAIKALRDAGFKHTIMVDAPNWGQDWSNTMRDNAQSIMEADPLRNLVFSIHMYGVYNTASKVEEYIKSFVDKGLPLVIGEFGHQHTDGDPDEEAIVRYAKQYKIGLFSWSWCGNSSYVGYLDMVNNWDPNNPTPWGQWYKTNAIGTSSTPTPTSTVTPTPTPTPTPTPTVTATPTPTPTPVSTPATSGQIKVLYANKETNSTTNTIRPWLKVVNSGSSSIDLSRVTIRYWYTVDGERAQSAISDWAQIGASNVTFKFVKLSSSVSGADYYLEIGFKSGAGQLQPGKDTGEIQMRFNKDDWSNYNQGNDWSWIQSMTSYGENEKVTAYIDGVLVWGQEPSGATPAPAPTATPTPTPTVTPTPTVTPTPTVTATPTPTPTPTPTPVSTPATGGQIKVLYANKETNSTTNTIRPWLKVVNSGSSSIDLSRVTIRYWYTVDGERAQSAISDWAQIGASNVTFKFVKLSSSVSGADYYLEIGFKSGAGQLQPGKDTGEIQIRFNKSDWSNYNQGNDWSWIQSMTSYGENEKVTAYIDGVLVWGQEPSGTTPSPTSTPTVTVTPTPTPTPTPTPTPTVTPTPTVTPTPTVTATPTPTPTPIPTVTPLPTISPSPSVVEITINTNAGRTQISPYIYGANQDIEGVVHSARRLGGNRLTGYNWENNFSNAGNDWYHSSDDYLCWSMGISGEDAKVPAAVVSKFHEYSLKNNAYSAVTLQMAGYVSKDNYGTVSENETAPSNRWAEVKFKKDAPLSLNPDLNDNFVYMDEFINYLINKYGMASSPTGIKGYILDNEPDLWASTHPRIHPNKVTCKELIEKSVELAKVIKTLDPSAEVFGYASYGFMGYYSLQDAPDWNQVKGEHRWFISWYLEQMKKASDSFGKRLLDVLDLHWYPEARGGNIRVCFDGENDTSKEVVIARMQAPRTLWDPTYKTSVKGQITAGENSWINQWFSDYLPIIPNVKADIEKYYPGTKLAISEFDYGGRNHISGGIALADVLGIFGKYGVNFAARWGDSGSYAAAAYNIYLNYDGKGSKYGNTNVSANTSDVENMPVYASINGQDDSELHIILINRNYDQKLQVKINITSTPKYTKAEIYGFDSNSPEYKKMGNIDNIESNVFTLEVPKFNGVSHSITLDFNVSIKIIQNEVIKFIRNLVFMRALV
;
A
#
# COMPACT_ATOMS: atom_id res chain seq x y z
N MET A 1 -15.42 -3.74 -81.54
CA MET A 1 -16.72 -3.81 -80.82
C MET A 1 -16.51 -3.21 -79.44
N ARG A 2 -17.25 -2.19 -78.99
CA ARG A 2 -18.71 -2.05 -78.70
C ARG A 2 -19.12 -2.46 -77.27
N LEU A 3 -18.96 -1.51 -76.34
CA LEU A 3 -20.06 -1.00 -75.49
C LEU A 3 -20.80 -1.94 -74.49
N LYS A 4 -20.21 -3.01 -73.94
CA LYS A 4 -20.94 -3.92 -73.01
C LYS A 4 -20.41 -4.15 -71.58
N THR A 5 -19.53 -3.30 -71.03
CA THR A 5 -19.02 -3.51 -69.64
C THR A 5 -18.88 -2.27 -68.74
N LYS A 6 -19.25 -1.05 -69.16
CA LYS A 6 -19.11 0.18 -68.35
C LYS A 6 -20.24 0.47 -67.35
N ILE A 7 -21.27 -0.38 -67.25
CA ILE A 7 -22.49 -0.10 -66.43
C ILE A 7 -22.53 -0.90 -65.11
N ARG A 8 -21.94 -2.11 -65.04
CA ARG A 8 -22.06 -2.99 -63.86
C ARG A 8 -21.23 -2.61 -62.62
N LYS A 9 -20.25 -1.70 -62.72
CA LYS A 9 -19.45 -1.24 -61.55
C LYS A 9 -19.95 0.03 -60.85
N LYS A 10 -20.97 0.72 -61.35
CA LYS A 10 -21.58 1.89 -60.67
C LYS A 10 -22.85 1.60 -59.87
N TRP A 11 -23.48 0.45 -60.07
CA TRP A 11 -24.63 0.02 -59.27
C TRP A 11 -24.24 -0.75 -58.01
N LEU A 12 -23.06 -1.37 -57.98
CA LEU A 12 -22.65 -2.21 -56.85
C LEU A 12 -22.28 -1.40 -55.60
N SER A 13 -21.70 -0.21 -55.73
CA SER A 13 -21.47 0.69 -54.59
C SER A 13 -22.77 1.26 -54.03
N VAL A 14 -23.74 1.59 -54.88
CA VAL A 14 -25.08 2.03 -54.44
C VAL A 14 -25.81 0.88 -53.76
N LEU A 15 -25.72 -0.35 -54.28
CA LEU A 15 -26.28 -1.52 -53.61
C LEU A 15 -25.58 -1.80 -52.27
N CYS A 16 -24.26 -1.68 -52.17
CA CYS A 16 -23.56 -1.83 -50.89
C CYS A 16 -24.01 -0.76 -49.88
N THR A 17 -24.11 0.53 -50.26
CA THR A 17 -24.59 1.58 -49.34
C THR A 17 -26.05 1.38 -48.95
N VAL A 18 -26.92 0.96 -49.87
CA VAL A 18 -28.33 0.68 -49.60
C VAL A 18 -28.52 -0.61 -48.80
N VAL A 19 -27.66 -1.62 -48.95
CA VAL A 19 -27.66 -2.83 -48.10
C VAL A 19 -27.04 -2.55 -46.72
N PHE A 20 -26.08 -1.64 -46.60
CA PHE A 20 -25.61 -1.15 -45.30
C PHE A 20 -26.74 -0.42 -44.56
N LEU A 21 -27.42 0.50 -45.24
CA LEU A 21 -28.56 1.24 -44.69
C LEU A 21 -29.81 0.36 -44.44
N LEU A 22 -30.08 -0.66 -45.27
CA LEU A 22 -31.18 -1.59 -45.04
C LEU A 22 -30.87 -2.63 -43.94
N ASN A 23 -29.60 -3.01 -43.71
CA ASN A 23 -29.26 -3.76 -42.50
C ASN A 23 -29.40 -2.89 -41.25
N ILE A 24 -29.02 -1.60 -41.32
CA ILE A 24 -29.29 -0.62 -40.25
C ILE A 24 -30.80 -0.44 -40.00
N LEU A 25 -31.68 -0.76 -40.96
CA LEU A 25 -33.14 -0.75 -40.83
C LEU A 25 -33.79 -2.12 -40.55
N PHE A 26 -33.09 -3.25 -40.73
CA PHE A 26 -33.57 -4.59 -40.37
C PHE A 26 -33.03 -5.10 -39.02
N ILE A 27 -31.90 -4.55 -38.53
CA ILE A 27 -31.44 -4.75 -37.15
C ILE A 27 -32.44 -4.13 -36.14
N ALA A 28 -33.31 -3.22 -36.59
CA ALA A 28 -34.43 -2.69 -35.81
C ALA A 28 -35.54 -3.71 -35.43
N ASN A 29 -35.41 -4.98 -35.86
CA ASN A 29 -36.26 -6.11 -35.44
C ASN A 29 -35.46 -7.25 -34.77
N VAL A 30 -34.21 -7.01 -34.33
CA VAL A 30 -33.59 -7.90 -33.34
C VAL A 30 -34.40 -7.81 -32.05
N THR A 31 -34.72 -8.98 -31.48
CA THR A 31 -35.65 -9.13 -30.36
C THR A 31 -35.38 -8.13 -29.25
N ILE A 32 -36.43 -7.44 -28.79
CA ILE A 32 -36.38 -6.71 -27.52
C ILE A 32 -36.21 -7.76 -26.42
N LEU A 33 -34.95 -8.06 -26.07
CA LEU A 33 -34.64 -8.87 -24.90
C LEU A 33 -35.33 -8.20 -23.69
N PRO A 34 -36.14 -8.93 -22.91
CA PRO A 34 -36.84 -8.34 -21.79
C PRO A 34 -35.80 -7.71 -20.86
N LYS A 35 -36.04 -6.46 -20.47
CA LYS A 35 -35.08 -5.65 -19.74
C LYS A 35 -34.86 -6.26 -18.35
N VAL A 36 -33.83 -7.11 -18.20
CA VAL A 36 -33.38 -7.64 -16.92
C VAL A 36 -32.71 -6.51 -16.14
N GLY A 37 -33.56 -5.73 -15.48
CA GLY A 37 -33.23 -4.57 -14.68
C GLY A 37 -34.52 -4.13 -13.99
N ALA A 38 -34.44 -3.86 -12.69
CA ALA A 38 -35.59 -3.85 -11.78
C ALA A 38 -36.82 -3.11 -12.35
N ALA A 39 -37.90 -3.86 -12.61
CA ALA A 39 -39.19 -3.27 -12.95
C ALA A 39 -39.72 -2.54 -11.72
N THR A 40 -39.83 -1.21 -11.81
CA THR A 40 -40.51 -0.38 -10.82
C THR A 40 -41.99 -0.79 -10.78
N SER A 41 -42.33 -1.64 -9.82
CA SER A 41 -43.71 -2.07 -9.59
C SER A 41 -44.48 -0.97 -8.87
N ASN A 42 -45.75 -0.78 -9.23
CA ASN A 42 -46.62 0.28 -8.69
C ASN A 42 -47.13 -0.03 -7.25
N ASP A 43 -46.42 -0.89 -6.52
CA ASP A 43 -46.75 -1.44 -5.20
C ASP A 43 -45.92 -0.83 -4.06
N GLY A 44 -44.94 0.02 -4.39
CA GLY A 44 -44.05 0.65 -3.41
C GLY A 44 -42.97 -0.28 -2.86
N VAL A 45 -42.74 -1.44 -3.49
CA VAL A 45 -41.61 -2.32 -3.15
C VAL A 45 -40.34 -1.76 -3.80
N VAL A 46 -39.36 -1.37 -2.99
CA VAL A 46 -38.03 -1.02 -3.49
C VAL A 46 -37.33 -2.30 -3.94
N LYS A 47 -36.82 -2.31 -5.17
CA LYS A 47 -36.13 -3.45 -5.78
C LYS A 47 -34.72 -3.03 -6.17
N ILE A 48 -33.73 -3.74 -5.65
CA ILE A 48 -32.32 -3.43 -5.90
C ILE A 48 -31.95 -3.91 -7.32
N ASP A 49 -31.39 -3.02 -8.14
CA ASP A 49 -30.99 -3.35 -9.52
C ASP A 49 -29.66 -4.12 -9.54
N THR A 50 -29.77 -5.44 -9.39
CA THR A 50 -28.62 -6.35 -9.37
C THR A 50 -27.82 -6.38 -10.68
N SER A 51 -28.40 -5.91 -11.79
CA SER A 51 -27.80 -5.93 -13.13
C SER A 51 -26.54 -5.07 -13.29
N THR A 52 -26.25 -4.21 -12.30
CA THR A 52 -25.07 -3.33 -12.27
C THR A 52 -24.18 -3.51 -11.04
N LEU A 53 -24.42 -4.57 -10.24
CA LEU A 53 -23.62 -4.89 -9.07
C LEU A 53 -22.37 -5.67 -9.47
N ILE A 54 -21.20 -5.16 -9.07
CA ILE A 54 -19.91 -5.85 -9.22
C ILE A 54 -19.13 -5.77 -7.92
N GLY A 55 -18.61 -6.90 -7.48
CA GLY A 55 -18.11 -7.08 -6.13
C GLY A 55 -17.35 -8.38 -5.90
N THR A 56 -17.17 -8.69 -4.62
CA THR A 56 -16.58 -9.95 -4.17
C THR A 56 -17.22 -10.37 -2.85
N ASN A 57 -16.92 -11.58 -2.41
CA ASN A 57 -17.32 -12.10 -1.12
C ASN A 57 -16.31 -11.70 -0.05
N HIS A 58 -16.79 -11.20 1.09
CA HIS A 58 -15.98 -10.95 2.28
C HIS A 58 -16.35 -11.95 3.37
N ALA A 59 -15.35 -12.77 3.72
CA ALA A 59 -15.30 -13.82 4.73
C ALA A 59 -15.51 -13.35 6.20
N HIS A 60 -16.43 -12.40 6.44
CA HIS A 60 -16.59 -11.67 7.69
C HIS A 60 -16.84 -12.58 8.90
N CYS A 61 -17.63 -13.64 8.78
CA CYS A 61 -17.88 -14.64 9.82
C CYS A 61 -16.60 -15.09 10.56
N TRP A 62 -15.51 -15.31 9.81
CA TRP A 62 -14.23 -15.78 10.33
C TRP A 62 -13.21 -14.65 10.54
N TYR A 63 -13.40 -13.50 9.89
CA TYR A 63 -12.49 -12.35 9.88
C TYR A 63 -13.20 -11.05 10.26
N ARG A 64 -13.90 -11.06 11.40
CA ARG A 64 -14.72 -9.95 11.91
C ARG A 64 -13.91 -8.67 12.09
N ASP A 65 -12.67 -8.82 12.56
CA ASP A 65 -11.68 -7.74 12.76
C ASP A 65 -10.98 -7.30 11.45
N ARG A 66 -11.43 -7.76 10.28
CA ARG A 66 -10.98 -7.26 8.96
C ARG A 66 -12.05 -6.50 8.21
N LEU A 67 -13.25 -6.32 8.77
CA LEU A 67 -14.39 -5.69 8.10
C LEU A 67 -14.05 -4.32 7.47
N ASP A 68 -13.42 -3.42 8.23
CA ASP A 68 -13.09 -2.07 7.74
C ASP A 68 -12.00 -2.11 6.65
N THR A 69 -10.92 -2.86 6.87
CA THR A 69 -9.85 -3.07 5.89
C THR A 69 -10.39 -3.69 4.59
N ALA A 70 -11.21 -4.74 4.69
CA ALA A 70 -11.79 -5.44 3.56
C ALA A 70 -12.75 -4.54 2.79
N LEU A 71 -13.73 -3.92 3.45
CA LEU A 71 -14.70 -3.06 2.77
C LEU A 71 -14.05 -1.84 2.12
N ARG A 72 -13.03 -1.23 2.74
CA ARG A 72 -12.24 -0.15 2.11
C ARG A 72 -11.41 -0.64 0.93
N GLY A 73 -10.79 -1.82 1.03
CA GLY A 73 -9.99 -2.40 -0.05
C GLY A 73 -10.82 -2.81 -1.27
N ILE A 74 -11.93 -3.51 -1.04
CA ILE A 74 -12.96 -3.82 -2.04
C ILE A 74 -13.41 -2.53 -2.74
N ARG A 75 -13.72 -1.49 -1.97
CA ARG A 75 -14.21 -0.22 -2.51
C ARG A 75 -13.14 0.55 -3.30
N SER A 76 -11.88 0.53 -2.87
CA SER A 76 -10.78 1.25 -3.53
C SER A 76 -10.41 0.65 -4.89
N TRP A 77 -10.76 -0.61 -5.13
CA TRP A 77 -10.69 -1.26 -6.45
C TRP A 77 -11.81 -0.84 -7.40
N GLY A 78 -12.75 0.02 -6.97
CA GLY A 78 -13.87 0.48 -7.78
C GLY A 78 -15.14 -0.37 -7.65
N MET A 79 -15.06 -1.56 -7.02
CA MET A 79 -16.22 -2.43 -6.79
C MET A 79 -17.36 -1.67 -6.10
N ASN A 80 -18.59 -1.92 -6.55
CA ASN A 80 -19.78 -1.18 -6.12
C ASN A 80 -20.74 -2.02 -5.26
N SER A 81 -20.44 -3.30 -5.04
CA SER A 81 -21.16 -4.20 -4.14
C SER A 81 -20.19 -5.12 -3.38
N VAL A 82 -20.69 -5.77 -2.33
CA VAL A 82 -19.99 -6.83 -1.59
C VAL A 82 -21.03 -7.85 -1.10
N ARG A 83 -20.67 -9.13 -1.03
CA ARG A 83 -21.44 -10.17 -0.34
C ARG A 83 -20.74 -10.52 0.97
N VAL A 84 -21.41 -10.34 2.10
CA VAL A 84 -20.80 -10.40 3.43
C VAL A 84 -21.28 -11.66 4.15
N VAL A 85 -20.34 -12.54 4.42
CA VAL A 85 -20.54 -13.84 5.07
C VAL A 85 -20.91 -13.65 6.54
N LEU A 86 -22.14 -13.99 6.93
CA LEU A 86 -22.58 -14.01 8.33
C LEU A 86 -22.76 -15.44 8.83
N SER A 87 -22.97 -15.58 10.14
CA SER A 87 -23.36 -16.85 10.75
C SER A 87 -24.57 -16.70 11.67
N ASN A 88 -25.47 -17.68 11.61
CA ASN A 88 -26.64 -17.77 12.50
C ASN A 88 -26.32 -18.40 13.87
N GLY A 89 -25.13 -18.99 14.04
CA GLY A 89 -24.69 -19.64 15.28
C GLY A 89 -24.87 -21.15 15.33
N TYR A 90 -25.14 -21.82 14.20
CA TYR A 90 -25.36 -23.27 14.16
C TYR A 90 -24.06 -24.05 13.90
N ARG A 91 -23.23 -23.53 13.00
CA ARG A 91 -21.95 -24.09 12.53
C ARG A 91 -20.76 -23.23 12.96
N TRP A 92 -20.92 -21.90 12.96
CA TRP A 92 -19.87 -20.95 13.38
C TRP A 92 -20.35 -19.99 14.48
N THR A 93 -19.54 -19.00 14.84
CA THR A 93 -19.91 -18.03 15.88
C THR A 93 -20.90 -17.01 15.32
N LYS A 94 -22.12 -17.01 15.86
CA LYS A 94 -23.21 -16.09 15.50
C LYS A 94 -22.76 -14.63 15.41
N ILE A 95 -23.16 -13.96 14.35
CA ILE A 95 -23.02 -12.51 14.20
C ILE A 95 -24.24 -11.82 14.85
N PRO A 96 -24.09 -10.98 15.88
CA PRO A 96 -25.21 -10.29 16.51
C PRO A 96 -25.75 -9.16 15.61
N ALA A 97 -27.03 -8.82 15.77
CA ALA A 97 -27.70 -7.74 15.03
C ALA A 97 -26.93 -6.39 15.09
N SER A 98 -26.28 -6.09 16.21
CA SER A 98 -25.47 -4.86 16.38
C SER A 98 -24.25 -4.80 15.44
N GLU A 99 -23.67 -5.94 15.08
CA GLU A 99 -22.55 -6.02 14.14
C GLU A 99 -23.05 -5.99 12.69
N VAL A 100 -24.21 -6.61 12.41
CA VAL A 100 -24.89 -6.46 11.11
C VAL A 100 -25.25 -4.99 10.84
N ALA A 101 -25.72 -4.25 11.85
CA ALA A 101 -25.94 -2.81 11.74
C ALA A 101 -24.64 -2.04 11.44
N ASN A 102 -23.51 -2.45 12.02
CA ASN A 102 -22.20 -1.86 11.72
C ASN A 102 -21.76 -2.15 10.27
N ILE A 103 -21.92 -3.39 9.78
CA ILE A 103 -21.67 -3.75 8.38
C ILE A 103 -22.47 -2.84 7.44
N ILE A 104 -23.79 -2.73 7.64
CA ILE A 104 -24.69 -1.90 6.82
C ILE A 104 -24.26 -0.42 6.84
N SER A 105 -24.01 0.13 8.04
CA SER A 105 -23.62 1.54 8.21
C SER A 105 -22.28 1.85 7.54
N LEU A 106 -21.28 0.98 7.73
CA LEU A 106 -19.96 1.11 7.14
C LEU A 106 -20.03 0.99 5.61
N SER A 107 -20.73 0.00 5.07
CA SER A 107 -20.92 -0.16 3.62
C SER A 107 -21.65 1.03 2.99
N ARG A 108 -22.67 1.61 3.64
CA ARG A 108 -23.29 2.87 3.15
C ARG A 108 -22.27 4.02 3.17
N SER A 109 -21.50 4.17 4.24
CA SER A 109 -20.50 5.26 4.37
C SER A 109 -19.38 5.19 3.32
N LEU A 110 -19.08 4.00 2.80
CA LEU A 110 -18.10 3.76 1.74
C LEU A 110 -18.68 3.91 0.33
N GLY A 111 -19.96 4.25 0.18
CA GLY A 111 -20.57 4.49 -1.14
C GLY A 111 -20.62 3.24 -2.02
N PHE A 112 -20.87 2.06 -1.42
CA PHE A 112 -21.41 0.91 -2.14
C PHE A 112 -22.82 1.26 -2.67
N LYS A 113 -23.29 0.59 -3.73
CA LYS A 113 -24.67 0.73 -4.24
C LYS A 113 -25.66 -0.08 -3.43
N ALA A 114 -25.26 -1.31 -3.09
CA ALA A 114 -25.99 -2.28 -2.30
C ALA A 114 -24.98 -3.26 -1.69
N ILE A 115 -25.42 -4.04 -0.71
CA ILE A 115 -24.69 -5.20 -0.19
C ILE A 115 -25.60 -6.41 -0.13
N ILE A 116 -25.00 -7.59 -0.25
CA ILE A 116 -25.66 -8.86 0.03
C ILE A 116 -25.21 -9.31 1.41
N LEU A 117 -26.15 -9.68 2.28
CA LEU A 117 -25.89 -10.33 3.55
C LEU A 117 -26.37 -11.78 3.44
N GLU A 118 -25.53 -12.74 3.82
CA GLU A 118 -25.81 -14.17 3.68
C GLU A 118 -25.56 -14.95 4.98
N VAL A 119 -26.27 -16.07 5.21
CA VAL A 119 -26.02 -17.00 6.33
C VAL A 119 -25.26 -18.23 5.84
N HIS A 120 -23.98 -18.32 6.19
CA HIS A 120 -23.11 -19.34 5.61
C HIS A 120 -23.32 -20.73 6.23
N ASP A 121 -23.95 -20.80 7.41
CA ASP A 121 -24.20 -22.05 8.14
C ASP A 121 -25.09 -23.04 7.36
N THR A 122 -25.71 -22.67 6.22
CA THR A 122 -26.45 -23.60 5.35
C THR A 122 -25.58 -24.35 4.33
N THR A 123 -24.31 -23.95 4.12
CA THR A 123 -23.42 -24.49 3.08
C THR A 123 -23.33 -26.01 3.13
N GLY A 124 -23.82 -26.67 2.08
CA GLY A 124 -23.74 -28.13 1.91
C GLY A 124 -24.86 -28.93 2.59
N TYR A 125 -25.94 -28.31 3.07
CA TYR A 125 -27.03 -29.00 3.79
C TYR A 125 -27.57 -30.24 3.05
N GLY A 126 -27.88 -31.28 3.81
CA GLY A 126 -28.22 -32.62 3.29
C GLY A 126 -27.01 -33.51 2.95
N GLU A 127 -25.80 -32.95 2.84
CA GLU A 127 -24.54 -33.68 2.62
C GLU A 127 -23.51 -33.40 3.74
N ASP A 128 -23.33 -32.14 4.14
CA ASP A 128 -22.53 -31.75 5.31
C ASP A 128 -23.38 -31.78 6.59
N GLY A 129 -22.99 -32.62 7.55
CA GLY A 129 -23.69 -32.78 8.83
C GLY A 129 -23.56 -31.59 9.79
N ALA A 130 -22.68 -30.63 9.52
CA ALA A 130 -22.57 -29.39 10.29
C ALA A 130 -23.48 -28.27 9.77
N ALA A 131 -24.12 -28.44 8.61
CA ALA A 131 -24.96 -27.43 7.99
C ALA A 131 -26.39 -27.38 8.57
N CYS A 132 -26.98 -26.19 8.58
CA CYS A 132 -28.36 -25.95 8.97
C CYS A 132 -29.29 -25.88 7.75
N SER A 133 -30.59 -26.07 7.98
CA SER A 133 -31.62 -25.88 6.95
C SER A 133 -31.92 -24.40 6.71
N LEU A 134 -32.46 -24.07 5.52
CA LEU A 134 -32.98 -22.73 5.21
C LEU A 134 -33.99 -22.23 6.27
N ALA A 135 -34.78 -23.11 6.87
CA ALA A 135 -35.71 -22.74 7.94
C ALA A 135 -34.98 -22.21 9.20
N GLN A 136 -33.81 -22.76 9.53
CA GLN A 136 -33.00 -22.30 10.67
C GLN A 136 -32.27 -20.99 10.36
N ALA A 137 -31.89 -20.75 9.10
CA ALA A 137 -31.40 -19.45 8.66
C ALA A 137 -32.50 -18.36 8.71
N VAL A 138 -33.75 -18.70 8.36
CA VAL A 138 -34.90 -17.79 8.46
C VAL A 138 -35.19 -17.32 9.88
N GLU A 139 -35.02 -18.16 10.91
CA GLU A 139 -35.20 -17.70 12.30
C GLU A 139 -34.15 -16.67 12.71
N TYR A 140 -32.91 -16.79 12.24
CA TYR A 140 -31.89 -15.75 12.43
C TYR A 140 -32.23 -14.45 11.69
N TRP A 141 -32.69 -14.54 10.44
CA TRP A 141 -33.16 -13.36 9.71
C TRP A 141 -34.27 -12.63 10.48
N LYS A 142 -35.29 -13.36 10.98
CA LYS A 142 -36.35 -12.81 11.84
C LYS A 142 -35.81 -12.17 13.12
N GLU A 143 -34.84 -12.78 13.79
CA GLU A 143 -34.22 -12.25 15.00
C GLU A 143 -33.53 -10.90 14.75
N ILE A 144 -32.79 -10.76 13.63
CA ILE A 144 -32.08 -9.53 13.29
C ILE A 144 -32.93 -8.51 12.49
N LYS A 145 -34.23 -8.76 12.30
CA LYS A 145 -35.14 -7.92 11.49
C LYS A 145 -35.03 -6.42 11.79
N SER A 146 -34.90 -6.06 13.07
CA SER A 146 -34.87 -4.68 13.55
C SER A 146 -33.66 -3.85 13.08
N VAL A 147 -32.62 -4.47 12.50
CA VAL A 147 -31.50 -3.75 11.88
C VAL A 147 -31.53 -3.80 10.34
N LEU A 148 -32.43 -4.60 9.77
CA LEU A 148 -32.62 -4.74 8.33
C LEU A 148 -33.74 -3.82 7.83
N ASP A 149 -34.82 -3.67 8.58
CA ASP A 149 -35.94 -2.77 8.27
C ASP A 149 -35.44 -1.33 8.02
N GLY A 150 -35.93 -0.70 6.95
CA GLY A 150 -35.46 0.62 6.51
C GLY A 150 -34.18 0.59 5.65
N ASN A 151 -33.67 -0.59 5.29
CA ASN A 151 -32.57 -0.78 4.34
C ASN A 151 -32.97 -1.58 3.09
N GLU A 152 -34.25 -1.61 2.73
CA GLU A 152 -34.79 -2.30 1.54
C GLU A 152 -34.21 -1.80 0.21
N ASP A 153 -33.65 -0.59 0.19
CA ASP A 153 -32.96 0.04 -0.94
C ASP A 153 -31.50 -0.41 -1.12
N PHE A 154 -30.92 -1.07 -0.11
CA PHE A 154 -29.47 -1.26 0.01
C PHE A 154 -29.06 -2.67 0.41
N VAL A 155 -29.87 -3.40 1.18
CA VAL A 155 -29.56 -4.74 1.66
C VAL A 155 -30.36 -5.79 0.90
N ILE A 156 -29.64 -6.68 0.23
CA ILE A 156 -30.16 -7.93 -0.31
C ILE A 156 -30.01 -9.00 0.77
N ILE A 157 -31.11 -9.68 1.11
CA ILE A 157 -31.12 -10.78 2.10
C ILE A 157 -30.94 -12.11 1.36
N ASN A 158 -29.77 -12.71 1.46
CA ASN A 158 -29.49 -14.02 0.87
C ASN A 158 -29.79 -15.10 1.90
N ILE A 159 -30.81 -15.93 1.65
CA ILE A 159 -31.44 -16.74 2.74
C ILE A 159 -30.41 -17.62 3.45
N GLY A 160 -29.47 -18.21 2.71
CA GLY A 160 -28.25 -18.84 3.21
C GLY A 160 -27.40 -19.36 2.06
N ASN A 161 -26.08 -19.45 2.26
CA ASN A 161 -25.12 -19.93 1.25
C ASN A 161 -25.35 -21.40 0.89
N GLU A 162 -25.19 -21.73 -0.39
CA GLU A 162 -25.17 -23.10 -0.94
C GLU A 162 -26.11 -24.10 -0.23
N PRO A 163 -27.41 -23.79 -0.14
CA PRO A 163 -28.30 -24.34 0.90
C PRO A 163 -28.74 -25.79 0.69
N TYR A 164 -28.17 -26.49 -0.29
CA TYR A 164 -28.22 -27.94 -0.44
C TYR A 164 -26.95 -28.43 -1.14
N GLY A 165 -26.36 -29.52 -0.64
CA GLY A 165 -25.29 -30.26 -1.31
C GLY A 165 -25.80 -31.10 -2.48
N ASN A 166 -25.12 -32.21 -2.79
CA ASN A 166 -25.49 -33.16 -3.83
C ASN A 166 -26.52 -34.21 -3.37
N ASN A 167 -26.80 -34.28 -2.08
CA ASN A 167 -27.77 -35.20 -1.48
C ASN A 167 -29.09 -34.47 -1.17
N ASN A 168 -30.22 -35.10 -1.53
CA ASN A 168 -31.58 -34.61 -1.27
C ASN A 168 -31.94 -33.23 -1.85
N TYR A 169 -31.13 -32.69 -2.77
CA TYR A 169 -31.29 -31.35 -3.36
C TYR A 169 -32.65 -31.11 -4.04
N GLN A 170 -33.40 -32.15 -4.36
CA GLN A 170 -34.75 -32.03 -4.93
C GLN A 170 -35.72 -31.31 -3.96
N ASN A 171 -35.45 -31.37 -2.65
CA ASN A 171 -36.23 -30.68 -1.62
C ASN A 171 -36.03 -29.14 -1.63
N TRP A 172 -34.90 -28.66 -2.15
CA TRP A 172 -34.52 -27.24 -2.21
C TRP A 172 -35.64 -26.35 -2.78
N VAL A 173 -36.39 -26.84 -3.78
CA VAL A 173 -37.49 -26.09 -4.41
C VAL A 173 -38.62 -25.79 -3.41
N ASN A 174 -38.92 -26.71 -2.49
CA ASN A 174 -39.97 -26.52 -1.49
C ASN A 174 -39.44 -25.73 -0.29
N ASP A 175 -38.25 -26.06 0.20
CA ASP A 175 -37.64 -25.37 1.36
C ASP A 175 -37.37 -23.90 1.06
N THR A 176 -36.93 -23.57 -0.16
CA THR A 176 -36.78 -22.19 -0.65
C THR A 176 -38.11 -21.45 -0.68
N LYS A 177 -39.19 -22.06 -1.20
CA LYS A 177 -40.53 -21.44 -1.21
C LYS A 177 -41.06 -21.22 0.20
N ASN A 178 -40.86 -22.20 1.09
CA ASN A 178 -41.23 -22.09 2.50
C ASN A 178 -40.45 -20.97 3.20
N ALA A 179 -39.15 -20.85 2.94
CA ALA A 179 -38.30 -19.82 3.52
C ALA A 179 -38.65 -18.41 3.02
N ILE A 180 -38.85 -18.23 1.71
CA ILE A 180 -39.35 -16.97 1.12
C ILE A 180 -40.68 -16.60 1.75
N LYS A 181 -41.64 -17.55 1.82
CA LYS A 181 -42.94 -17.29 2.44
C LYS A 181 -42.79 -16.88 3.90
N ALA A 182 -41.97 -17.58 4.69
CA ALA A 182 -41.75 -17.26 6.10
C ALA A 182 -41.08 -15.90 6.33
N LEU A 183 -40.23 -15.43 5.40
CA LEU A 183 -39.68 -14.06 5.42
C LEU A 183 -40.74 -13.01 5.03
N ARG A 184 -41.57 -13.27 4.00
CA ARG A 184 -42.65 -12.35 3.62
C ARG A 184 -43.76 -12.29 4.68
N ASP A 185 -44.12 -13.42 5.29
CA ASP A 185 -45.03 -13.53 6.44
C ASP A 185 -44.49 -12.75 7.65
N ALA A 186 -43.17 -12.79 7.88
CA ALA A 186 -42.50 -11.99 8.90
C ALA A 186 -42.39 -10.49 8.52
N GLY A 187 -42.77 -10.09 7.31
CA GLY A 187 -42.82 -8.69 6.86
C GLY A 187 -41.53 -8.15 6.22
N PHE A 188 -40.63 -9.00 5.72
CA PHE A 188 -39.47 -8.56 4.95
C PHE A 188 -39.85 -8.11 3.54
N LYS A 189 -39.46 -6.90 3.15
CA LYS A 189 -39.75 -6.31 1.82
C LYS A 189 -38.54 -6.27 0.87
N HIS A 190 -37.34 -6.43 1.42
CA HIS A 190 -36.04 -6.47 0.74
C HIS A 190 -36.03 -7.39 -0.48
N THR A 191 -35.11 -7.12 -1.40
CA THR A 191 -34.77 -8.10 -2.44
C THR A 191 -34.16 -9.33 -1.76
N ILE A 192 -34.74 -10.51 -1.97
CA ILE A 192 -34.25 -11.77 -1.39
C ILE A 192 -33.41 -12.52 -2.42
N MET A 193 -32.17 -12.87 -2.07
CA MET A 193 -31.29 -13.68 -2.89
C MET A 193 -31.42 -15.16 -2.56
N VAL A 194 -31.58 -15.97 -3.60
CA VAL A 194 -31.84 -17.40 -3.54
C VAL A 194 -30.69 -18.12 -4.24
N ASP A 195 -29.85 -18.77 -3.45
CA ASP A 195 -28.70 -19.54 -3.95
C ASP A 195 -29.14 -20.91 -4.46
N ALA A 196 -28.51 -21.35 -5.54
CA ALA A 196 -28.67 -22.65 -6.13
C ALA A 196 -28.37 -23.83 -5.16
N PRO A 197 -28.99 -25.00 -5.40
CA PRO A 197 -28.56 -26.25 -4.79
C PRO A 197 -27.26 -26.76 -5.45
N ASN A 198 -26.82 -27.95 -5.05
CA ASN A 198 -25.62 -28.62 -5.56
C ASN A 198 -24.34 -27.81 -5.30
N TRP A 199 -24.13 -27.40 -4.04
CA TRP A 199 -23.00 -26.54 -3.64
C TRP A 199 -22.96 -25.26 -4.49
N GLY A 200 -24.12 -24.61 -4.64
CA GLY A 200 -24.27 -23.36 -5.41
C GLY A 200 -24.14 -23.50 -6.93
N GLN A 201 -23.74 -24.65 -7.47
CA GLN A 201 -23.41 -24.79 -8.89
C GLN A 201 -24.55 -25.29 -9.79
N ASP A 202 -25.71 -25.65 -9.23
CA ASP A 202 -26.91 -26.14 -9.95
C ASP A 202 -26.63 -27.12 -11.13
N TRP A 203 -25.64 -28.01 -11.02
CA TRP A 203 -25.31 -28.93 -12.13
C TRP A 203 -26.48 -29.85 -12.51
N SER A 204 -27.42 -30.06 -11.58
CA SER A 204 -28.68 -30.77 -11.81
C SER A 204 -29.75 -29.97 -12.56
N ASN A 205 -29.55 -28.66 -12.73
CA ASN A 205 -30.47 -27.68 -13.29
C ASN A 205 -31.78 -27.49 -12.48
N THR A 206 -31.74 -27.82 -11.19
CA THR A 206 -32.90 -27.73 -10.28
C THR A 206 -33.35 -26.29 -10.07
N MET A 207 -32.44 -25.35 -9.82
CA MET A 207 -32.77 -23.92 -9.78
C MET A 207 -33.18 -23.44 -11.17
N ARG A 208 -32.38 -23.71 -12.21
CA ARG A 208 -32.60 -23.31 -13.60
C ARG A 208 -34.03 -23.56 -14.07
N ASP A 209 -34.55 -24.75 -13.78
CA ASP A 209 -35.85 -25.20 -14.29
C ASP A 209 -37.01 -24.86 -13.35
N ASN A 210 -36.78 -24.68 -12.05
CA ASN A 210 -37.83 -24.33 -11.08
C ASN A 210 -37.93 -22.84 -10.72
N ALA A 211 -36.93 -22.00 -11.07
CA ALA A 211 -36.83 -20.59 -10.66
C ALA A 211 -38.10 -19.76 -10.93
N GLN A 212 -38.76 -19.96 -12.07
CA GLN A 212 -40.04 -19.31 -12.38
C GLN A 212 -41.10 -19.56 -11.28
N SER A 213 -41.23 -20.82 -10.85
CA SER A 213 -42.20 -21.23 -9.82
C SER A 213 -41.82 -20.76 -8.40
N ILE A 214 -40.58 -20.32 -8.21
CA ILE A 214 -40.08 -19.73 -6.96
C ILE A 214 -40.32 -18.22 -6.97
N MET A 215 -40.08 -17.55 -8.09
CA MET A 215 -40.49 -16.16 -8.34
C MET A 215 -42.02 -15.98 -8.26
N GLU A 216 -42.80 -17.01 -8.59
CA GLU A 216 -44.26 -17.05 -8.41
C GLU A 216 -44.71 -17.34 -6.97
N ALA A 217 -43.82 -17.85 -6.11
CA ALA A 217 -44.10 -18.05 -4.69
C ALA A 217 -43.81 -16.79 -3.83
N ASP A 218 -43.05 -15.81 -4.35
CA ASP A 218 -42.90 -14.52 -3.70
C ASP A 218 -44.06 -13.56 -4.06
N PRO A 219 -44.95 -13.21 -3.13
CA PRO A 219 -46.03 -12.24 -3.38
C PRO A 219 -45.53 -10.84 -3.79
N LEU A 220 -44.27 -10.47 -3.49
CA LEU A 220 -43.68 -9.19 -3.90
C LEU A 220 -42.93 -9.26 -5.24
N ARG A 221 -42.67 -10.48 -5.75
CA ARG A 221 -41.80 -10.75 -6.92
C ARG A 221 -40.51 -9.92 -6.86
N ASN A 222 -39.85 -9.93 -5.71
CA ASN A 222 -38.64 -9.20 -5.37
C ASN A 222 -37.55 -10.20 -4.93
N LEU A 223 -37.27 -11.17 -5.80
CA LEU A 223 -36.19 -12.14 -5.65
C LEU A 223 -35.06 -11.85 -6.64
N VAL A 224 -33.88 -12.38 -6.36
CA VAL A 224 -32.80 -12.60 -7.33
C VAL A 224 -32.25 -14.02 -7.15
N PHE A 225 -31.97 -14.71 -8.24
CA PHE A 225 -31.34 -16.04 -8.21
C PHE A 225 -29.82 -15.89 -8.24
N SER A 226 -29.11 -16.76 -7.54
CA SER A 226 -27.65 -16.73 -7.38
C SER A 226 -27.05 -18.07 -7.76
N ILE A 227 -26.06 -18.04 -8.66
CA ILE A 227 -25.35 -19.22 -9.15
C ILE A 227 -23.84 -19.06 -8.86
N HIS A 228 -23.20 -20.14 -8.42
CA HIS A 228 -21.76 -20.20 -8.21
C HIS A 228 -21.13 -20.88 -9.43
N MET A 229 -20.26 -20.18 -10.15
CA MET A 229 -19.70 -20.65 -11.42
C MET A 229 -18.26 -21.13 -11.26
N TYR A 230 -18.10 -22.32 -10.69
CA TYR A 230 -16.82 -23.04 -10.57
C TYR A 230 -16.66 -24.11 -11.67
N GLY A 231 -16.00 -25.24 -11.39
CA GLY A 231 -15.56 -26.22 -12.39
C GLY A 231 -16.67 -26.85 -13.24
N VAL A 232 -17.93 -26.81 -12.78
CA VAL A 232 -19.10 -27.15 -13.60
C VAL A 232 -19.15 -26.29 -14.87
N TYR A 233 -18.75 -25.02 -14.81
CA TYR A 233 -18.88 -24.00 -15.85
C TYR A 233 -17.60 -23.79 -16.69
N ASN A 234 -16.81 -24.86 -16.86
CA ASN A 234 -15.54 -24.88 -17.61
C ASN A 234 -15.59 -24.64 -19.13
N THR A 235 -16.69 -24.12 -19.69
CA THR A 235 -16.72 -23.65 -21.09
C THR A 235 -17.73 -22.51 -21.32
N ALA A 236 -17.38 -21.63 -22.24
CA ALA A 236 -18.22 -20.54 -22.72
C ALA A 236 -19.65 -20.95 -23.09
N SER A 237 -19.83 -22.13 -23.71
CA SER A 237 -21.16 -22.65 -24.05
C SER A 237 -22.00 -22.93 -22.80
N LYS A 238 -21.44 -23.56 -21.76
CA LYS A 238 -22.16 -23.82 -20.51
C LYS A 238 -22.55 -22.53 -19.80
N VAL A 239 -21.62 -21.58 -19.73
CA VAL A 239 -21.83 -20.26 -19.14
C VAL A 239 -22.96 -19.51 -19.87
N GLU A 240 -22.91 -19.44 -21.20
CA GLU A 240 -23.93 -18.76 -22.01
C GLU A 240 -25.28 -19.46 -21.94
N GLU A 241 -25.34 -20.78 -22.11
CA GLU A 241 -26.59 -21.55 -22.02
C GLU A 241 -27.29 -21.37 -20.67
N TYR A 242 -26.54 -21.40 -19.58
CA TYR A 242 -27.09 -21.21 -18.24
C TYR A 242 -27.58 -19.78 -18.02
N ILE A 243 -26.77 -18.76 -18.31
CA ILE A 243 -27.19 -17.35 -18.19
C ILE A 243 -28.42 -17.06 -19.06
N LYS A 244 -28.39 -17.51 -20.34
CA LYS A 244 -29.52 -17.35 -21.26
C LYS A 244 -30.80 -18.00 -20.75
N SER A 245 -30.72 -19.13 -20.07
CA SER A 245 -31.91 -19.81 -19.52
C SER A 245 -32.66 -18.99 -18.46
N PHE A 246 -32.03 -17.99 -17.84
CA PHE A 246 -32.69 -17.01 -16.97
C PHE A 246 -33.08 -15.74 -17.75
N VAL A 247 -32.18 -15.21 -18.58
CA VAL A 247 -32.43 -14.00 -19.40
C VAL A 247 -33.62 -14.17 -20.35
N ASP A 248 -33.70 -15.30 -21.05
CA ASP A 248 -34.78 -15.60 -21.99
C ASP A 248 -36.12 -15.86 -21.26
N LYS A 249 -36.09 -16.19 -19.96
CA LYS A 249 -37.27 -16.25 -19.07
C LYS A 249 -37.60 -14.88 -18.41
N GLY A 250 -36.73 -13.87 -18.56
CA GLY A 250 -36.85 -12.58 -17.87
C GLY A 250 -36.62 -12.65 -16.36
N LEU A 251 -35.91 -13.67 -15.87
CA LEU A 251 -35.64 -13.86 -14.45
C LEU A 251 -34.32 -13.20 -14.02
N PRO A 252 -34.28 -12.48 -12.89
CA PRO A 252 -33.06 -11.84 -12.40
C PRO A 252 -32.07 -12.89 -11.85
N LEU A 253 -30.85 -12.87 -12.38
CA LEU A 253 -29.73 -13.73 -11.99
C LEU A 253 -28.54 -12.88 -11.53
N VAL A 254 -27.72 -13.43 -10.64
CA VAL A 254 -26.40 -12.96 -10.21
C VAL A 254 -25.46 -14.16 -10.20
N ILE A 255 -24.21 -13.96 -10.60
CA ILE A 255 -23.12 -14.90 -10.31
C ILE A 255 -22.60 -14.53 -8.93
N GLY A 256 -22.99 -15.31 -7.92
CA GLY A 256 -22.74 -15.03 -6.50
C GLY A 256 -21.31 -15.36 -6.06
N GLU A 257 -20.71 -16.35 -6.71
CA GLU A 257 -19.32 -16.76 -6.55
C GLU A 257 -18.76 -17.28 -7.88
N PHE A 258 -17.47 -17.05 -8.12
CA PHE A 258 -16.64 -17.77 -9.09
C PHE A 258 -15.16 -17.53 -8.79
N GLY A 259 -14.30 -18.36 -9.39
CA GLY A 259 -12.84 -18.25 -9.38
C GLY A 259 -12.26 -18.24 -10.80
N HIS A 260 -10.94 -18.25 -10.90
CA HIS A 260 -10.21 -18.67 -12.11
C HIS A 260 -9.81 -20.15 -12.08
N GLN A 261 -9.93 -20.80 -10.91
CA GLN A 261 -9.63 -22.21 -10.65
C GLN A 261 -10.58 -22.70 -9.57
N HIS A 262 -10.87 -24.00 -9.52
CA HIS A 262 -11.56 -24.63 -8.39
C HIS A 262 -11.22 -26.12 -8.25
N THR A 263 -11.57 -26.74 -7.11
CA THR A 263 -11.21 -28.14 -6.83
C THR A 263 -11.96 -29.18 -7.67
N ASP A 264 -13.08 -28.79 -8.31
CA ASP A 264 -13.87 -29.63 -9.22
C ASP A 264 -13.58 -29.38 -10.71
N GLY A 265 -12.82 -28.34 -11.05
CA GLY A 265 -12.44 -28.01 -12.41
C GLY A 265 -12.01 -26.55 -12.61
N ASP A 266 -11.55 -26.28 -13.82
CA ASP A 266 -11.10 -24.98 -14.30
C ASP A 266 -12.32 -24.21 -14.86
N PRO A 267 -12.89 -23.18 -14.21
CA PRO A 267 -14.01 -22.41 -14.76
C PRO A 267 -13.56 -21.60 -15.99
N ASP A 268 -14.48 -21.30 -16.92
CA ASP A 268 -14.19 -20.36 -18.03
C ASP A 268 -14.44 -18.92 -17.56
N GLU A 269 -13.52 -18.36 -16.77
CA GLU A 269 -13.70 -17.09 -16.09
C GLU A 269 -13.78 -15.90 -17.05
N GLU A 270 -13.10 -15.97 -18.19
CA GLU A 270 -13.26 -15.00 -19.27
C GLU A 270 -14.68 -15.03 -19.83
N ALA A 271 -15.27 -16.20 -20.10
CA ALA A 271 -16.66 -16.29 -20.49
C ALA A 271 -17.62 -15.83 -19.40
N ILE A 272 -17.38 -16.18 -18.12
CA ILE A 272 -18.23 -15.74 -16.98
C ILE A 272 -18.29 -14.22 -16.95
N VAL A 273 -17.14 -13.53 -17.00
CA VAL A 273 -17.07 -12.06 -17.06
C VAL A 273 -17.71 -11.50 -18.33
N ARG A 274 -17.38 -12.08 -19.50
CA ARG A 274 -17.88 -11.62 -20.81
C ARG A 274 -19.40 -11.70 -20.91
N TYR A 275 -19.99 -12.82 -20.52
CA TYR A 275 -21.43 -13.02 -20.57
C TYR A 275 -22.16 -12.29 -19.45
N ALA A 276 -21.58 -12.13 -18.26
CA ALA A 276 -22.14 -11.25 -17.22
C ALA A 276 -22.26 -9.81 -17.73
N LYS A 277 -21.22 -9.28 -18.39
CA LYS A 277 -21.25 -7.95 -19.02
C LYS A 277 -22.23 -7.86 -20.21
N GLN A 278 -22.26 -8.88 -21.07
CA GLN A 278 -23.15 -8.95 -22.24
C GLN A 278 -24.64 -8.96 -21.83
N TYR A 279 -24.99 -9.74 -20.81
CA TYR A 279 -26.38 -9.96 -20.38
C TYR A 279 -26.81 -9.13 -19.17
N LYS A 280 -25.90 -8.33 -18.59
CA LYS A 280 -26.11 -7.51 -17.38
C LYS A 280 -26.53 -8.33 -16.17
N ILE A 281 -25.70 -9.33 -15.87
CA ILE A 281 -25.80 -10.17 -14.68
C ILE A 281 -24.84 -9.60 -13.63
N GLY A 282 -25.30 -9.45 -12.38
CA GLY A 282 -24.43 -9.01 -11.29
C GLY A 282 -23.34 -10.05 -11.01
N LEU A 283 -22.15 -9.61 -10.59
CA LEU A 283 -20.93 -10.42 -10.68
C LEU A 283 -20.07 -10.31 -9.42
N PHE A 284 -19.92 -11.43 -8.71
CA PHE A 284 -19.17 -11.53 -7.46
C PHE A 284 -18.16 -12.67 -7.51
N SER A 285 -16.88 -12.37 -7.32
CA SER A 285 -15.86 -13.41 -7.12
C SER A 285 -15.89 -13.95 -5.70
N TRP A 286 -15.41 -15.18 -5.51
CA TRP A 286 -14.90 -15.63 -4.22
C TRP A 286 -13.36 -15.53 -4.26
N SER A 287 -12.67 -15.00 -3.25
CA SER A 287 -13.12 -14.10 -2.17
C SER A 287 -12.10 -12.98 -1.98
N TRP A 288 -12.43 -11.89 -1.29
CA TRP A 288 -11.48 -10.80 -1.08
C TRP A 288 -10.13 -11.28 -0.51
N CYS A 289 -10.18 -11.95 0.64
CA CYS A 289 -9.04 -12.53 1.34
C CYS A 289 -9.53 -13.48 2.45
N GLY A 290 -8.67 -14.40 2.90
CA GLY A 290 -8.91 -15.27 4.04
C GLY A 290 -9.21 -16.73 3.70
N ASN A 291 -9.05 -17.15 2.44
CA ASN A 291 -9.20 -18.56 2.09
C ASN A 291 -8.08 -19.40 2.71
N SER A 292 -8.45 -20.53 3.33
CA SER A 292 -7.50 -21.55 3.77
C SER A 292 -6.73 -22.14 2.58
N SER A 293 -5.48 -22.57 2.81
CA SER A 293 -4.49 -22.85 1.77
C SER A 293 -4.87 -23.85 0.67
N TYR A 294 -5.92 -24.67 0.83
CA TYR A 294 -6.42 -25.58 -0.22
C TYR A 294 -7.34 -24.89 -1.25
N VAL A 295 -7.81 -23.68 -0.95
CA VAL A 295 -8.57 -22.76 -1.84
C VAL A 295 -7.96 -21.35 -1.86
N GLY A 296 -6.75 -21.17 -1.33
CA GLY A 296 -6.08 -19.86 -1.21
C GLY A 296 -5.84 -19.14 -2.55
N TYR A 297 -5.87 -19.85 -3.67
CA TYR A 297 -5.84 -19.28 -5.02
C TYR A 297 -7.09 -18.44 -5.35
N LEU A 298 -8.20 -18.60 -4.60
CA LEU A 298 -9.40 -17.78 -4.72
C LEU A 298 -9.28 -16.42 -4.04
N ASP A 299 -8.29 -16.19 -3.17
CA ASP A 299 -8.11 -14.86 -2.58
C ASP A 299 -7.74 -13.83 -3.63
N MET A 300 -8.35 -12.65 -3.58
CA MET A 300 -8.04 -11.53 -4.48
C MET A 300 -6.84 -10.72 -4.02
N VAL A 301 -6.59 -10.64 -2.72
CA VAL A 301 -5.43 -9.94 -2.15
C VAL A 301 -4.65 -10.80 -1.17
N ASN A 302 -3.33 -10.62 -1.18
CA ASN A 302 -2.46 -11.17 -0.16
C ASN A 302 -2.62 -10.35 1.13
N ASN A 303 -2.74 -11.00 2.29
CA ASN A 303 -2.70 -10.38 3.61
C ASN A 303 -3.67 -9.19 3.82
N TRP A 304 -4.84 -9.21 3.17
CA TRP A 304 -5.88 -8.16 3.20
C TRP A 304 -5.51 -6.82 2.55
N ASP A 305 -4.34 -6.70 1.92
CA ASP A 305 -3.85 -5.43 1.36
C ASP A 305 -4.35 -5.17 -0.07
N PRO A 306 -5.18 -4.13 -0.33
CA PRO A 306 -5.64 -3.78 -1.67
C PRO A 306 -4.51 -3.36 -2.65
N ASN A 307 -3.29 -3.14 -2.17
CA ASN A 307 -2.12 -2.84 -3.00
C ASN A 307 -1.32 -4.10 -3.39
N ASN A 308 -1.63 -5.24 -2.79
CA ASN A 308 -0.97 -6.53 -3.03
C ASN A 308 -1.96 -7.57 -3.59
N PRO A 309 -2.46 -7.38 -4.82
CA PRO A 309 -3.35 -8.34 -5.47
C PRO A 309 -2.64 -9.68 -5.70
N THR A 310 -3.40 -10.77 -5.59
CA THR A 310 -2.99 -12.06 -6.17
C THR A 310 -3.07 -12.00 -7.70
N PRO A 311 -2.48 -12.95 -8.45
CA PRO A 311 -2.67 -13.03 -9.90
C PRO A 311 -4.15 -13.07 -10.30
N TRP A 312 -4.97 -13.78 -9.53
CA TRP A 312 -6.43 -13.83 -9.67
C TRP A 312 -7.10 -12.46 -9.44
N GLY A 313 -6.79 -11.82 -8.32
CA GLY A 313 -7.35 -10.51 -8.00
C GLY A 313 -6.96 -9.45 -9.02
N GLN A 314 -5.72 -9.47 -9.51
CA GLN A 314 -5.26 -8.57 -10.56
C GLN A 314 -5.99 -8.86 -11.89
N TRP A 315 -6.16 -10.12 -12.28
CA TRP A 315 -6.95 -10.49 -13.45
C TRP A 315 -8.40 -9.98 -13.33
N TYR A 316 -9.06 -10.18 -12.18
CA TYR A 316 -10.43 -9.72 -11.97
C TYR A 316 -10.53 -8.19 -11.99
N LYS A 317 -9.59 -7.50 -11.35
CA LYS A 317 -9.51 -6.04 -11.32
C LYS A 317 -9.43 -5.46 -12.74
N THR A 318 -8.58 -6.05 -13.58
CA THR A 318 -8.44 -5.68 -14.99
C THR A 318 -9.66 -6.05 -15.83
N ASN A 319 -10.09 -7.31 -15.80
CA ASN A 319 -11.04 -7.85 -16.77
C ASN A 319 -12.50 -7.75 -16.33
N ALA A 320 -12.80 -7.94 -15.04
CA ALA A 320 -14.16 -7.85 -14.51
C ALA A 320 -14.55 -6.42 -14.14
N ILE A 321 -13.81 -5.73 -13.28
CA ILE A 321 -14.15 -4.35 -12.88
C ILE A 321 -13.97 -3.39 -14.06
N GLY A 322 -12.80 -3.43 -14.70
CA GLY A 322 -12.42 -2.45 -15.71
C GLY A 322 -12.10 -1.08 -15.09
N THR A 323 -11.52 -0.19 -15.88
CA THR A 323 -10.95 1.05 -15.37
C THR A 323 -12.00 2.16 -15.32
N SER A 324 -12.49 2.44 -14.11
CA SER A 324 -13.57 3.39 -13.84
C SER A 324 -13.24 4.22 -12.60
N SER A 325 -13.54 5.53 -12.64
CA SER A 325 -13.08 6.49 -11.63
C SER A 325 -13.66 6.22 -10.22
N THR A 326 -12.79 6.27 -9.22
CA THR A 326 -13.12 5.99 -7.82
C THR A 326 -14.07 7.05 -7.24
N PRO A 327 -15.30 6.70 -6.81
CA PRO A 327 -16.21 7.70 -6.25
C PRO A 327 -15.80 8.11 -4.83
N THR A 328 -15.60 9.41 -4.62
CA THR A 328 -15.30 10.00 -3.30
C THR A 328 -16.48 9.79 -2.33
N PRO A 329 -16.29 9.18 -1.14
CA PRO A 329 -17.37 8.94 -0.20
C PRO A 329 -17.89 10.25 0.42
N THR A 330 -19.21 10.41 0.46
CA THR A 330 -19.89 11.60 1.01
C THR A 330 -20.18 11.41 2.51
N SER A 331 -20.11 12.49 3.30
CA SER A 331 -20.20 12.47 4.77
C SER A 331 -21.59 12.77 5.33
N THR A 332 -21.75 12.55 6.66
CA THR A 332 -22.92 12.91 7.52
C THR A 332 -24.21 12.07 7.30
N VAL A 333 -25.07 11.77 8.29
CA VAL A 333 -25.25 12.21 9.70
C VAL A 333 -25.58 11.00 10.62
N THR A 334 -25.29 11.08 11.93
CA THR A 334 -25.61 10.04 12.94
C THR A 334 -26.67 10.50 13.97
N PRO A 335 -27.71 9.69 14.26
CA PRO A 335 -28.62 9.92 15.39
C PRO A 335 -28.69 8.75 16.43
N THR A 336 -28.31 9.08 17.67
CA THR A 336 -28.66 8.53 19.02
C THR A 336 -29.35 7.14 19.21
N PRO A 337 -28.78 6.23 20.05
CA PRO A 337 -29.40 4.95 20.47
C PRO A 337 -29.96 4.92 21.91
N THR A 338 -30.89 4.00 22.24
CA THR A 338 -31.41 3.69 23.61
C THR A 338 -32.24 2.38 23.60
N PRO A 339 -32.40 1.58 24.70
CA PRO A 339 -31.42 0.90 25.56
C PRO A 339 -31.62 -0.66 25.64
N THR A 340 -30.87 -1.37 26.49
CA THR A 340 -30.85 -2.86 26.62
C THR A 340 -31.29 -3.38 28.01
N PRO A 341 -31.87 -4.60 28.10
CA PRO A 341 -31.52 -5.61 29.13
C PRO A 341 -31.22 -7.00 28.51
N THR A 342 -30.22 -7.82 28.88
CA THR A 342 -29.72 -8.36 30.19
C THR A 342 -30.40 -9.72 30.57
N PRO A 343 -29.67 -10.79 31.00
CA PRO A 343 -29.85 -12.17 30.45
C PRO A 343 -30.02 -13.31 31.50
N THR A 344 -29.51 -14.56 31.23
CA THR A 344 -29.17 -15.68 32.19
C THR A 344 -30.30 -16.73 32.49
N PRO A 345 -30.08 -18.05 32.78
CA PRO A 345 -29.00 -19.03 32.47
C PRO A 345 -29.40 -20.51 32.06
N THR A 346 -28.39 -21.32 31.67
CA THR A 346 -28.05 -22.75 31.97
C THR A 346 -29.07 -23.87 32.32
N VAL A 347 -28.89 -25.04 31.65
CA VAL A 347 -29.17 -26.44 32.14
C VAL A 347 -28.03 -27.39 31.65
N THR A 348 -27.81 -28.61 32.21
CA THR A 348 -26.65 -29.50 31.86
C THR A 348 -26.84 -31.01 32.17
N ALA A 349 -26.38 -31.92 31.28
CA ALA A 349 -26.14 -33.39 31.49
C ALA A 349 -25.25 -33.96 30.34
N THR A 350 -24.27 -34.88 30.40
CA THR A 350 -23.54 -35.65 31.48
C THR A 350 -24.21 -36.95 31.99
N PRO A 351 -23.56 -38.15 32.10
CA PRO A 351 -22.37 -38.74 31.40
C PRO A 351 -22.43 -40.31 31.19
N THR A 352 -21.26 -41.02 31.15
CA THR A 352 -20.98 -42.46 31.54
C THR A 352 -20.85 -43.52 30.41
N PRO A 353 -19.96 -44.55 30.46
CA PRO A 353 -18.71 -44.77 31.23
C PRO A 353 -17.43 -45.06 30.38
N THR A 354 -16.27 -45.09 31.06
CA THR A 354 -14.94 -45.52 30.59
C THR A 354 -14.65 -47.01 30.89
N PRO A 355 -13.69 -47.65 30.20
CA PRO A 355 -12.76 -48.58 30.86
C PRO A 355 -11.28 -48.15 30.71
N THR A 356 -10.47 -48.42 31.74
CA THR A 356 -9.11 -47.88 31.93
C THR A 356 -8.03 -48.99 31.84
N PRO A 357 -6.72 -48.78 32.13
CA PRO A 357 -5.67 -48.88 31.10
C PRO A 357 -4.78 -50.13 31.21
N VAL A 358 -3.86 -50.30 30.24
CA VAL A 358 -2.70 -51.21 30.34
C VAL A 358 -1.44 -50.47 29.87
N SER A 359 -0.31 -50.67 30.55
CA SER A 359 0.95 -49.95 30.35
C SER A 359 2.07 -50.85 29.81
N THR A 360 2.59 -50.55 28.62
CA THR A 360 3.85 -51.08 28.06
C THR A 360 4.45 -50.06 27.07
N PRO A 361 5.77 -50.04 26.80
CA PRO A 361 6.46 -48.79 26.50
C PRO A 361 6.98 -48.61 25.07
N ALA A 362 7.25 -47.35 24.72
CA ALA A 362 8.26 -46.88 23.76
C ALA A 362 8.27 -47.52 22.34
N THR A 363 7.24 -47.26 21.54
CA THR A 363 7.34 -47.35 20.07
C THR A 363 7.80 -46.01 19.47
N SER A 364 9.04 -45.96 18.98
CA SER A 364 9.58 -44.84 18.21
C SER A 364 8.74 -44.52 16.96
N GLY A 365 8.70 -43.24 16.57
CA GLY A 365 8.21 -42.82 15.24
C GLY A 365 6.86 -42.09 15.18
N GLN A 366 6.24 -41.69 16.30
CA GLN A 366 4.98 -40.91 16.24
C GLN A 366 5.19 -39.45 15.81
N ILE A 367 6.25 -38.79 16.26
CA ILE A 367 6.62 -37.43 15.83
C ILE A 367 8.13 -37.33 15.58
N LYS A 368 8.54 -36.27 14.89
CA LYS A 368 9.91 -35.76 14.83
C LYS A 368 9.91 -34.23 14.79
N VAL A 369 11.03 -33.58 15.10
CA VAL A 369 11.15 -32.12 14.98
C VAL A 369 12.21 -31.76 13.95
N LEU A 370 11.83 -30.91 12.98
CA LEU A 370 12.79 -30.26 12.09
C LEU A 370 13.24 -28.96 12.74
N TYR A 371 14.55 -28.73 12.79
CA TYR A 371 15.19 -27.55 13.37
C TYR A 371 15.87 -26.74 12.27
N ALA A 372 15.75 -25.41 12.34
CA ALA A 372 16.52 -24.47 11.55
C ALA A 372 17.11 -23.39 12.47
N ASN A 373 18.43 -23.25 12.44
CA ASN A 373 19.16 -22.21 13.15
C ASN A 373 19.05 -20.87 12.42
N LYS A 374 18.38 -19.88 13.03
CA LYS A 374 18.31 -18.50 12.51
C LYS A 374 19.14 -17.50 13.32
N GLU A 375 20.06 -17.97 14.16
CA GLU A 375 21.14 -17.18 14.74
C GLU A 375 22.45 -17.98 14.77
N THR A 376 23.26 -17.86 13.73
CA THR A 376 24.48 -18.65 13.53
C THR A 376 25.70 -18.12 14.29
N ASN A 377 25.59 -16.96 14.96
CA ASN A 377 26.66 -16.45 15.81
C ASN A 377 26.74 -17.26 17.11
N SER A 378 27.91 -17.82 17.43
CA SER A 378 28.12 -18.58 18.66
C SER A 378 27.96 -17.74 19.93
N THR A 379 28.02 -16.41 19.84
CA THR A 379 27.72 -15.47 20.93
C THR A 379 26.68 -14.46 20.45
N THR A 380 25.54 -14.37 21.16
CA THR A 380 24.37 -13.56 20.78
C THR A 380 23.56 -13.19 22.02
N ASN A 381 22.83 -12.07 22.02
CA ASN A 381 21.83 -11.77 23.06
C ASN A 381 20.46 -12.44 22.82
N THR A 382 20.26 -13.05 21.65
CA THR A 382 19.00 -13.61 21.19
C THR A 382 19.23 -14.95 20.48
N ILE A 383 18.76 -16.05 21.07
CA ILE A 383 18.81 -17.39 20.46
C ILE A 383 17.57 -17.58 19.58
N ARG A 384 17.72 -18.11 18.36
CA ARG A 384 16.62 -18.25 17.36
C ARG A 384 16.49 -19.67 16.80
N PRO A 385 15.93 -20.62 17.58
CA PRO A 385 15.75 -22.01 17.14
C PRO A 385 14.38 -22.16 16.47
N TRP A 386 14.30 -22.07 15.15
CA TRP A 386 13.03 -22.26 14.44
C TRP A 386 12.73 -23.75 14.28
N LEU A 387 11.47 -24.14 14.50
CA LEU A 387 11.05 -25.54 14.59
C LEU A 387 9.87 -25.87 13.67
N LYS A 388 9.75 -27.15 13.29
CA LYS A 388 8.50 -27.77 12.80
C LYS A 388 8.31 -29.11 13.49
N VAL A 389 7.15 -29.40 14.09
CA VAL A 389 6.83 -30.77 14.53
C VAL A 389 6.14 -31.50 13.38
N VAL A 390 6.64 -32.67 13.01
CA VAL A 390 6.08 -33.53 11.95
C VAL A 390 5.44 -34.76 12.60
N ASN A 391 4.15 -35.01 12.35
CA ASN A 391 3.52 -36.28 12.74
C ASN A 391 3.96 -37.37 11.76
N SER A 392 4.79 -38.29 12.25
CA SER A 392 5.33 -39.42 11.48
C SER A 392 4.55 -40.72 11.74
N GLY A 393 3.57 -40.69 12.64
CA GLY A 393 2.65 -41.78 12.93
C GLY A 393 1.44 -41.82 12.01
N SER A 394 0.56 -42.80 12.26
CA SER A 394 -0.63 -43.11 11.45
C SER A 394 -1.96 -42.57 12.00
N SER A 395 -1.93 -41.84 13.11
CA SER A 395 -3.12 -41.25 13.77
C SER A 395 -2.90 -39.76 14.05
N SER A 396 -3.96 -38.96 14.11
CA SER A 396 -3.85 -37.54 14.46
C SER A 396 -3.38 -37.34 15.90
N ILE A 397 -2.59 -36.29 16.12
CA ILE A 397 -2.00 -35.96 17.42
C ILE A 397 -2.50 -34.58 17.84
N ASP A 398 -3.22 -34.52 18.96
CA ASP A 398 -3.59 -33.25 19.60
C ASP A 398 -2.32 -32.52 20.05
N LEU A 399 -2.07 -31.34 19.50
CA LEU A 399 -0.85 -30.59 19.78
C LEU A 399 -0.78 -30.14 21.23
N SER A 400 -1.90 -30.00 21.95
CA SER A 400 -1.88 -29.64 23.37
C SER A 400 -1.28 -30.72 24.29
N ARG A 401 -1.09 -31.94 23.77
CA ARG A 401 -0.36 -33.04 24.43
C ARG A 401 1.13 -33.06 24.08
N VAL A 402 1.55 -32.30 23.07
CA VAL A 402 2.94 -32.26 22.58
C VAL A 402 3.72 -31.17 23.31
N THR A 403 4.93 -31.51 23.73
CA THR A 403 5.95 -30.51 24.11
C THR A 403 7.28 -30.82 23.41
N ILE A 404 8.08 -29.77 23.21
CA ILE A 404 9.45 -29.82 22.69
C ILE A 404 10.37 -29.23 23.77
N ARG A 405 11.63 -29.64 23.82
CA ARG A 405 12.68 -29.02 24.64
C ARG A 405 13.90 -28.66 23.80
N TYR A 406 14.30 -27.39 23.88
CA TYR A 406 15.59 -26.90 23.42
C TYR A 406 16.52 -26.78 24.64
N TRP A 407 17.65 -27.47 24.63
CA TRP A 407 18.58 -27.65 25.75
C TRP A 407 19.80 -26.76 25.55
N TYR A 408 20.08 -25.90 26.54
CA TYR A 408 21.01 -24.79 26.41
C TYR A 408 21.62 -24.41 27.77
N THR A 409 22.69 -23.61 27.78
CA THR A 409 23.23 -23.03 29.02
C THR A 409 22.86 -21.55 29.17
N VAL A 410 22.56 -21.12 30.40
CA VAL A 410 22.11 -19.75 30.65
C VAL A 410 23.23 -18.71 30.61
N ASP A 411 24.51 -19.11 30.55
CA ASP A 411 25.70 -18.23 30.47
C ASP A 411 25.65 -16.99 31.38
N GLY A 412 25.42 -17.22 32.68
CA GLY A 412 25.19 -16.15 33.65
C GLY A 412 23.70 -15.88 33.85
N GLU A 413 23.17 -16.42 34.95
CA GLU A 413 21.74 -16.54 35.21
C GLU A 413 21.04 -15.18 35.35
N ARG A 414 19.94 -15.04 34.60
CA ARG A 414 19.06 -13.86 34.53
C ARG A 414 17.61 -14.29 34.37
N ALA A 415 16.69 -13.34 34.53
CA ALA A 415 15.35 -13.50 33.99
C ALA A 415 15.42 -13.57 32.46
N GLN A 416 14.56 -14.38 31.86
CA GLN A 416 14.59 -14.74 30.44
C GLN A 416 13.18 -14.66 29.88
N SER A 417 13.08 -14.20 28.64
CA SER A 417 11.82 -14.05 27.90
C SER A 417 11.92 -14.78 26.56
N ALA A 418 10.83 -15.46 26.18
CA ALA A 418 10.70 -16.18 24.91
C ALA A 418 9.42 -15.72 24.20
N ILE A 419 9.48 -15.65 22.88
CA ILE A 419 8.35 -15.26 22.03
C ILE A 419 8.34 -16.12 20.76
N SER A 420 7.15 -16.48 20.29
CA SER A 420 6.96 -16.93 18.91
C SER A 420 6.74 -15.69 18.07
N ASP A 421 7.71 -15.36 17.22
CA ASP A 421 7.61 -14.25 16.28
C ASP A 421 6.53 -14.53 15.22
N TRP A 422 6.40 -15.80 14.83
CA TRP A 422 5.34 -16.31 13.96
C TRP A 422 5.15 -17.81 14.17
N ALA A 423 3.93 -18.34 14.02
CA ALA A 423 3.72 -19.77 13.85
C ALA A 423 2.48 -20.03 13.00
N GLN A 424 2.53 -21.03 12.11
CA GLN A 424 1.40 -21.36 11.23
C GLN A 424 0.18 -21.90 12.01
N ILE A 425 0.43 -22.61 13.11
CA ILE A 425 -0.56 -23.01 14.13
C ILE A 425 -0.99 -21.86 15.07
N GLY A 426 -0.62 -20.62 14.76
CA GLY A 426 -0.88 -19.42 15.56
C GLY A 426 0.17 -19.20 16.65
N ALA A 427 0.92 -18.10 16.59
CA ALA A 427 1.95 -17.74 17.57
C ALA A 427 1.42 -17.67 19.02
N SER A 428 0.17 -17.24 19.20
CA SER A 428 -0.51 -17.20 20.51
C SER A 428 -0.92 -18.56 21.05
N ASN A 429 -0.90 -19.63 20.24
CA ASN A 429 -1.07 -21.01 20.70
C ASN A 429 0.24 -21.64 21.18
N VAL A 430 1.40 -21.09 20.82
CA VAL A 430 2.69 -21.53 21.33
C VAL A 430 2.85 -21.06 22.78
N THR A 431 3.39 -21.91 23.65
CA THR A 431 3.65 -21.62 25.05
C THR A 431 5.09 -21.93 25.40
N PHE A 432 5.68 -21.09 26.25
CA PHE A 432 7.09 -21.14 26.59
C PHE A 432 7.27 -21.24 28.10
N LYS A 433 8.17 -22.11 28.55
CA LYS A 433 8.52 -22.29 29.95
C LYS A 433 9.99 -22.66 30.06
N PHE A 434 10.80 -21.75 30.59
CA PHE A 434 12.19 -22.05 30.96
C PHE A 434 12.20 -22.96 32.18
N VAL A 435 12.93 -24.07 32.10
CA VAL A 435 13.09 -25.04 33.19
C VAL A 435 14.58 -25.18 33.49
N LYS A 436 14.97 -24.81 34.70
CA LYS A 436 16.32 -25.04 35.22
C LYS A 436 16.48 -26.51 35.59
N LEU A 437 17.63 -27.10 35.25
CA LEU A 437 17.97 -28.44 35.68
C LEU A 437 18.35 -28.48 37.17
N SER A 438 18.04 -29.60 37.83
CA SER A 438 18.45 -29.84 39.23
C SER A 438 19.98 -29.92 39.38
N SER A 439 20.67 -30.24 38.29
CA SER A 439 22.12 -30.24 38.14
C SER A 439 22.46 -29.97 36.68
N SER A 440 23.38 -29.05 36.41
CA SER A 440 23.91 -28.81 35.06
C SER A 440 24.57 -30.07 34.49
N VAL A 441 24.41 -30.26 33.18
CA VAL A 441 24.98 -31.37 32.40
C VAL A 441 25.83 -30.83 31.24
N SER A 442 26.47 -31.72 30.48
CA SER A 442 27.34 -31.32 29.37
C SER A 442 26.54 -30.61 28.26
N GLY A 443 26.58 -29.28 28.26
CA GLY A 443 25.91 -28.40 27.31
C GLY A 443 24.47 -28.01 27.66
N ALA A 444 24.01 -28.26 28.90
CA ALA A 444 22.75 -27.69 29.36
C ALA A 444 22.73 -27.45 30.87
N ASP A 445 22.24 -26.29 31.29
CA ASP A 445 21.75 -26.07 32.67
C ASP A 445 20.29 -25.61 32.72
N TYR A 446 19.72 -25.28 31.57
CA TYR A 446 18.31 -25.08 31.33
C TYR A 446 17.82 -25.90 30.14
N TYR A 447 16.50 -26.04 30.03
CA TYR A 447 15.85 -26.20 28.74
C TYR A 447 14.67 -25.24 28.62
N LEU A 448 14.37 -24.82 27.38
CA LEU A 448 13.15 -24.11 27.03
C LEU A 448 12.11 -25.17 26.62
N GLU A 449 11.07 -25.34 27.44
CA GLU A 449 9.91 -26.16 27.13
C GLU A 449 8.99 -25.35 26.20
N ILE A 450 8.75 -25.85 24.99
CA ILE A 450 7.79 -25.31 24.02
C ILE A 450 6.59 -26.25 23.99
N GLY A 451 5.46 -25.82 24.52
CA GLY A 451 4.18 -26.55 24.45
C GLY A 451 3.15 -25.82 23.60
N PHE A 452 1.99 -26.43 23.39
CA PHE A 452 0.90 -25.83 22.62
C PHE A 452 -0.40 -25.75 23.42
N LYS A 453 -1.22 -24.72 23.16
CA LYS A 453 -2.60 -24.63 23.63
C LYS A 453 -3.50 -25.51 22.76
N SER A 454 -4.68 -25.88 23.26
CA SER A 454 -5.70 -26.61 22.50
C SER A 454 -6.11 -25.90 21.19
N GLY A 455 -5.98 -24.58 21.12
CA GLY A 455 -6.20 -23.80 19.89
C GLY A 455 -5.22 -24.09 18.75
N ALA A 456 -4.11 -24.82 18.98
CA ALA A 456 -3.24 -25.32 17.91
C ALA A 456 -3.88 -26.49 17.11
N GLY A 457 -4.92 -27.13 17.66
CA GLY A 457 -5.64 -28.22 17.00
C GLY A 457 -4.89 -29.54 16.94
N GLN A 458 -5.22 -30.37 15.95
CA GLN A 458 -4.63 -31.70 15.76
C GLN A 458 -3.71 -31.75 14.53
N LEU A 459 -2.48 -32.20 14.75
CA LEU A 459 -1.51 -32.48 13.71
C LEU A 459 -1.82 -33.82 13.04
N GLN A 460 -2.21 -33.77 11.77
CA GLN A 460 -2.63 -34.95 11.00
C GLN A 460 -1.42 -35.82 10.55
N PRO A 461 -1.61 -37.13 10.33
CA PRO A 461 -0.57 -38.03 9.82
C PRO A 461 0.15 -37.47 8.58
N GLY A 462 1.48 -37.51 8.59
CA GLY A 462 2.31 -37.01 7.49
C GLY A 462 2.28 -35.49 7.27
N LYS A 463 1.75 -34.71 8.22
CA LYS A 463 1.79 -33.23 8.20
C LYS A 463 2.75 -32.68 9.24
N ASP A 464 3.20 -31.45 9.01
CA ASP A 464 3.95 -30.66 9.98
C ASP A 464 3.16 -29.43 10.46
N THR A 465 3.58 -28.85 11.60
CA THR A 465 2.97 -27.67 12.25
C THR A 465 3.01 -26.38 11.42
N GLY A 466 3.56 -26.42 10.21
CA GLY A 466 4.21 -25.26 9.62
C GLY A 466 5.42 -24.83 10.43
N GLU A 467 6.03 -23.71 10.02
CA GLU A 467 7.10 -23.10 10.81
C GLU A 467 6.57 -22.59 12.15
N ILE A 468 7.37 -22.81 13.19
CA ILE A 468 7.26 -22.19 14.51
C ILE A 468 8.52 -21.35 14.66
N GLN A 469 8.40 -20.09 14.23
CA GLN A 469 9.45 -19.08 14.33
C GLN A 469 9.44 -18.54 15.76
N MET A 470 10.56 -18.68 16.45
CA MET A 470 10.70 -18.26 17.85
C MET A 470 12.08 -17.71 18.14
N ARG A 471 12.15 -16.94 19.22
CA ARG A 471 13.39 -16.49 19.83
C ARG A 471 13.29 -16.41 21.34
N PHE A 472 14.43 -16.41 22.01
CA PHE A 472 14.52 -16.04 23.41
C PHE A 472 15.78 -15.22 23.71
N ASN A 473 15.65 -14.32 24.69
CA ASN A 473 16.69 -13.40 25.13
C ASN A 473 16.72 -13.35 26.67
N LYS A 474 17.79 -12.81 27.26
CA LYS A 474 17.78 -12.38 28.67
C LYS A 474 17.04 -11.05 28.76
N ASP A 475 16.38 -10.79 29.87
CA ASP A 475 15.61 -9.54 30.06
C ASP A 475 16.53 -8.31 30.19
N ASP A 476 17.81 -8.51 30.49
CA ASP A 476 18.86 -7.48 30.46
C ASP A 476 19.66 -7.43 29.14
N TRP A 477 19.26 -8.23 28.14
CA TRP A 477 19.93 -8.38 26.83
C TRP A 477 21.43 -8.73 26.88
N SER A 478 21.90 -9.32 27.99
CA SER A 478 23.24 -9.90 28.04
C SER A 478 23.36 -11.16 27.17
N ASN A 479 24.57 -11.46 26.70
CA ASN A 479 24.79 -12.53 25.72
C ASN A 479 24.67 -13.94 26.33
N TYR A 480 24.24 -14.88 25.48
CA TYR A 480 24.50 -16.31 25.58
C TYR A 480 25.69 -16.69 24.69
N ASN A 481 26.22 -17.89 24.90
CA ASN A 481 27.23 -18.56 24.11
C ASN A 481 26.67 -19.88 23.56
N GLN A 482 25.81 -19.79 22.53
CA GLN A 482 25.23 -20.94 21.81
C GLN A 482 26.26 -22.02 21.42
N GLY A 483 27.54 -21.66 21.29
CA GLY A 483 28.63 -22.62 21.08
C GLY A 483 28.82 -23.66 22.20
N ASN A 484 28.17 -23.53 23.36
CA ASN A 484 28.12 -24.55 24.41
C ASN A 484 26.77 -25.28 24.53
N ASP A 485 25.74 -24.89 23.78
CA ASP A 485 24.38 -25.44 23.91
C ASP A 485 24.27 -26.85 23.30
N TRP A 486 23.61 -27.76 24.03
CA TRP A 486 23.35 -29.12 23.54
C TRP A 486 22.55 -29.10 22.24
N SER A 487 21.44 -28.36 22.17
CA SER A 487 20.57 -28.35 21.00
C SER A 487 21.08 -27.51 19.81
N TRP A 488 22.18 -26.76 19.94
CA TRP A 488 22.66 -25.88 18.85
C TRP A 488 23.48 -26.63 17.79
N ILE A 489 23.22 -26.28 16.53
CA ILE A 489 24.02 -26.68 15.36
C ILE A 489 24.21 -25.44 14.49
N GLN A 490 25.44 -24.96 14.38
CA GLN A 490 25.76 -23.71 13.67
C GLN A 490 25.39 -23.75 12.18
N SER A 491 25.60 -24.89 11.52
CA SER A 491 25.46 -25.05 10.07
C SER A 491 24.04 -25.39 9.59
N MET A 492 23.11 -25.73 10.48
CA MET A 492 21.76 -26.17 10.11
C MET A 492 20.82 -24.97 9.91
N THR A 493 21.11 -24.11 8.93
CA THR A 493 20.32 -22.90 8.62
C THR A 493 19.00 -23.19 7.89
N SER A 494 18.91 -24.34 7.25
CA SER A 494 17.69 -24.93 6.67
C SER A 494 17.12 -26.01 7.58
N TYR A 495 15.81 -26.26 7.50
CA TYR A 495 15.13 -27.26 8.32
C TYR A 495 15.68 -28.67 8.08
N GLY A 496 16.23 -29.28 9.14
CA GLY A 496 16.71 -30.66 9.15
C GLY A 496 16.47 -31.34 10.50
N GLU A 497 16.70 -32.65 10.57
CA GLU A 497 16.48 -33.42 11.80
C GLU A 497 17.66 -33.20 12.77
N ASN A 498 17.37 -32.59 13.92
CA ASN A 498 18.33 -32.33 15.00
C ASN A 498 17.85 -33.06 16.26
N GLU A 499 18.25 -34.31 16.44
CA GLU A 499 17.83 -35.16 17.56
C GLU A 499 18.21 -34.61 18.95
N LYS A 500 19.07 -33.59 19.02
CA LYS A 500 19.39 -32.91 20.29
C LYS A 500 18.32 -31.92 20.72
N VAL A 501 17.38 -31.57 19.85
CA VAL A 501 16.06 -31.05 20.23
C VAL A 501 15.18 -32.28 20.51
N THR A 502 14.45 -32.29 21.62
CA THR A 502 13.69 -33.49 22.04
C THR A 502 12.20 -33.20 22.09
N ALA A 503 11.34 -34.17 21.74
CA ALA A 503 9.88 -34.01 21.78
C ALA A 503 9.17 -35.13 22.54
N TYR A 504 8.05 -34.74 23.17
CA TYR A 504 7.32 -35.53 24.16
C TYR A 504 5.83 -35.49 23.84
N ILE A 505 5.11 -36.57 24.16
CA ILE A 505 3.65 -36.63 24.19
C ILE A 505 3.23 -37.01 25.62
N ASP A 506 2.34 -36.23 26.22
CA ASP A 506 1.92 -36.35 27.63
C ASP A 506 3.11 -36.37 28.63
N GLY A 507 4.23 -35.73 28.27
CA GLY A 507 5.49 -35.72 29.04
C GLY A 507 6.39 -36.94 28.85
N VAL A 508 5.99 -37.94 28.05
CA VAL A 508 6.82 -39.10 27.69
C VAL A 508 7.66 -38.77 26.46
N LEU A 509 8.98 -38.99 26.52
CA LEU A 509 9.90 -38.78 25.39
C LEU A 509 9.53 -39.72 24.23
N VAL A 510 9.32 -39.16 23.03
CA VAL A 510 8.96 -39.90 21.82
C VAL A 510 9.88 -39.61 20.63
N TRP A 511 10.71 -38.56 20.69
CA TRP A 511 11.72 -38.26 19.69
C TRP A 511 12.92 -37.47 20.25
N GLY A 512 14.10 -37.72 19.72
CA GLY A 512 15.37 -37.08 20.11
C GLY A 512 16.04 -37.71 21.34
N GLN A 513 17.21 -37.17 21.70
CA GLN A 513 18.06 -37.59 22.81
C GLN A 513 18.31 -36.43 23.79
N GLU A 514 17.86 -36.60 25.04
CA GLU A 514 18.17 -35.69 26.15
C GLU A 514 19.69 -35.71 26.46
N PRO A 515 20.30 -34.58 26.86
CA PRO A 515 21.72 -34.56 27.25
C PRO A 515 21.98 -35.50 28.44
N SER A 516 23.06 -36.26 28.37
CA SER A 516 23.32 -37.35 29.32
C SER A 516 23.43 -36.85 30.76
N GLY A 517 22.62 -37.43 31.66
CA GLY A 517 22.49 -37.02 33.06
C GLY A 517 21.33 -36.04 33.33
N ALA A 518 20.67 -35.52 32.28
CA ALA A 518 19.48 -34.70 32.44
C ALA A 518 18.38 -35.53 33.11
N THR A 519 18.17 -35.27 34.41
CA THR A 519 17.15 -35.95 35.19
C THR A 519 16.00 -34.95 35.35
N PRO A 520 14.82 -35.18 34.74
CA PRO A 520 13.68 -34.32 34.96
C PRO A 520 13.36 -34.27 36.45
N ALA A 521 13.15 -33.07 36.98
CA ALA A 521 12.62 -32.93 38.35
C ALA A 521 11.31 -33.75 38.43
N PRO A 522 11.10 -34.56 39.48
CA PRO A 522 9.92 -35.42 39.56
C PRO A 522 8.67 -34.57 39.41
N ALA A 523 7.79 -34.97 38.48
CA ALA A 523 6.58 -34.22 38.18
C ALA A 523 5.84 -33.90 39.47
N PRO A 524 5.35 -32.65 39.66
CA PRO A 524 4.75 -32.22 40.91
C PRO A 524 3.64 -33.20 41.26
N THR A 525 3.84 -33.94 42.35
CA THR A 525 2.92 -35.00 42.76
C THR A 525 1.53 -34.40 42.82
N ALA A 526 0.59 -34.99 42.08
CA ALA A 526 -0.77 -34.46 41.95
C ALA A 526 -1.34 -34.26 43.34
N THR A 527 -1.31 -33.01 43.81
CA THR A 527 -1.79 -32.64 45.14
C THR A 527 -3.26 -32.98 45.12
N PRO A 528 -3.75 -33.86 46.01
CA PRO A 528 -5.12 -34.34 45.93
C PRO A 528 -6.04 -33.13 46.02
N THR A 529 -6.65 -32.76 44.88
CA THR A 529 -7.59 -31.65 44.80
C THR A 529 -8.60 -31.87 45.91
N PRO A 530 -8.73 -30.95 46.88
CA PRO A 530 -9.50 -31.22 48.09
C PRO A 530 -10.90 -31.64 47.68
N THR A 531 -11.36 -32.79 48.20
CA THR A 531 -12.73 -33.26 47.98
C THR A 531 -13.66 -32.07 48.25
N PRO A 532 -14.55 -31.70 47.30
CA PRO A 532 -15.37 -30.51 47.41
C PRO A 532 -16.38 -30.68 48.56
N THR A 533 -15.89 -30.39 49.76
CA THR A 533 -16.66 -30.34 50.99
C THR A 533 -17.64 -29.20 50.81
N VAL A 534 -18.93 -29.51 50.96
CA VAL A 534 -20.05 -28.61 50.67
C VAL A 534 -20.00 -27.41 51.60
N THR A 535 -19.21 -26.41 51.20
CA THR A 535 -18.99 -25.18 51.94
C THR A 535 -20.20 -24.29 51.66
N PRO A 536 -20.93 -23.85 52.70
CA PRO A 536 -22.25 -23.27 52.51
C PRO A 536 -22.21 -21.98 51.69
N THR A 537 -23.37 -21.67 51.08
CA THR A 537 -23.68 -20.42 50.39
C THR A 537 -23.04 -19.21 51.08
N PRO A 538 -22.42 -18.27 50.34
CA PRO A 538 -21.96 -17.01 50.92
C PRO A 538 -23.16 -16.28 51.54
N THR A 539 -23.29 -16.42 52.85
CA THR A 539 -24.36 -15.80 53.61
C THR A 539 -24.13 -14.30 53.56
N VAL A 540 -25.17 -13.55 53.19
CA VAL A 540 -25.19 -12.10 53.09
C VAL A 540 -24.42 -11.41 54.23
N THR A 541 -23.18 -10.98 53.95
CA THR A 541 -22.46 -10.05 54.81
C THR A 541 -23.34 -8.79 54.91
N PRO A 542 -23.77 -8.39 56.13
CA PRO A 542 -24.88 -7.46 56.27
C PRO A 542 -24.56 -6.08 55.68
N THR A 543 -25.55 -5.54 54.97
CA THR A 543 -25.53 -4.16 54.46
C THR A 543 -25.17 -3.18 55.59
N PRO A 544 -24.17 -2.29 55.41
CA PRO A 544 -23.88 -1.26 56.39
C PRO A 544 -25.09 -0.33 56.52
N THR A 545 -25.84 -0.48 57.60
CA THR A 545 -27.04 0.32 57.88
C THR A 545 -26.60 1.69 58.38
N VAL A 546 -26.39 2.61 57.44
CA VAL A 546 -26.13 4.03 57.77
C VAL A 546 -27.47 4.73 57.95
N THR A 547 -27.68 5.29 59.13
CA THR A 547 -28.94 5.91 59.56
C THR A 547 -29.24 7.18 58.76
N ALA A 548 -30.49 7.40 58.37
CA ALA A 548 -30.90 8.57 57.60
C ALA A 548 -31.01 9.83 58.47
N THR A 549 -30.12 10.82 58.28
CA THR A 549 -30.21 12.19 58.84
C THR A 549 -29.24 13.13 58.09
N PRO A 550 -29.60 14.39 57.76
CA PRO A 550 -30.90 14.95 57.39
C PRO A 550 -30.88 15.49 55.94
N THR A 551 -31.99 16.06 55.45
CA THR A 551 -32.02 16.76 54.15
C THR A 551 -31.21 18.08 54.19
N PRO A 552 -30.22 18.29 53.31
CA PRO A 552 -29.60 19.60 53.13
C PRO A 552 -30.53 20.54 52.33
N THR A 553 -30.80 21.71 52.88
CA THR A 553 -31.54 22.80 52.21
C THR A 553 -30.77 23.29 50.96
N PRO A 554 -31.44 23.60 49.83
CA PRO A 554 -30.75 24.06 48.62
C PRO A 554 -30.10 25.45 48.84
N THR A 555 -28.76 25.51 48.85
CA THR A 555 -27.99 26.76 49.05
C THR A 555 -26.53 26.59 48.61
N PRO A 556 -25.95 27.56 47.88
CA PRO A 556 -26.43 28.18 46.64
C PRO A 556 -25.72 27.57 45.41
N THR A 557 -26.05 28.03 44.20
CA THR A 557 -25.32 27.66 42.98
C THR A 557 -23.83 28.02 43.10
N PRO A 558 -22.88 27.08 42.89
CA PRO A 558 -21.48 27.46 42.72
C PRO A 558 -21.35 28.27 41.43
N THR A 559 -20.95 29.54 41.54
CA THR A 559 -20.56 30.39 40.42
C THR A 559 -19.56 29.64 39.54
N PRO A 560 -19.68 29.67 38.19
CA PRO A 560 -18.78 28.92 37.31
C PRO A 560 -17.32 29.26 37.61
N VAL A 561 -16.59 28.30 38.16
CA VAL A 561 -15.15 28.42 38.37
C VAL A 561 -14.50 28.49 36.99
N SER A 562 -13.70 29.52 36.79
CA SER A 562 -13.04 29.81 35.52
C SER A 562 -12.27 28.62 34.98
N THR A 563 -12.32 28.46 33.66
CA THR A 563 -11.48 27.64 32.79
C THR A 563 -10.11 27.30 33.40
N PRO A 564 -9.66 26.02 33.37
CA PRO A 564 -8.27 25.67 33.68
C PRO A 564 -7.33 26.59 32.87
N ALA A 565 -6.46 27.31 33.57
CA ALA A 565 -5.69 28.37 32.95
C ALA A 565 -4.74 27.81 31.87
N THR A 566 -4.68 28.49 30.73
CA THR A 566 -3.71 28.25 29.66
C THR A 566 -2.28 28.46 30.18
N GLY A 567 -1.67 27.38 30.67
CA GLY A 567 -0.37 27.41 31.35
C GLY A 567 -0.02 26.09 32.05
N GLY A 568 -0.36 24.95 31.45
CA GLY A 568 -0.19 23.62 32.04
C GLY A 568 1.25 23.35 32.48
N GLN A 569 1.42 22.85 33.72
CA GLN A 569 2.74 22.60 34.32
C GLN A 569 3.53 21.49 33.61
N ILE A 570 2.82 20.58 32.93
CA ILE A 570 3.38 19.58 32.04
C ILE A 570 2.62 19.57 30.72
N LYS A 571 3.23 18.98 29.69
CA LYS A 571 2.57 18.49 28.48
C LYS A 571 3.16 17.15 28.08
N VAL A 572 2.42 16.33 27.32
CA VAL A 572 2.97 15.07 26.79
C VAL A 572 3.13 15.16 25.28
N LEU A 573 4.33 14.84 24.81
CA LEU A 573 4.55 14.60 23.39
C LEU A 573 4.28 13.12 23.11
N TYR A 574 3.39 12.85 22.16
CA TYR A 574 3.00 11.52 21.70
C TYR A 574 3.59 11.26 20.32
N ALA A 575 4.10 10.04 20.13
CA ALA A 575 4.43 9.48 18.83
C ALA A 575 3.77 8.10 18.71
N ASN A 576 2.93 7.93 17.69
CA ASN A 576 2.37 6.64 17.34
C ASN A 576 3.44 5.77 16.66
N LYS A 577 3.81 4.64 17.29
CA LYS A 577 4.70 3.63 16.67
C LYS A 577 3.97 2.37 16.22
N GLU A 578 2.65 2.41 16.13
CA GLU A 578 1.84 1.40 15.44
C GLU A 578 0.76 2.09 14.60
N THR A 579 1.04 2.32 13.32
CA THR A 579 0.16 3.08 12.40
C THR A 579 -0.98 2.24 11.82
N ASN A 580 -0.99 0.93 12.06
CA ASN A 580 -2.09 0.05 11.66
C ASN A 580 -3.31 0.29 12.54
N SER A 581 -4.46 0.63 11.94
CA SER A 581 -5.71 0.83 12.68
C SER A 581 -6.13 -0.44 13.42
N THR A 582 -5.85 -1.63 12.88
CA THR A 582 -6.04 -2.92 13.55
C THR A 582 -4.69 -3.57 13.85
N THR A 583 -4.41 -3.89 15.11
CA THR A 583 -3.11 -4.39 15.58
C THR A 583 -3.23 -5.23 16.85
N ASN A 584 -2.40 -6.26 17.03
CA ASN A 584 -2.32 -7.01 18.29
C ASN A 584 -1.57 -6.28 19.40
N THR A 585 -0.94 -5.13 19.08
CA THR A 585 -0.14 -4.37 20.04
C THR A 585 -0.20 -2.86 19.77
N ILE A 586 -0.53 -2.07 20.79
CA ILE A 586 -0.59 -0.61 20.73
C ILE A 586 0.75 -0.06 21.24
N ARG A 587 1.32 0.92 20.53
CA ARG A 587 2.67 1.46 20.80
C ARG A 587 2.67 2.99 20.95
N PRO A 588 2.15 3.52 22.08
CA PRO A 588 2.08 4.96 22.30
C PRO A 588 3.40 5.42 22.92
N TRP A 589 4.35 5.88 22.11
CA TRP A 589 5.62 6.39 22.64
C TRP A 589 5.43 7.81 23.16
N LEU A 590 5.93 8.09 24.36
CA LEU A 590 5.65 9.33 25.07
C LEU A 590 6.93 10.06 25.51
N LYS A 591 6.82 11.39 25.65
CA LYS A 591 7.73 12.21 26.46
C LYS A 591 6.90 13.13 27.34
N VAL A 592 7.11 13.15 28.66
CA VAL A 592 6.53 14.20 29.51
C VAL A 592 7.50 15.37 29.51
N VAL A 593 7.02 16.57 29.15
CA VAL A 593 7.77 17.83 29.20
C VAL A 593 7.28 18.65 30.38
N ASN A 594 8.18 19.18 31.20
CA ASN A 594 7.85 20.17 32.23
C ASN A 594 7.81 21.56 31.60
N SER A 595 6.61 22.05 31.32
CA SER A 595 6.32 23.39 30.81
C SER A 595 6.13 24.44 31.91
N GLY A 596 6.20 24.04 33.18
CA GLY A 596 6.22 24.92 34.34
C GLY A 596 7.60 25.50 34.68
N SER A 597 7.66 26.26 35.77
CA SER A 597 8.87 26.97 36.24
C SER A 597 9.57 26.33 37.45
N SER A 598 9.04 25.22 37.97
CA SER A 598 9.57 24.46 39.12
C SER A 598 9.82 23.00 38.76
N SER A 599 10.75 22.31 39.43
CA SER A 599 10.95 20.88 39.19
C SER A 599 9.72 20.06 39.64
N ILE A 600 9.46 18.97 38.92
CA ILE A 600 8.31 18.08 39.15
C ILE A 600 8.85 16.69 39.47
N ASP A 601 8.48 16.15 40.63
CA ASP A 601 8.76 14.76 40.98
C ASP A 601 7.92 13.84 40.11
N LEU A 602 8.56 12.99 39.30
CA LEU A 602 7.86 12.13 38.35
C LEU A 602 6.98 11.10 39.07
N SER A 603 7.24 10.75 40.33
CA SER A 603 6.39 9.81 41.07
C SER A 603 5.01 10.36 41.43
N ARG A 604 4.79 11.67 41.24
CA ARG A 604 3.48 12.34 41.35
C ARG A 604 2.74 12.46 40.00
N VAL A 605 3.40 12.14 38.89
CA VAL A 605 2.86 12.26 37.54
C VAL A 605 2.26 10.93 37.08
N THR A 606 1.05 10.98 36.54
CA THR A 606 0.47 9.91 35.72
C THR A 606 0.01 10.42 34.37
N ILE A 607 0.05 9.56 33.37
CA ILE A 607 -0.46 9.78 32.02
C ILE A 607 -1.55 8.75 31.76
N ARG A 608 -2.60 9.10 31.01
CA ARG A 608 -3.61 8.16 30.52
C ARG A 608 -3.68 8.18 29.00
N TYR A 609 -3.47 7.01 28.41
CA TYR A 609 -3.83 6.71 27.03
C TYR A 609 -5.22 6.04 27.04
N TRP A 610 -6.20 6.67 26.41
CA TRP A 610 -7.61 6.29 26.37
C TRP A 610 -7.91 5.52 25.09
N TYR A 611 -8.50 4.34 25.23
CA TYR A 611 -8.62 3.37 24.15
C TYR A 611 -9.84 2.46 24.40
N THR A 612 -10.31 1.74 23.37
CA THR A 612 -11.29 0.67 23.59
C THR A 612 -10.61 -0.69 23.63
N VAL A 613 -11.10 -1.60 24.47
CA VAL A 613 -10.47 -2.89 24.66
C VAL A 613 -10.73 -3.86 23.51
N ASP A 614 -11.65 -3.57 22.57
CA ASP A 614 -11.98 -4.40 21.39
C ASP A 614 -12.04 -5.90 21.69
N GLY A 615 -13.02 -6.30 22.52
CA GLY A 615 -13.13 -7.66 23.02
C GLY A 615 -12.29 -7.87 24.28
N GLU A 616 -12.93 -7.76 25.43
CA GLU A 616 -12.24 -7.72 26.73
C GLU A 616 -11.42 -9.00 27.02
N ARG A 617 -10.15 -8.79 27.37
CA ARG A 617 -9.15 -9.81 27.72
C ARG A 617 -8.27 -9.29 28.85
N ALA A 618 -7.45 -10.16 29.44
CA ALA A 618 -6.30 -9.70 30.20
C ALA A 618 -5.31 -8.98 29.26
N GLN A 619 -4.61 -7.98 29.79
CA GLN A 619 -3.76 -7.08 29.01
C GLN A 619 -2.41 -6.93 29.70
N SER A 620 -1.34 -6.78 28.91
CA SER A 620 0.03 -6.56 29.40
C SER A 620 0.62 -5.32 28.74
N ALA A 621 1.29 -4.48 29.54
CA ALA A 621 2.02 -3.31 29.10
C ALA A 621 3.47 -3.36 29.60
N ILE A 622 4.40 -2.94 28.76
CA ILE A 622 5.83 -2.87 29.03
C ILE A 622 6.40 -1.54 28.50
N SER A 623 7.53 -1.13 29.05
CA SER A 623 8.39 -0.10 28.45
C SER A 623 9.52 -0.85 27.77
N ASP A 624 9.51 -0.93 26.44
CA ASP A 624 10.59 -1.55 25.66
C ASP A 624 11.92 -0.82 25.90
N TRP A 625 11.84 0.51 26.09
CA TRP A 625 12.93 1.37 26.56
C TRP A 625 12.37 2.58 27.31
N ALA A 626 13.15 3.20 28.18
CA ALA A 626 12.91 4.57 28.66
C ALA A 626 14.20 5.21 29.15
N GLN A 627 14.42 6.50 28.88
CA GLN A 627 15.64 7.22 29.30
C GLN A 627 15.73 7.40 30.82
N ILE A 628 14.58 7.55 31.50
CA ILE A 628 14.43 7.49 32.97
C ILE A 628 14.50 6.06 33.55
N GLY A 629 14.86 5.07 32.74
CA GLY A 629 14.90 3.65 33.08
C GLY A 629 13.54 2.96 32.92
N ALA A 630 13.46 1.98 32.02
CA ALA A 630 12.23 1.21 31.77
C ALA A 630 11.63 0.58 33.04
N SER A 631 12.48 0.14 33.99
CA SER A 631 12.08 -0.42 35.28
C SER A 631 11.47 0.59 36.25
N ASN A 632 11.60 1.90 36.00
CA ASN A 632 10.93 2.95 36.76
C ASN A 632 9.54 3.30 36.23
N VAL A 633 9.19 2.87 35.01
CA VAL A 633 7.84 3.05 34.46
C VAL A 633 6.91 2.01 35.09
N THR A 634 5.66 2.39 35.32
CA THR A 634 4.61 1.53 35.88
C THR A 634 3.33 1.65 35.05
N PHE A 635 2.59 0.55 34.97
CA PHE A 635 1.43 0.43 34.10
C PHE A 635 0.24 -0.13 34.87
N LYS A 636 -0.93 0.45 34.65
CA LYS A 636 -2.20 0.00 35.24
C LYS A 636 -3.33 0.24 34.24
N PHE A 637 -3.91 -0.83 33.74
CA PHE A 637 -5.14 -0.76 32.95
C PHE A 637 -6.32 -0.45 33.88
N VAL A 638 -7.14 0.52 33.51
CA VAL A 638 -8.35 0.90 34.26
C VAL A 638 -9.54 0.86 33.33
N LYS A 639 -10.50 0.00 33.65
CA LYS A 639 -11.81 -0.04 32.98
C LYS A 639 -12.66 1.14 33.43
N LEU A 640 -13.37 1.76 32.50
CA LEU A 640 -14.36 2.80 32.82
C LEU A 640 -15.65 2.18 33.36
N SER A 641 -16.31 2.87 34.29
CA SER A 641 -17.62 2.45 34.82
C SER A 641 -18.73 2.43 33.77
N SER A 642 -18.54 3.19 32.69
CA SER A 642 -19.35 3.20 31.48
C SER A 642 -18.43 3.51 30.29
N SER A 643 -18.59 2.80 29.18
CA SER A 643 -17.89 3.13 27.93
C SER A 643 -18.33 4.51 27.42
N VAL A 644 -17.39 5.27 26.88
CA VAL A 644 -17.58 6.60 26.27
C VAL A 644 -17.15 6.56 24.80
N SER A 645 -17.37 7.65 24.07
CA SER A 645 -17.01 7.72 22.64
C SER A 645 -15.49 7.57 22.44
N GLY A 646 -15.07 6.38 22.03
CA GLY A 646 -13.67 6.02 21.77
C GLY A 646 -12.86 5.59 23.00
N ALA A 647 -13.49 5.32 24.15
CA ALA A 647 -12.79 4.66 25.25
C ALA A 647 -13.73 3.82 26.12
N ASP A 648 -13.30 2.62 26.48
CA ASP A 648 -13.86 1.86 27.62
C ASP A 648 -12.78 1.46 28.64
N TYR A 649 -11.51 1.69 28.32
CA TYR A 649 -10.36 1.60 29.19
C TYR A 649 -9.46 2.85 29.07
N TYR A 650 -8.58 3.04 30.06
CA TYR A 650 -7.32 3.74 29.83
C TYR A 650 -6.15 2.95 30.40
N LEU A 651 -4.99 3.12 29.77
CA LEU A 651 -3.70 2.68 30.30
C LEU A 651 -3.12 3.85 31.10
N GLU A 652 -3.09 3.70 32.42
CA GLU A 652 -2.45 4.62 33.34
C GLU A 652 -0.96 4.31 33.40
N ILE A 653 -0.13 5.24 32.93
CA ILE A 653 1.33 5.18 32.99
C ILE A 653 1.80 6.11 34.11
N GLY A 654 2.43 5.55 35.14
CA GLY A 654 3.02 6.30 36.25
C GLY A 654 4.50 5.98 36.43
N PHE A 655 5.16 6.65 37.37
CA PHE A 655 6.60 6.48 37.59
C PHE A 655 6.92 6.14 39.05
N LYS A 656 7.94 5.30 39.26
CA LYS A 656 8.56 5.07 40.58
C LYS A 656 9.43 6.27 40.94
N SER A 657 9.69 6.47 42.23
CA SER A 657 10.62 7.50 42.73
C SER A 657 12.03 7.44 42.12
N GLY A 658 12.46 6.27 41.65
CA GLY A 658 13.70 6.09 40.89
C GLY A 658 13.78 6.82 39.54
N ALA A 659 12.66 7.33 39.00
CA ALA A 659 12.65 8.20 37.81
C ALA A 659 13.16 9.63 38.11
N GLY A 660 13.18 10.05 39.38
CA GLY A 660 13.69 11.35 39.81
C GLY A 660 12.79 12.55 39.49
N GLN A 661 13.41 13.73 39.37
CA GLN A 661 12.70 15.01 39.15
C GLN A 661 12.94 15.57 37.74
N LEU A 662 11.84 15.84 37.04
CA LEU A 662 11.83 16.52 35.76
C LEU A 662 11.99 18.03 35.94
N GLN A 663 13.11 18.57 35.46
CA GLN A 663 13.45 20.00 35.59
C GLN A 663 12.67 20.89 34.61
N PRO A 664 12.46 22.18 34.91
CA PRO A 664 11.80 23.13 34.01
C PRO A 664 12.40 23.14 32.60
N GLY A 665 11.55 23.10 31.58
CA GLY A 665 11.98 23.09 30.18
C GLY A 665 12.73 21.82 29.74
N LYS A 666 12.63 20.72 30.50
CA LYS A 666 13.15 19.39 30.12
C LYS A 666 12.03 18.40 29.88
N ASP A 667 12.34 17.37 29.11
CA ASP A 667 11.50 16.19 28.93
C ASP A 667 12.14 14.92 29.54
N THR A 668 11.34 13.88 29.72
CA THR A 668 11.73 12.58 30.29
C THR A 668 12.75 11.80 29.45
N GLY A 669 13.13 12.29 28.27
CA GLY A 669 13.54 11.44 27.18
C GLY A 669 12.36 10.60 26.68
N GLU A 670 12.63 9.72 25.72
CA GLU A 670 11.63 8.79 25.22
C GLU A 670 11.21 7.78 26.30
N ILE A 671 9.92 7.48 26.34
CA ILE A 671 9.30 6.39 27.08
C ILE A 671 8.60 5.53 26.03
N GLN A 672 9.27 4.46 25.62
CA GLN A 672 8.86 3.60 24.51
C GLN A 672 7.91 2.52 25.04
N ILE A 673 6.62 2.84 25.08
CA ILE A 673 5.59 1.96 25.63
C ILE A 673 5.07 1.03 24.54
N ARG A 674 4.81 -0.22 24.92
CA ARG A 674 4.09 -1.21 24.12
C ARG A 674 3.12 -1.97 25.01
N PHE A 675 1.89 -2.15 24.54
CA PHE A 675 0.91 -3.02 25.22
C PHE A 675 0.15 -3.92 24.26
N ASN A 676 -0.35 -5.04 24.76
CA ASN A 676 -0.98 -6.11 23.97
C ASN A 676 -2.05 -6.82 24.81
N LYS A 677 -3.02 -7.49 24.15
CA LYS A 677 -3.88 -8.47 24.83
C LYS A 677 -3.06 -9.73 25.16
N SER A 678 -3.38 -10.42 26.24
CA SER A 678 -2.65 -11.63 26.69
C SER A 678 -2.74 -12.82 25.72
N ASP A 679 -3.71 -12.80 24.82
CA ASP A 679 -3.89 -13.77 23.72
C ASP A 679 -3.42 -13.23 22.36
N TRP A 680 -2.88 -12.01 22.31
CA TRP A 680 -2.50 -11.27 21.08
C TRP A 680 -3.64 -11.15 20.06
N SER A 681 -4.90 -11.15 20.50
CA SER A 681 -6.01 -10.69 19.65
C SER A 681 -5.93 -9.18 19.39
N ASN A 682 -6.49 -8.73 18.27
CA ASN A 682 -6.29 -7.35 17.80
C ASN A 682 -7.12 -6.33 18.59
N TYR A 683 -6.57 -5.13 18.76
CA TYR A 683 -7.30 -3.88 19.00
C TYR A 683 -7.57 -3.20 17.66
N ASN A 684 -8.57 -2.33 17.64
CA ASN A 684 -8.88 -1.39 16.58
C ASN A 684 -8.59 0.02 17.09
N GLN A 685 -7.31 0.41 17.10
CA GLN A 685 -6.85 1.77 17.36
C GLN A 685 -7.61 2.84 16.55
N GLY A 686 -8.22 2.48 15.42
CA GLY A 686 -9.12 3.36 14.65
C GLY A 686 -10.35 3.86 15.42
N ASN A 687 -10.70 3.27 16.57
CA ASN A 687 -11.74 3.76 17.47
C ASN A 687 -11.21 4.43 18.76
N ASP A 688 -9.90 4.37 19.03
CA ASP A 688 -9.30 4.88 20.27
C ASP A 688 -9.33 6.40 20.36
N TRP A 689 -9.74 6.94 21.51
CA TRP A 689 -9.71 8.38 21.78
C TRP A 689 -8.29 8.93 21.65
N SER A 690 -7.29 8.32 22.29
CA SER A 690 -5.91 8.83 22.25
C SER A 690 -5.15 8.54 20.95
N TRP A 691 -5.69 7.79 19.99
CA TRP A 691 -4.95 7.45 18.77
C TRP A 691 -5.03 8.55 17.71
N ILE A 692 -3.90 8.77 17.03
CA ILE A 692 -3.79 9.60 15.83
C ILE A 692 -2.87 8.87 14.86
N GLN A 693 -3.45 8.33 13.78
CA GLN A 693 -2.74 7.43 12.85
C GLN A 693 -1.44 8.02 12.30
N SER A 694 -1.49 9.26 11.80
CA SER A 694 -0.40 9.97 11.13
C SER A 694 0.72 10.44 12.06
N MET A 695 0.55 10.33 13.38
CA MET A 695 1.40 11.01 14.37
C MET A 695 2.68 10.24 14.69
N THR A 696 3.42 9.84 13.66
CA THR A 696 4.61 8.96 13.76
C THR A 696 5.83 9.61 14.43
N SER A 697 5.82 10.94 14.56
CA SER A 697 6.83 11.75 15.24
C SER A 697 6.23 12.46 16.45
N TYR A 698 7.07 12.76 17.46
CA TYR A 698 6.62 13.37 18.71
C TYR A 698 5.99 14.75 18.51
N GLY A 699 4.71 14.88 18.88
CA GLY A 699 3.98 16.15 18.91
C GLY A 699 2.92 16.17 20.01
N GLU A 700 2.20 17.28 20.16
CA GLU A 700 1.20 17.45 21.23
C GLU A 700 -0.14 16.81 20.84
N ASN A 701 -0.51 15.72 21.53
CA ASN A 701 -1.78 15.02 21.33
C ASN A 701 -2.62 15.17 22.59
N GLU A 702 -3.45 16.22 22.66
CA GLU A 702 -4.27 16.54 23.83
C GLU A 702 -5.28 15.45 24.21
N LYS A 703 -5.50 14.44 23.37
CA LYS A 703 -6.35 13.28 23.71
C LYS A 703 -5.61 12.24 24.54
N VAL A 704 -4.28 12.28 24.60
CA VAL A 704 -3.53 11.73 25.74
C VAL A 704 -3.63 12.75 26.87
N THR A 705 -3.79 12.30 28.10
CA THR A 705 -4.01 13.23 29.25
C THR A 705 -3.00 12.99 30.35
N ALA A 706 -2.62 14.04 31.09
CA ALA A 706 -1.66 13.94 32.17
C ALA A 706 -2.11 14.65 33.46
N TYR A 707 -1.70 14.08 34.58
CA TYR A 707 -2.19 14.38 35.92
C TYR A 707 -1.00 14.57 36.87
N ILE A 708 -1.18 15.44 37.87
CA ILE A 708 -0.30 15.54 39.04
C ILE A 708 -1.16 15.29 40.28
N ASP A 709 -0.75 14.35 41.13
CA ASP A 709 -1.51 13.89 42.31
C ASP A 709 -2.96 13.47 41.99
N GLY A 710 -3.22 13.00 40.77
CA GLY A 710 -4.54 12.62 40.26
C GLY A 710 -5.40 13.77 39.72
N VAL A 711 -4.94 15.03 39.78
CA VAL A 711 -5.62 16.19 39.18
C VAL A 711 -5.17 16.36 37.73
N LEU A 712 -6.13 16.49 36.79
CA LEU A 712 -5.86 16.74 35.37
C LEU A 712 -5.16 18.10 35.20
N VAL A 713 -3.99 18.09 34.55
CA VAL A 713 -3.18 19.30 34.30
C VAL A 713 -2.82 19.52 32.83
N TRP A 714 -3.05 18.52 31.97
CA TRP A 714 -2.89 18.65 30.52
C TRP A 714 -3.74 17.61 29.75
N GLY A 715 -4.24 18.02 28.57
CA GLY A 715 -5.11 17.23 27.71
C GLY A 715 -6.59 17.27 28.09
N GLN A 716 -7.41 16.58 27.29
CA GLN A 716 -8.86 16.45 27.41
C GLN A 716 -9.27 14.98 27.51
N GLU A 717 -9.93 14.60 28.62
CA GLU A 717 -10.56 13.29 28.79
C GLU A 717 -11.75 13.12 27.81
N PRO A 718 -12.04 11.90 27.31
CA PRO A 718 -13.15 11.67 26.38
C PRO A 718 -14.50 12.02 27.00
N SER A 719 -15.32 12.78 26.27
CA SER A 719 -16.60 13.31 26.74
C SER A 719 -17.53 12.22 27.29
N GLY A 720 -18.05 12.44 28.50
CA GLY A 720 -18.86 11.46 29.25
C GLY A 720 -18.10 10.77 30.38
N THR A 721 -16.76 10.86 30.38
CA THR A 721 -15.96 10.57 31.58
C THR A 721 -16.40 11.53 32.68
N THR A 722 -17.07 10.99 33.69
CA THR A 722 -17.48 11.77 34.87
C THR A 722 -16.42 11.54 35.93
N PRO A 723 -15.54 12.52 36.23
CA PRO A 723 -14.53 12.35 37.26
C PRO A 723 -15.23 12.26 38.61
N SER A 724 -15.40 11.03 39.12
CA SER A 724 -15.83 10.80 40.49
C SER A 724 -14.79 11.44 41.42
N PRO A 725 -15.15 12.46 42.23
CA PRO A 725 -14.18 13.19 43.04
C PRO A 725 -13.65 12.26 44.13
N THR A 726 -12.51 11.63 43.85
CA THR A 726 -11.85 10.72 44.79
C THR A 726 -11.32 11.56 45.94
N SER A 727 -11.81 11.30 47.14
CA SER A 727 -11.52 12.09 48.33
C SER A 727 -10.02 12.22 48.57
N THR A 728 -9.52 13.46 48.66
CA THR A 728 -8.11 13.78 48.89
C THR A 728 -7.55 13.00 50.08
N PRO A 729 -6.56 12.12 49.89
CA PRO A 729 -5.98 11.37 51.01
C PRO A 729 -5.29 12.34 51.97
N THR A 730 -5.69 12.33 53.23
CA THR A 730 -5.14 13.24 54.25
C THR A 730 -3.68 12.88 54.53
N VAL A 731 -2.77 13.84 54.27
CA VAL A 731 -1.32 13.64 54.40
C VAL A 731 -0.96 13.31 55.85
N THR A 732 -0.70 12.02 56.11
CA THR A 732 -0.29 11.53 57.42
C THR A 732 1.23 11.48 57.48
N VAL A 733 1.84 12.48 58.10
CA VAL A 733 3.30 12.57 58.27
C VAL A 733 3.82 11.38 59.09
N THR A 734 4.52 10.48 58.40
CA THR A 734 5.22 9.33 58.99
C THR A 734 6.73 9.66 59.06
N PRO A 735 7.41 9.42 60.19
CA PRO A 735 8.76 9.94 60.41
C PRO A 735 9.84 9.30 59.51
N THR A 736 10.87 10.10 59.21
CA THR A 736 11.96 9.78 58.30
C THR A 736 12.80 8.56 58.76
N PRO A 737 12.96 7.51 57.93
CA PRO A 737 13.94 6.47 58.20
C PRO A 737 15.37 6.98 57.97
N THR A 738 16.29 6.65 58.88
CA THR A 738 17.71 7.02 58.83
C THR A 738 18.43 6.36 57.64
N PRO A 739 19.34 7.05 56.93
CA PRO A 739 20.04 6.47 55.78
C PRO A 739 20.95 5.29 56.19
N THR A 740 20.73 4.14 55.55
CA THR A 740 21.63 2.97 55.59
C THR A 740 22.70 3.14 54.48
N PRO A 741 24.00 2.85 54.75
CA PRO A 741 25.08 3.22 53.84
C PRO A 741 25.06 2.46 52.49
N THR A 742 25.37 3.20 51.43
CA THR A 742 25.49 2.71 50.04
C THR A 742 26.64 1.69 49.91
N PRO A 743 26.44 0.53 49.26
CA PRO A 743 27.55 -0.36 48.91
C PRO A 743 28.48 0.30 47.88
N THR A 744 29.79 0.23 48.12
CA THR A 744 30.81 0.83 47.25
C THR A 744 30.84 0.13 45.87
N PRO A 745 30.90 0.87 44.74
CA PRO A 745 31.04 0.26 43.43
C PRO A 745 32.40 -0.43 43.27
N THR A 746 32.38 -1.71 42.92
CA THR A 746 33.58 -2.47 42.53
C THR A 746 34.15 -1.91 41.21
N PRO A 747 35.47 -1.72 41.07
CA PRO A 747 36.05 -1.13 39.86
C PRO A 747 35.97 -2.06 38.65
N THR A 748 35.22 -1.65 37.62
CA THR A 748 35.20 -2.31 36.30
C THR A 748 36.43 -1.91 35.47
N VAL A 749 36.98 -2.85 34.72
CA VAL A 749 38.30 -2.71 34.07
C VAL A 749 38.25 -1.79 32.84
N THR A 750 39.25 -0.92 32.70
CA THR A 750 39.42 -0.01 31.55
C THR A 750 39.80 -0.77 30.28
N PRO A 751 39.04 -0.65 29.17
CA PRO A 751 39.48 -1.13 27.85
C PRO A 751 40.57 -0.22 27.26
N THR A 752 41.59 -0.82 26.65
CA THR A 752 42.76 -0.15 26.08
C THR A 752 42.41 0.80 24.93
N PRO A 753 42.98 2.02 24.85
CA PRO A 753 42.74 2.94 23.74
C PRO A 753 43.35 2.40 22.43
N THR A 754 42.57 2.39 21.35
CA THR A 754 43.02 2.00 20.01
C THR A 754 43.04 3.23 19.09
N VAL A 755 44.18 3.42 18.43
CA VAL A 755 44.63 4.58 17.62
C VAL A 755 43.57 5.47 16.95
N THR A 756 43.67 6.77 17.24
CA THR A 756 43.01 7.86 16.52
C THR A 756 43.65 8.07 15.13
N PRO A 757 42.87 8.14 14.02
CA PRO A 757 43.38 8.59 12.73
C PRO A 757 43.63 10.11 12.70
N THR A 758 44.67 10.52 11.99
CA THR A 758 45.22 11.89 11.93
C THR A 758 44.18 12.97 11.55
N PRO A 759 44.19 14.16 12.18
CA PRO A 759 43.29 15.26 11.82
C PRO A 759 43.64 15.88 10.46
N THR A 760 42.69 15.86 9.52
CA THR A 760 42.78 16.60 8.25
C THR A 760 42.40 18.07 8.45
N VAL A 761 43.16 18.97 7.84
CA VAL A 761 43.17 20.42 8.10
C VAL A 761 41.78 21.07 8.03
N THR A 762 41.35 21.68 9.14
CA THR A 762 40.17 22.56 9.18
C THR A 762 40.45 23.86 8.42
N ALA A 763 39.62 24.18 7.42
CA ALA A 763 39.68 25.48 6.76
C ALA A 763 39.23 26.60 7.71
N THR A 764 39.94 27.73 7.71
CA THR A 764 39.71 28.87 8.60
C THR A 764 38.26 29.39 8.48
N PRO A 765 37.56 29.69 9.59
CA PRO A 765 36.22 30.27 9.52
C PRO A 765 36.26 31.66 8.89
N THR A 766 35.56 31.81 7.75
CA THR A 766 35.24 33.12 7.16
C THR A 766 34.50 33.97 8.20
N PRO A 767 34.87 35.25 8.40
CA PRO A 767 34.34 36.06 9.50
C PRO A 767 32.82 36.19 9.44
N THR A 768 32.18 36.01 10.60
CA THR A 768 30.73 36.19 10.79
C THR A 768 30.32 37.59 10.31
N PRO A 769 29.32 37.72 9.40
CA PRO A 769 28.83 39.03 9.01
C PRO A 769 28.21 39.73 10.23
N THR A 770 28.63 40.97 10.47
CA THR A 770 28.14 41.84 11.55
C THR A 770 26.61 41.83 11.60
N PRO A 771 25.97 41.75 12.79
CA PRO A 771 24.52 41.74 12.90
C PRO A 771 23.92 42.97 12.20
N ILE A 772 23.09 42.72 11.19
CA ILE A 772 22.31 43.75 10.51
C ILE A 772 21.41 44.41 11.56
N PRO A 773 21.39 45.76 11.66
CA PRO A 773 20.63 46.45 12.69
C PRO A 773 19.14 46.08 12.62
N THR A 774 18.55 45.85 13.79
CA THR A 774 17.14 45.47 13.94
C THR A 774 16.24 46.45 13.20
N VAL A 775 15.59 45.98 12.13
CA VAL A 775 14.56 46.77 11.45
C VAL A 775 13.39 47.00 12.40
N THR A 776 13.12 48.27 12.69
CA THR A 776 11.94 48.75 13.43
C THR A 776 10.68 48.07 12.91
N PRO A 777 9.77 47.59 13.76
CA PRO A 777 8.54 46.92 13.31
C PRO A 777 7.76 47.83 12.36
N LEU A 778 7.60 47.38 11.12
CA LEU A 778 6.75 48.02 10.13
C LEU A 778 5.29 48.04 10.67
N PRO A 779 4.51 49.12 10.49
CA PRO A 779 3.16 49.18 11.03
C PRO A 779 2.30 47.99 10.59
N THR A 780 1.47 47.47 11.50
CA THR A 780 0.52 46.39 11.22
C THR A 780 -0.54 46.85 10.22
N ILE A 781 -0.24 46.70 8.94
CA ILE A 781 -1.21 46.85 7.86
C ILE A 781 -2.14 45.64 7.91
N SER A 782 -3.44 45.87 8.06
CA SER A 782 -4.44 44.79 7.96
C SER A 782 -4.33 44.14 6.57
N PRO A 783 -4.23 42.80 6.46
CA PRO A 783 -4.06 42.14 5.17
C PRO A 783 -5.34 42.22 4.34
N SER A 784 -5.42 43.24 3.49
CA SER A 784 -6.23 43.17 2.26
C SER A 784 -5.70 41.98 1.44
N PRO A 785 -6.56 41.13 0.85
CA PRO A 785 -6.11 39.90 0.19
C PRO A 785 -5.09 40.22 -0.91
N SER A 786 -3.87 39.71 -0.74
CA SER A 786 -2.74 40.00 -1.61
C SER A 786 -2.94 39.39 -2.99
N VAL A 787 -3.26 40.24 -3.96
CA VAL A 787 -3.36 39.84 -5.37
C VAL A 787 -1.97 39.46 -5.86
N VAL A 788 -1.84 38.24 -6.40
CA VAL A 788 -0.62 37.79 -7.05
C VAL A 788 -0.62 38.31 -8.48
N GLU A 789 0.29 39.24 -8.76
CA GLU A 789 0.59 39.70 -10.11
C GLU A 789 1.41 38.65 -10.86
N ILE A 790 0.98 38.33 -12.08
CA ILE A 790 1.67 37.52 -13.07
C ILE A 790 1.98 38.37 -14.30
N THR A 791 3.19 38.24 -14.83
CA THR A 791 3.63 38.90 -16.07
C THR A 791 4.09 37.87 -17.08
N ILE A 792 3.51 37.94 -18.28
CA ILE A 792 3.85 37.06 -19.41
C ILE A 792 4.29 37.92 -20.59
N ASN A 793 5.29 37.48 -21.35
CA ASN A 793 5.72 38.14 -22.58
C ASN A 793 5.98 37.10 -23.68
N THR A 794 5.08 37.02 -24.66
CA THR A 794 5.14 36.04 -25.76
C THR A 794 6.31 36.27 -26.71
N ASN A 795 6.91 37.45 -26.69
CA ASN A 795 8.05 37.84 -27.52
C ASN A 795 9.40 37.68 -26.80
N ALA A 796 9.40 37.25 -25.54
CA ALA A 796 10.61 37.02 -24.73
C ALA A 796 10.70 35.57 -24.24
N GLY A 797 11.92 35.09 -23.96
CA GLY A 797 12.15 33.74 -23.41
C GLY A 797 11.87 32.58 -24.35
N ARG A 798 11.55 32.83 -25.63
CA ARG A 798 11.21 31.82 -26.65
C ARG A 798 12.26 30.70 -26.70
N THR A 799 11.88 29.53 -26.20
CA THR A 799 12.73 28.33 -26.06
C THR A 799 11.93 27.08 -26.41
N GLN A 800 12.51 26.16 -27.17
CA GLN A 800 11.80 24.94 -27.57
C GLN A 800 11.64 24.01 -26.36
N ILE A 801 10.38 23.65 -26.05
CA ILE A 801 10.05 22.59 -25.12
C ILE A 801 10.29 21.27 -25.85
N SER A 802 11.13 20.38 -25.29
CA SER A 802 11.28 19.05 -25.85
C SER A 802 10.01 18.24 -25.60
N PRO A 803 9.40 17.60 -26.61
CA PRO A 803 8.22 16.78 -26.40
C PRO A 803 8.51 15.54 -25.54
N TYR A 804 9.78 15.14 -25.37
CA TYR A 804 10.14 13.91 -24.66
C TYR A 804 10.24 14.08 -23.13
N ILE A 805 9.90 15.26 -22.58
CA ILE A 805 9.77 15.45 -21.12
C ILE A 805 8.47 14.86 -20.55
N TYR A 806 7.47 14.62 -21.40
CA TYR A 806 6.17 14.07 -21.01
C TYR A 806 6.14 12.53 -21.10
N GLY A 807 7.27 11.86 -20.83
CA GLY A 807 7.40 10.41 -20.92
C GLY A 807 7.18 9.68 -19.59
N ALA A 808 7.22 8.35 -19.66
CA ALA A 808 7.16 7.45 -18.49
C ALA A 808 7.96 6.14 -18.73
N ASN A 809 8.23 5.41 -17.64
CA ASN A 809 8.80 4.07 -17.67
C ASN A 809 7.66 3.04 -17.76
N GLN A 810 6.83 2.98 -16.71
CA GLN A 810 5.53 2.31 -16.69
C GLN A 810 4.48 3.26 -17.29
N ASP A 811 3.66 2.79 -18.25
CA ASP A 811 2.62 3.63 -18.86
C ASP A 811 1.56 4.04 -17.83
N ILE A 812 1.19 5.33 -17.82
CA ILE A 812 0.12 5.85 -16.96
C ILE A 812 -1.22 5.71 -17.68
N GLU A 813 -2.19 5.10 -17.01
CA GLU A 813 -3.51 4.86 -17.59
C GLU A 813 -4.21 6.18 -17.98
N GLY A 814 -4.86 6.19 -19.15
CA GLY A 814 -5.48 7.39 -19.71
C GLY A 814 -4.51 8.44 -20.25
N VAL A 815 -3.18 8.18 -20.28
CA VAL A 815 -2.16 9.10 -20.83
C VAL A 815 -1.52 8.50 -22.09
N VAL A 816 -1.38 9.32 -23.13
CA VAL A 816 -0.60 8.97 -24.35
C VAL A 816 0.75 9.67 -24.30
N HIS A 817 1.73 9.03 -23.67
CA HIS A 817 3.08 9.56 -23.51
C HIS A 817 3.80 9.74 -24.86
N SER A 818 4.50 10.86 -25.00
CA SER A 818 5.33 11.21 -26.17
C SER A 818 6.74 10.61 -26.13
N ALA A 819 7.12 9.99 -25.01
CA ALA A 819 8.37 9.26 -24.83
C ALA A 819 8.18 8.12 -23.83
N ARG A 820 8.90 7.02 -24.03
CA ARG A 820 8.88 5.85 -23.13
C ARG A 820 10.31 5.35 -22.92
N ARG A 821 10.62 4.88 -21.71
CA ARG A 821 11.89 4.23 -21.35
C ARG A 821 11.66 2.77 -20.99
N LEU A 822 12.52 1.89 -21.51
CA LEU A 822 12.67 0.52 -21.07
C LEU A 822 14.01 0.40 -20.34
N GLY A 823 13.97 0.49 -19.02
CA GLY A 823 15.11 0.52 -18.10
C GLY A 823 14.68 0.16 -16.68
N GLY A 824 15.49 0.51 -15.68
CA GLY A 824 15.34 0.04 -14.30
C GLY A 824 16.04 -1.30 -14.06
N ASN A 825 16.21 -1.68 -12.79
CA ASN A 825 17.03 -2.80 -12.30
C ASN A 825 16.93 -4.09 -13.13
N ARG A 826 15.70 -4.51 -13.47
CA ARG A 826 15.43 -5.71 -14.29
C ARG A 826 16.17 -5.75 -15.64
N LEU A 827 16.49 -4.59 -16.22
CA LEU A 827 17.14 -4.51 -17.52
C LEU A 827 18.67 -4.64 -17.46
N THR A 828 19.31 -4.49 -16.30
CA THR A 828 20.75 -4.76 -16.13
C THR A 828 21.08 -6.24 -16.37
N GLY A 829 20.24 -7.14 -15.87
CA GLY A 829 20.38 -8.60 -16.03
C GLY A 829 19.59 -9.22 -17.19
N TYR A 830 19.00 -8.40 -18.07
CA TYR A 830 18.14 -8.86 -19.17
C TYR A 830 18.96 -9.42 -20.34
N ASN A 831 18.61 -10.63 -20.78
CA ASN A 831 19.19 -11.28 -21.94
C ASN A 831 18.22 -11.15 -23.13
N TRP A 832 18.63 -10.45 -24.19
CA TRP A 832 17.80 -10.24 -25.37
C TRP A 832 17.51 -11.51 -26.16
N GLU A 833 18.28 -12.58 -25.97
CA GLU A 833 18.23 -13.78 -26.81
C GLU A 833 17.12 -14.75 -26.36
N ASN A 834 16.86 -14.81 -25.05
CA ASN A 834 15.85 -15.65 -24.41
C ASN A 834 14.77 -14.86 -23.61
N ASN A 835 14.91 -13.52 -23.54
CA ASN A 835 14.09 -12.58 -22.77
C ASN A 835 14.12 -12.72 -21.22
N PHE A 836 14.96 -13.60 -20.66
CA PHE A 836 15.07 -13.75 -19.21
C PHE A 836 15.78 -12.55 -18.56
N SER A 837 15.49 -12.31 -17.28
CA SER A 837 15.99 -11.16 -16.53
C SER A 837 16.24 -11.52 -15.07
N ASN A 838 17.17 -10.83 -14.41
CA ASN A 838 17.41 -11.01 -12.99
C ASN A 838 16.83 -9.86 -12.16
N ALA A 839 16.12 -10.18 -11.09
CA ALA A 839 15.51 -9.20 -10.18
C ALA A 839 16.51 -8.44 -9.30
N GLY A 840 17.75 -8.91 -9.20
CA GLY A 840 18.71 -8.33 -8.26
C GLY A 840 18.23 -8.46 -6.82
N ASN A 841 18.48 -7.44 -6.01
CA ASN A 841 18.08 -7.39 -4.60
C ASN A 841 16.56 -7.16 -4.40
N ASP A 842 15.83 -6.76 -5.45
CA ASP A 842 14.40 -6.46 -5.39
C ASP A 842 13.56 -7.73 -5.13
N TRP A 843 14.00 -8.89 -5.63
CA TRP A 843 13.33 -10.17 -5.42
C TRP A 843 14.29 -11.37 -5.46
N TYR A 844 14.92 -11.68 -4.31
CA TYR A 844 15.70 -12.90 -4.06
C TYR A 844 16.77 -13.26 -5.12
N HIS A 845 17.32 -12.28 -5.83
CA HIS A 845 18.20 -12.47 -7.00
C HIS A 845 17.63 -13.46 -8.03
N SER A 846 16.31 -13.45 -8.22
CA SER A 846 15.59 -14.36 -9.11
C SER A 846 15.92 -14.08 -10.57
N SER A 847 16.47 -15.08 -11.29
CA SER A 847 16.48 -15.10 -12.74
C SER A 847 15.16 -15.72 -13.23
N ASP A 848 14.35 -14.95 -13.95
CA ASP A 848 13.01 -15.34 -14.38
C ASP A 848 12.51 -14.54 -15.61
N ASP A 849 11.29 -14.85 -16.06
CA ASP A 849 10.61 -14.27 -17.22
C ASP A 849 9.66 -13.10 -16.87
N TYR A 850 9.85 -12.43 -15.73
CA TYR A 850 9.01 -11.31 -15.25
C TYR A 850 8.77 -10.20 -16.29
N LEU A 851 9.76 -9.90 -17.14
CA LEU A 851 9.61 -8.90 -18.20
C LEU A 851 8.67 -9.34 -19.33
N CYS A 852 8.58 -10.64 -19.62
CA CYS A 852 7.56 -11.18 -20.53
C CYS A 852 6.17 -11.16 -19.86
N TRP A 853 6.08 -11.65 -18.63
CA TRP A 853 4.83 -11.67 -17.85
C TRP A 853 4.21 -10.28 -17.70
N SER A 854 4.98 -9.29 -17.24
CA SER A 854 4.51 -7.90 -17.02
C SER A 854 4.12 -7.16 -18.30
N MET A 855 4.57 -7.61 -19.47
CA MET A 855 4.16 -7.06 -20.79
C MET A 855 3.09 -7.92 -21.51
N GLY A 856 2.57 -8.96 -20.87
CA GLY A 856 1.61 -9.88 -21.49
C GLY A 856 2.20 -10.57 -22.73
N ILE A 857 3.41 -11.10 -22.61
CA ILE A 857 4.10 -11.93 -23.62
C ILE A 857 4.17 -13.35 -23.04
N SER A 858 3.74 -14.36 -23.80
CA SER A 858 3.65 -15.74 -23.33
C SER A 858 3.80 -16.75 -24.46
N GLY A 859 3.95 -18.03 -24.12
CA GLY A 859 4.05 -19.12 -25.10
C GLY A 859 5.27 -19.00 -26.01
N GLU A 860 5.09 -19.18 -27.31
CA GLU A 860 6.19 -19.06 -28.29
C GLU A 860 6.68 -17.62 -28.48
N ASP A 861 5.82 -16.61 -28.30
CA ASP A 861 6.19 -15.19 -28.44
C ASP A 861 7.29 -14.80 -27.42
N ALA A 862 7.26 -15.39 -26.23
CA ALA A 862 8.28 -15.17 -25.19
C ALA A 862 9.66 -15.75 -25.54
N LYS A 863 9.74 -16.64 -26.54
CA LYS A 863 10.99 -17.26 -27.02
C LYS A 863 11.59 -16.52 -28.22
N VAL A 864 10.89 -15.53 -28.77
CA VAL A 864 11.40 -14.73 -29.91
C VAL A 864 12.48 -13.77 -29.37
N PRO A 865 13.68 -13.72 -29.98
CA PRO A 865 14.71 -12.76 -29.57
C PRO A 865 14.18 -11.32 -29.55
N ALA A 866 14.53 -10.59 -28.49
CA ALA A 866 14.09 -9.24 -28.18
C ALA A 866 12.55 -9.04 -28.17
N ALA A 867 11.75 -10.04 -27.78
CA ALA A 867 10.30 -9.92 -27.65
C ALA A 867 9.87 -8.82 -26.68
N VAL A 868 10.52 -8.69 -25.51
CA VAL A 868 10.23 -7.63 -24.52
C VAL A 868 10.43 -6.24 -25.14
N VAL A 869 11.61 -6.02 -25.72
CA VAL A 869 12.00 -4.75 -26.36
C VAL A 869 11.13 -4.46 -27.59
N SER A 870 10.74 -5.49 -28.33
CA SER A 870 9.83 -5.41 -29.47
C SER A 870 8.43 -4.97 -29.05
N LYS A 871 7.82 -5.66 -28.08
CA LYS A 871 6.49 -5.36 -27.53
C LYS A 871 6.42 -3.93 -26.99
N PHE A 872 7.47 -3.53 -26.26
CA PHE A 872 7.65 -2.16 -25.79
C PHE A 872 7.73 -1.17 -26.95
N HIS A 873 8.60 -1.38 -27.94
CA HIS A 873 8.82 -0.41 -29.01
C HIS A 873 7.65 -0.31 -29.99
N GLU A 874 6.99 -1.42 -30.31
CA GLU A 874 5.80 -1.46 -31.17
C GLU A 874 4.62 -0.69 -30.54
N TYR A 875 4.49 -0.72 -29.20
CA TYR A 875 3.55 0.15 -28.49
C TYR A 875 3.96 1.63 -28.52
N SER A 876 5.26 1.95 -28.45
CA SER A 876 5.74 3.32 -28.66
C SER A 876 5.42 3.82 -30.07
N LEU A 877 5.65 3.00 -31.11
CA LEU A 877 5.34 3.33 -32.50
C LEU A 877 3.85 3.58 -32.73
N LYS A 878 2.98 2.75 -32.15
CA LYS A 878 1.50 2.93 -32.16
C LYS A 878 1.08 4.30 -31.62
N ASN A 879 1.82 4.84 -30.65
CA ASN A 879 1.54 6.11 -29.98
C ASN A 879 2.40 7.29 -30.48
N ASN A 880 3.24 7.07 -31.51
CA ASN A 880 4.23 8.05 -32.01
C ASN A 880 5.16 8.59 -30.89
N ALA A 881 5.61 7.70 -30.01
CA ALA A 881 6.45 7.99 -28.86
C ALA A 881 7.93 7.69 -29.12
N TYR A 882 8.82 8.53 -28.58
CA TYR A 882 10.26 8.25 -28.50
C TYR A 882 10.48 6.96 -27.70
N SER A 883 11.45 6.13 -28.10
CA SER A 883 11.87 4.95 -27.35
C SER A 883 13.33 5.07 -26.93
N ALA A 884 13.57 5.09 -25.62
CA ALA A 884 14.89 4.89 -25.01
C ALA A 884 14.94 3.46 -24.44
N VAL A 885 15.98 2.69 -24.79
CA VAL A 885 16.11 1.26 -24.41
C VAL A 885 17.46 1.00 -23.75
N THR A 886 17.45 0.40 -22.55
CA THR A 886 18.66 0.00 -21.84
C THR A 886 19.36 -1.17 -22.52
N LEU A 887 20.66 -0.99 -22.76
CA LEU A 887 21.62 -2.02 -23.17
C LEU A 887 22.49 -2.42 -21.97
N GLN A 888 22.94 -3.66 -21.94
CA GLN A 888 23.58 -4.26 -20.78
C GLN A 888 25.08 -3.96 -20.76
N MET A 889 25.59 -3.56 -19.59
CA MET A 889 26.95 -3.07 -19.38
C MET A 889 27.57 -3.55 -18.06
N ALA A 890 26.78 -4.01 -17.09
CA ALA A 890 27.28 -4.57 -15.83
C ALA A 890 28.27 -5.73 -16.07
N GLY A 891 27.96 -6.63 -17.02
CA GLY A 891 28.91 -7.62 -17.55
C GLY A 891 28.33 -9.03 -17.74
N TYR A 892 27.19 -9.34 -17.12
CA TYR A 892 26.52 -10.63 -17.25
C TYR A 892 25.00 -10.50 -17.30
N VAL A 893 24.34 -11.42 -17.98
CA VAL A 893 22.88 -11.48 -18.15
C VAL A 893 22.35 -12.90 -17.94
N SER A 894 21.05 -13.00 -17.66
CA SER A 894 20.41 -14.25 -17.24
C SER A 894 20.47 -15.33 -18.32
N LYS A 895 21.04 -16.50 -18.01
CA LYS A 895 21.06 -17.64 -18.95
C LYS A 895 19.82 -18.52 -18.83
N ASP A 896 19.18 -18.53 -17.66
CA ASP A 896 18.00 -19.32 -17.33
C ASP A 896 16.91 -18.50 -16.62
N ASN A 897 15.78 -19.15 -16.37
CA ASN A 897 14.66 -18.67 -15.56
C ASN A 897 14.44 -19.55 -14.29
N TYR A 898 15.50 -20.14 -13.73
CA TYR A 898 15.41 -21.11 -12.63
C TYR A 898 15.23 -20.47 -11.23
N GLY A 899 14.81 -19.20 -11.17
CA GLY A 899 14.61 -18.46 -9.93
C GLY A 899 15.91 -18.01 -9.29
N THR A 900 15.94 -17.93 -7.95
CA THR A 900 17.03 -17.40 -7.14
C THR A 900 18.42 -17.84 -7.59
N VAL A 901 19.33 -16.86 -7.73
CA VAL A 901 20.76 -17.07 -7.88
C VAL A 901 21.44 -16.87 -6.52
N SER A 902 21.99 -17.96 -5.97
CA SER A 902 22.68 -17.98 -4.69
C SER A 902 24.10 -17.38 -4.78
N GLU A 903 24.73 -17.12 -3.64
CA GLU A 903 25.98 -16.35 -3.59
C GLU A 903 27.17 -17.06 -4.25
N ASN A 904 27.24 -18.38 -4.18
CA ASN A 904 28.23 -19.19 -4.90
C ASN A 904 27.91 -19.39 -6.39
N GLU A 905 26.75 -18.91 -6.87
CA GLU A 905 26.39 -18.81 -8.28
C GLU A 905 26.59 -17.38 -8.85
N THR A 906 27.21 -16.47 -8.08
CA THR A 906 27.66 -15.15 -8.58
C THR A 906 28.52 -15.32 -9.84
N ALA A 907 28.34 -14.43 -10.81
CA ALA A 907 28.99 -14.51 -12.11
C ALA A 907 30.53 -14.43 -12.03
N PRO A 908 31.26 -15.18 -12.87
CA PRO A 908 30.77 -16.15 -13.86
C PRO A 908 30.32 -17.49 -13.24
N SER A 909 29.12 -17.94 -13.62
CA SER A 909 28.60 -19.27 -13.28
C SER A 909 27.64 -19.75 -14.38
N ASN A 910 27.17 -21.00 -14.31
CA ASN A 910 26.23 -21.56 -15.30
C ASN A 910 24.89 -20.81 -15.40
N ARG A 911 24.55 -19.96 -14.42
CA ARG A 911 23.34 -19.13 -14.39
C ARG A 911 23.40 -17.90 -15.31
N TRP A 912 24.58 -17.62 -15.86
CA TRP A 912 24.91 -16.36 -16.53
C TRP A 912 25.53 -16.57 -17.91
N ALA A 913 25.27 -15.64 -18.81
CA ALA A 913 26.05 -15.42 -20.03
C ALA A 913 26.82 -14.10 -19.92
N GLU A 914 28.06 -14.05 -20.42
CA GLU A 914 28.92 -12.87 -20.36
C GLU A 914 28.59 -11.89 -21.48
N VAL A 915 28.31 -10.64 -21.13
CA VAL A 915 28.02 -9.59 -22.12
C VAL A 915 29.30 -9.21 -22.85
N LYS A 916 29.27 -9.27 -24.18
CA LYS A 916 30.30 -8.72 -25.06
C LYS A 916 29.69 -7.56 -25.84
N PHE A 917 30.36 -6.40 -25.85
CA PHE A 917 29.85 -5.27 -26.63
C PHE A 917 29.98 -5.50 -28.13
N LYS A 918 30.91 -6.37 -28.56
CA LYS A 918 31.18 -6.69 -29.96
C LYS A 918 31.40 -8.19 -30.15
N LYS A 919 30.87 -8.75 -31.24
CA LYS A 919 30.96 -10.19 -31.56
C LYS A 919 32.22 -10.59 -32.34
N ASP A 920 32.80 -9.66 -33.10
CA ASP A 920 33.97 -9.87 -33.99
C ASP A 920 33.82 -11.04 -35.01
N ALA A 921 32.58 -11.46 -35.25
CA ALA A 921 32.15 -12.43 -36.24
C ALA A 921 30.87 -11.94 -36.96
N PRO A 922 30.36 -12.61 -38.00
CA PRO A 922 29.12 -12.20 -38.66
C PRO A 922 27.93 -12.18 -37.69
N LEU A 923 27.18 -11.07 -37.71
CA LEU A 923 26.01 -10.87 -36.85
C LEU A 923 24.80 -11.62 -37.42
N SER A 924 24.05 -12.28 -36.53
CA SER A 924 22.85 -13.06 -36.83
C SER A 924 21.56 -12.33 -36.43
N LEU A 925 20.43 -12.77 -36.99
CA LEU A 925 19.09 -12.47 -36.49
C LEU A 925 18.50 -13.61 -35.63
N ASN A 926 19.23 -14.72 -35.54
CA ASN A 926 18.96 -15.86 -34.67
C ASN A 926 20.24 -16.09 -33.84
N PRO A 927 20.32 -15.58 -32.60
CA PRO A 927 21.51 -15.72 -31.75
C PRO A 927 21.74 -17.18 -31.33
N ASP A 928 22.94 -17.50 -30.85
CA ASP A 928 23.30 -18.88 -30.46
C ASP A 928 23.07 -19.11 -28.96
N LEU A 929 21.84 -19.52 -28.64
CA LEU A 929 21.37 -19.83 -27.28
C LEU A 929 22.19 -20.90 -26.53
N ASN A 930 23.18 -21.53 -27.18
CA ASN A 930 24.01 -22.59 -26.62
C ASN A 930 25.40 -22.12 -26.16
N ASP A 931 25.87 -20.94 -26.58
CA ASP A 931 27.19 -20.42 -26.19
C ASP A 931 27.17 -19.82 -24.75
N ASN A 932 28.17 -19.05 -24.34
CA ASN A 932 28.26 -18.45 -22.99
C ASN A 932 28.27 -16.92 -23.01
N PHE A 933 27.87 -16.30 -24.11
CA PHE A 933 28.00 -14.88 -24.38
C PHE A 933 26.66 -14.27 -24.80
N VAL A 934 26.54 -12.95 -24.70
CA VAL A 934 25.43 -12.18 -25.27
C VAL A 934 25.99 -10.92 -25.90
N TYR A 935 25.67 -10.68 -27.17
CA TYR A 935 26.37 -9.69 -28.00
C TYR A 935 25.54 -8.42 -28.24
N MET A 936 26.02 -7.27 -27.75
CA MET A 936 25.28 -5.99 -27.90
C MET A 936 25.29 -5.44 -29.32
N ASP A 937 26.36 -5.66 -30.11
CA ASP A 937 26.37 -5.29 -31.54
C ASP A 937 25.37 -6.13 -32.35
N GLU A 938 25.24 -7.42 -32.03
CA GLU A 938 24.23 -8.31 -32.61
C GLU A 938 22.80 -7.90 -32.23
N PHE A 939 22.56 -7.54 -30.96
CA PHE A 939 21.27 -7.03 -30.49
C PHE A 939 20.88 -5.72 -31.18
N ILE A 940 21.78 -4.74 -31.25
CA ILE A 940 21.54 -3.48 -31.97
C ILE A 940 21.30 -3.76 -33.47
N ASN A 941 22.05 -4.68 -34.09
CA ASN A 941 21.83 -5.10 -35.47
C ASN A 941 20.45 -5.76 -35.69
N TYR A 942 19.97 -6.59 -34.76
CA TYR A 942 18.63 -7.16 -34.79
C TYR A 942 17.57 -6.06 -34.79
N LEU A 943 17.70 -5.07 -33.90
CA LEU A 943 16.78 -3.94 -33.80
C LEU A 943 16.80 -3.05 -35.06
N ILE A 944 17.98 -2.75 -35.61
CA ILE A 944 18.14 -1.99 -36.86
C ILE A 944 17.54 -2.77 -38.04
N ASN A 945 17.67 -4.10 -38.08
CA ASN A 945 17.07 -4.92 -39.12
C ASN A 945 15.53 -4.91 -39.05
N LYS A 946 14.97 -5.01 -37.84
CA LYS A 946 13.52 -5.08 -37.61
C LYS A 946 12.81 -3.72 -37.75
N TYR A 947 13.43 -2.62 -37.32
CA TYR A 947 12.78 -1.30 -37.23
C TYR A 947 13.47 -0.18 -38.03
N GLY A 948 14.68 -0.40 -38.53
CA GLY A 948 15.53 0.61 -39.14
C GLY A 948 16.36 1.40 -38.12
N MET A 949 17.32 2.18 -38.62
CA MET A 949 18.13 3.12 -37.81
C MET A 949 17.25 4.19 -37.15
N ALA A 950 17.72 4.80 -36.08
CA ALA A 950 17.07 5.88 -35.32
C ALA A 950 16.63 7.07 -36.18
N SER A 951 17.37 7.38 -37.26
CA SER A 951 17.04 8.41 -38.25
C SER A 951 15.81 8.07 -39.13
N SER A 952 15.41 6.80 -39.22
CA SER A 952 14.18 6.38 -39.90
C SER A 952 12.93 6.74 -39.08
N PRO A 953 11.72 6.78 -39.67
CA PRO A 953 10.48 7.02 -38.90
C PRO A 953 10.25 5.99 -37.79
N THR A 954 10.65 4.73 -38.02
CA THR A 954 10.32 3.57 -37.18
C THR A 954 11.43 3.11 -36.25
N GLY A 955 12.67 3.57 -36.36
CA GLY A 955 13.77 3.07 -35.54
C GLY A 955 13.71 3.50 -34.07
N ILE A 956 14.27 2.67 -33.17
CA ILE A 956 14.56 3.03 -31.77
C ILE A 956 15.48 4.25 -31.74
N LYS A 957 15.20 5.21 -30.86
CA LYS A 957 15.78 6.56 -30.92
C LYS A 957 16.98 6.74 -30.01
N GLY A 958 16.92 6.17 -28.81
CA GLY A 958 17.99 6.24 -27.82
C GLY A 958 18.33 4.89 -27.21
N TYR A 959 19.59 4.72 -26.88
CA TYR A 959 20.11 3.57 -26.13
C TYR A 959 20.73 4.05 -24.81
N ILE A 960 20.36 3.41 -23.70
CA ILE A 960 20.84 3.74 -22.36
C ILE A 960 21.96 2.78 -21.97
N LEU A 961 23.06 3.33 -21.47
CA LEU A 961 24.22 2.58 -20.97
C LEU A 961 23.91 1.99 -19.58
N ASP A 962 23.21 0.85 -19.57
CA ASP A 962 22.72 0.13 -18.37
C ASP A 962 21.74 0.95 -17.50
N ASN A 963 21.74 0.70 -16.19
CA ASN A 963 20.91 1.32 -15.18
C ASN A 963 21.68 1.34 -13.85
N GLU A 964 21.81 2.51 -13.22
CA GLU A 964 22.35 2.69 -11.86
C GLU A 964 23.68 1.93 -11.60
N PRO A 965 24.76 2.18 -12.36
CA PRO A 965 26.05 1.52 -12.18
C PRO A 965 26.66 1.78 -10.79
N ASP A 966 26.37 2.95 -10.24
CA ASP A 966 26.59 3.36 -8.86
C ASP A 966 25.95 2.43 -7.80
N LEU A 967 24.90 1.68 -8.17
CA LEU A 967 24.24 0.69 -7.32
C LEU A 967 24.39 -0.77 -7.80
N TRP A 968 25.14 -1.07 -8.87
CA TRP A 968 25.35 -2.45 -9.34
C TRP A 968 25.78 -3.41 -8.21
N ALA A 969 26.67 -2.96 -7.31
CA ALA A 969 27.17 -3.74 -6.17
C ALA A 969 26.10 -4.08 -5.10
N SER A 970 25.08 -3.24 -4.95
CA SER A 970 23.99 -3.42 -3.98
C SER A 970 22.77 -4.09 -4.61
N THR A 971 22.42 -3.70 -5.83
CA THR A 971 21.23 -4.17 -6.53
C THR A 971 21.50 -5.47 -7.27
N HIS A 972 22.67 -5.63 -7.91
CA HIS A 972 23.01 -6.82 -8.70
C HIS A 972 24.32 -7.51 -8.24
N PRO A 973 24.48 -7.84 -6.93
CA PRO A 973 25.71 -8.45 -6.42
C PRO A 973 26.04 -9.83 -7.02
N ARG A 974 25.08 -10.49 -7.69
CA ARG A 974 25.29 -11.75 -8.43
C ARG A 974 25.83 -11.54 -9.86
N ILE A 975 25.75 -10.32 -10.39
CA ILE A 975 26.28 -9.92 -11.72
C ILE A 975 27.60 -9.16 -11.53
N HIS A 976 27.63 -8.22 -10.59
CA HIS A 976 28.77 -7.34 -10.34
C HIS A 976 28.90 -7.08 -8.82
N PRO A 977 29.65 -7.92 -8.08
CA PRO A 977 29.71 -7.85 -6.61
C PRO A 977 30.54 -6.69 -6.04
N ASN A 978 31.34 -6.01 -6.87
CA ASN A 978 32.24 -4.94 -6.42
C ASN A 978 31.61 -3.57 -6.68
N LYS A 979 31.95 -2.55 -5.88
CA LYS A 979 31.65 -1.16 -6.30
C LYS A 979 32.34 -0.89 -7.64
N VAL A 980 31.57 -0.41 -8.62
CA VAL A 980 32.11 0.05 -9.91
C VAL A 980 33.16 1.14 -9.67
N THR A 981 34.22 1.14 -10.47
CA THR A 981 35.22 2.22 -10.44
C THR A 981 34.87 3.29 -11.47
N CYS A 982 35.24 4.55 -11.20
CA CYS A 982 35.11 5.65 -12.16
C CYS A 982 35.82 5.29 -13.48
N LYS A 983 36.99 4.65 -13.40
CA LYS A 983 37.72 4.10 -14.54
C LYS A 983 36.93 3.03 -15.30
N GLU A 984 36.40 2.01 -14.61
CA GLU A 984 35.64 0.94 -15.25
C GLU A 984 34.38 1.47 -15.96
N LEU A 985 33.61 2.34 -15.30
CA LEU A 985 32.39 2.88 -15.86
C LEU A 985 32.67 3.67 -17.15
N ILE A 986 33.75 4.46 -17.19
CA ILE A 986 34.11 5.18 -18.41
C ILE A 986 34.66 4.25 -19.50
N GLU A 987 35.48 3.24 -19.17
CA GLU A 987 35.99 2.27 -20.15
C GLU A 987 34.82 1.51 -20.82
N LYS A 988 33.89 0.98 -20.02
CA LYS A 988 32.67 0.30 -20.52
C LYS A 988 31.76 1.25 -21.31
N SER A 989 31.46 2.44 -20.78
CA SER A 989 30.60 3.45 -21.46
C SER A 989 31.14 3.83 -22.83
N VAL A 990 32.46 4.04 -22.93
CA VAL A 990 33.12 4.44 -24.17
C VAL A 990 33.15 3.30 -25.19
N GLU A 991 33.29 2.05 -24.77
CA GLU A 991 33.28 0.90 -25.68
C GLU A 991 31.88 0.64 -26.25
N LEU A 992 30.86 0.54 -25.40
CA LEU A 992 29.47 0.33 -25.83
C LEU A 992 28.94 1.51 -26.66
N ALA A 993 29.28 2.76 -26.30
CA ALA A 993 28.94 3.93 -27.13
C ALA A 993 29.60 3.90 -28.52
N LYS A 994 30.83 3.41 -28.65
CA LYS A 994 31.50 3.24 -29.95
C LYS A 994 30.80 2.19 -30.81
N VAL A 995 30.30 1.10 -30.21
CA VAL A 995 29.50 0.08 -30.91
C VAL A 995 28.22 0.71 -31.45
N ILE A 996 27.43 1.36 -30.58
CA ILE A 996 26.18 2.05 -30.96
C ILE A 996 26.45 3.01 -32.12
N LYS A 997 27.41 3.93 -31.99
CA LYS A 997 27.73 4.95 -33.01
C LYS A 997 28.46 4.41 -34.24
N THR A 998 28.82 3.12 -34.27
CA THR A 998 29.34 2.43 -35.47
C THR A 998 28.21 1.81 -36.28
N LEU A 999 27.27 1.12 -35.63
CA LEU A 999 26.10 0.53 -36.27
C LEU A 999 25.06 1.58 -36.65
N ASP A 1000 24.76 2.51 -35.75
CA ASP A 1000 23.82 3.60 -35.95
C ASP A 1000 24.41 4.94 -35.46
N PRO A 1001 25.04 5.72 -36.35
CA PRO A 1001 25.52 7.06 -36.03
C PRO A 1001 24.42 8.05 -35.61
N SER A 1002 23.14 7.73 -35.87
CA SER A 1002 21.97 8.58 -35.59
C SER A 1002 21.22 8.24 -34.30
N ALA A 1003 21.51 7.10 -33.66
CA ALA A 1003 20.95 6.75 -32.35
C ALA A 1003 21.59 7.59 -31.24
N GLU A 1004 20.79 8.02 -30.26
CA GLU A 1004 21.26 8.85 -29.15
C GLU A 1004 21.75 7.99 -27.98
N VAL A 1005 22.98 8.21 -27.50
CA VAL A 1005 23.54 7.51 -26.34
C VAL A 1005 23.22 8.29 -25.07
N PHE A 1006 22.50 7.63 -24.16
CA PHE A 1006 22.16 8.09 -22.82
C PHE A 1006 23.12 7.44 -21.81
N GLY A 1007 23.71 8.23 -20.92
CA GLY A 1007 24.55 7.70 -19.85
C GLY A 1007 24.76 8.71 -18.73
N TYR A 1008 24.91 8.28 -17.48
CA TYR A 1008 25.16 6.91 -16.99
C TYR A 1008 24.01 6.37 -16.12
N ALA A 1009 22.81 6.94 -16.24
CA ALA A 1009 21.59 6.48 -15.54
C ALA A 1009 21.76 6.39 -14.01
N SER A 1010 22.38 7.42 -13.41
CA SER A 1010 22.73 7.46 -11.99
C SER A 1010 21.52 7.52 -11.06
N TYR A 1011 21.50 6.72 -10.00
CA TYR A 1011 20.34 6.58 -9.09
C TYR A 1011 19.94 7.89 -8.38
N GLY A 1012 20.91 8.78 -8.15
CA GLY A 1012 20.70 9.97 -7.34
C GLY A 1012 21.98 10.62 -6.85
N PHE A 1013 21.85 11.52 -5.88
CA PHE A 1013 22.84 12.56 -5.62
C PHE A 1013 24.24 12.05 -5.19
N MET A 1014 24.38 10.95 -4.45
CA MET A 1014 25.72 10.41 -4.13
C MET A 1014 26.40 9.76 -5.35
N GLY A 1015 25.62 9.20 -6.27
CA GLY A 1015 26.05 8.85 -7.62
C GLY A 1015 26.62 10.05 -8.37
N TYR A 1016 25.84 11.14 -8.42
CA TYR A 1016 26.27 12.40 -9.04
C TYR A 1016 27.56 12.94 -8.43
N TYR A 1017 27.67 12.85 -7.10
CA TYR A 1017 28.75 13.41 -6.29
C TYR A 1017 30.07 12.65 -6.46
N SER A 1018 30.03 11.33 -6.40
CA SER A 1018 31.19 10.48 -6.12
C SER A 1018 31.15 9.10 -6.79
N LEU A 1019 30.15 8.84 -7.64
CA LEU A 1019 29.78 7.51 -8.11
C LEU A 1019 29.58 6.54 -6.93
N GLN A 1020 28.77 6.97 -5.95
CA GLN A 1020 28.47 6.23 -4.71
C GLN A 1020 29.74 5.85 -3.92
N ASP A 1021 30.64 6.80 -3.71
CA ASP A 1021 32.00 6.61 -3.18
C ASP A 1021 32.74 5.46 -3.89
N ALA A 1022 32.96 5.63 -5.21
CA ALA A 1022 33.72 4.69 -6.03
C ALA A 1022 35.18 4.58 -5.54
N PRO A 1023 35.81 3.38 -5.54
CA PRO A 1023 37.11 3.16 -4.90
C PRO A 1023 38.27 4.04 -5.40
N ASP A 1024 38.20 4.48 -6.65
CA ASP A 1024 39.19 5.31 -7.34
C ASP A 1024 38.80 6.80 -7.40
N TRP A 1025 37.60 7.21 -6.96
CA TRP A 1025 37.11 8.60 -7.11
C TRP A 1025 38.09 9.63 -6.55
N ASN A 1026 38.62 9.40 -5.35
CA ASN A 1026 39.61 10.29 -4.72
C ASN A 1026 40.97 10.34 -5.44
N GLN A 1027 41.26 9.39 -6.33
CA GLN A 1027 42.46 9.35 -7.16
C GLN A 1027 42.24 10.06 -8.50
N VAL A 1028 41.06 9.89 -9.12
CA VAL A 1028 40.78 10.39 -10.49
C VAL A 1028 40.15 11.78 -10.55
N LYS A 1029 39.49 12.26 -9.49
CA LYS A 1029 38.67 13.49 -9.53
C LYS A 1029 39.43 14.75 -9.94
N GLY A 1030 40.67 14.93 -9.48
CA GLY A 1030 41.42 16.17 -9.67
C GLY A 1030 40.65 17.40 -9.16
N GLU A 1031 40.45 18.40 -10.03
CA GLU A 1031 39.72 19.65 -9.73
C GLU A 1031 38.20 19.54 -9.96
N HIS A 1032 37.65 18.37 -10.33
CA HIS A 1032 36.22 18.21 -10.58
C HIS A 1032 35.43 18.23 -9.27
N ARG A 1033 34.42 19.12 -9.19
CA ARG A 1033 33.59 19.29 -7.99
C ARG A 1033 32.73 18.07 -7.63
N TRP A 1034 32.40 17.23 -8.61
CA TRP A 1034 31.62 16.00 -8.47
C TRP A 1034 31.83 15.10 -9.71
N PHE A 1035 31.41 13.84 -9.61
CA PHE A 1035 31.59 12.84 -10.66
C PHE A 1035 30.94 13.24 -12.00
N ILE A 1036 29.79 13.93 -12.01
CA ILE A 1036 29.16 14.42 -13.26
C ILE A 1036 30.14 15.25 -14.13
N SER A 1037 30.87 16.20 -13.53
CA SER A 1037 31.84 17.03 -14.29
C SER A 1037 32.94 16.16 -14.92
N TRP A 1038 33.43 15.17 -14.17
CA TRP A 1038 34.51 14.28 -14.59
C TRP A 1038 34.08 13.33 -15.71
N TYR A 1039 32.88 12.74 -15.60
CA TYR A 1039 32.30 11.85 -16.61
C TYR A 1039 32.06 12.57 -17.94
N LEU A 1040 31.50 13.79 -17.89
CA LEU A 1040 31.32 14.64 -19.08
C LEU A 1040 32.67 14.91 -19.78
N GLU A 1041 33.71 15.27 -19.01
CA GLU A 1041 35.03 15.55 -19.56
C GLU A 1041 35.69 14.29 -20.17
N GLN A 1042 35.56 13.11 -19.56
CA GLN A 1042 36.14 11.88 -20.14
C GLN A 1042 35.35 11.42 -21.37
N MET A 1043 34.01 11.48 -21.36
CA MET A 1043 33.21 11.17 -22.56
C MET A 1043 33.50 12.14 -23.70
N LYS A 1044 33.79 13.42 -23.42
CA LYS A 1044 34.28 14.40 -24.41
C LYS A 1044 35.62 13.97 -25.00
N LYS A 1045 36.62 13.67 -24.16
CA LYS A 1045 37.96 13.21 -24.60
C LYS A 1045 37.90 11.94 -25.44
N ALA A 1046 37.07 10.98 -25.04
CA ALA A 1046 36.85 9.74 -25.79
C ALA A 1046 36.17 9.98 -27.15
N SER A 1047 35.22 10.91 -27.20
CA SER A 1047 34.52 11.31 -28.43
C SER A 1047 35.44 12.03 -29.42
N ASP A 1048 36.27 12.95 -28.93
CA ASP A 1048 37.30 13.62 -29.73
C ASP A 1048 38.28 12.61 -30.34
N SER A 1049 38.69 11.61 -29.54
CA SER A 1049 39.58 10.52 -29.96
C SER A 1049 38.94 9.56 -30.96
N PHE A 1050 37.61 9.48 -31.01
CA PHE A 1050 36.86 8.61 -31.92
C PHE A 1050 36.32 9.35 -33.17
N GLY A 1051 36.34 10.68 -33.18
CA GLY A 1051 35.81 11.51 -34.27
C GLY A 1051 34.28 11.56 -34.36
N LYS A 1052 33.56 11.03 -33.36
CA LYS A 1052 32.09 11.10 -33.23
C LYS A 1052 31.73 11.33 -31.76
N ARG A 1053 30.61 12.02 -31.52
CA ARG A 1053 29.98 12.13 -30.19
C ARG A 1053 29.62 10.73 -29.65
N LEU A 1054 30.03 10.43 -28.42
CA LEU A 1054 29.74 9.16 -27.71
C LEU A 1054 28.74 9.33 -26.57
N LEU A 1055 28.44 10.56 -26.15
CA LEU A 1055 27.37 10.87 -25.21
C LEU A 1055 26.47 11.93 -25.84
N ASP A 1056 25.22 11.61 -26.13
CA ASP A 1056 24.24 12.58 -26.64
C ASP A 1056 23.40 13.16 -25.51
N VAL A 1057 23.14 12.36 -24.47
CA VAL A 1057 22.30 12.72 -23.32
C VAL A 1057 22.98 12.30 -22.02
N LEU A 1058 23.27 13.26 -21.14
CA LEU A 1058 23.58 12.96 -19.75
C LEU A 1058 22.30 12.50 -19.07
N ASP A 1059 22.31 11.30 -18.49
CA ASP A 1059 21.15 10.62 -17.93
C ASP A 1059 21.31 10.38 -16.42
N LEU A 1060 20.28 10.76 -15.66
CA LEU A 1060 20.23 10.83 -14.20
C LEU A 1060 18.81 10.48 -13.71
N HIS A 1061 18.69 9.86 -12.54
CA HIS A 1061 17.43 9.60 -11.85
C HIS A 1061 17.27 10.58 -10.67
N TRP A 1062 16.08 11.17 -10.47
CA TRP A 1062 15.82 12.15 -9.42
C TRP A 1062 14.56 11.81 -8.60
N TYR A 1063 14.78 11.08 -7.50
CA TYR A 1063 13.79 10.89 -6.44
C TYR A 1063 14.05 11.92 -5.33
N PRO A 1064 13.16 12.90 -5.06
CA PRO A 1064 13.42 13.96 -4.09
C PRO A 1064 13.71 13.43 -2.69
N GLU A 1065 14.79 13.91 -2.07
CA GLU A 1065 15.13 13.65 -0.66
C GLU A 1065 14.41 14.61 0.30
N ALA A 1066 13.60 15.53 -0.23
CA ALA A 1066 12.77 16.46 0.54
C ALA A 1066 11.82 15.72 1.49
N ARG A 1067 11.69 16.21 2.73
CA ARG A 1067 10.86 15.59 3.78
C ARG A 1067 9.84 16.55 4.37
N GLY A 1068 8.60 16.08 4.50
CA GLY A 1068 7.58 16.69 5.36
C GLY A 1068 7.72 16.16 6.78
N GLY A 1069 8.10 17.02 7.73
CA GLY A 1069 8.54 16.55 9.04
C GLY A 1069 9.71 15.56 8.89
N ASN A 1070 9.49 14.30 9.28
CA ASN A 1070 10.47 13.22 9.14
C ASN A 1070 10.20 12.25 7.97
N ILE A 1071 9.23 12.50 7.09
CA ILE A 1071 8.77 11.57 6.03
C ILE A 1071 9.18 12.10 4.64
N ARG A 1072 9.87 11.29 3.82
CA ARG A 1072 10.23 11.63 2.42
C ARG A 1072 8.97 11.82 1.57
N VAL A 1073 8.97 12.79 0.66
CA VAL A 1073 7.77 13.11 -0.15
C VAL A 1073 7.40 12.01 -1.17
N CYS A 1074 8.37 11.22 -1.63
CA CYS A 1074 8.18 9.95 -2.34
C CYS A 1074 8.66 8.77 -1.49
N PHE A 1075 8.36 7.53 -1.90
CA PHE A 1075 8.60 6.30 -1.13
C PHE A 1075 7.91 6.33 0.24
N ASP A 1076 8.60 6.70 1.34
CA ASP A 1076 8.08 6.79 2.71
C ASP A 1076 6.70 7.44 2.78
N GLY A 1077 6.52 8.54 2.03
CA GLY A 1077 5.32 9.35 2.03
C GLY A 1077 4.35 9.06 0.88
N GLU A 1078 4.52 8.02 0.06
CA GLU A 1078 3.74 7.84 -1.19
C GLU A 1078 2.23 8.01 -1.02
N ASN A 1079 1.67 7.49 0.08
CA ASN A 1079 0.25 7.63 0.43
C ASN A 1079 0.00 8.60 1.60
N ASP A 1080 1.03 9.31 2.07
CA ASP A 1080 0.93 10.27 3.16
C ASP A 1080 0.32 11.60 2.69
N THR A 1081 -0.70 12.02 3.44
CA THR A 1081 -1.57 13.18 3.21
C THR A 1081 -1.54 14.19 4.35
N SER A 1082 -0.57 14.07 5.28
CA SER A 1082 -0.33 15.07 6.34
C SER A 1082 -0.04 16.45 5.74
N LYS A 1083 -0.36 17.52 6.48
CA LYS A 1083 -0.15 18.90 6.00
C LYS A 1083 1.32 19.14 5.67
N GLU A 1084 2.21 18.58 6.46
CA GLU A 1084 3.66 18.68 6.39
C GLU A 1084 4.20 18.01 5.12
N VAL A 1085 3.80 16.77 4.82
CA VAL A 1085 4.23 16.06 3.60
C VAL A 1085 3.57 16.64 2.36
N VAL A 1086 2.30 17.04 2.42
CA VAL A 1086 1.60 17.69 1.31
C VAL A 1086 2.26 19.01 0.92
N ILE A 1087 2.60 19.88 1.88
CA ILE A 1087 3.31 21.14 1.61
C ILE A 1087 4.73 20.85 1.10
N ALA A 1088 5.49 19.99 1.76
CA ALA A 1088 6.85 19.65 1.34
C ALA A 1088 6.89 19.09 -0.09
N ARG A 1089 5.93 18.21 -0.45
CA ARG A 1089 5.80 17.62 -1.80
C ARG A 1089 5.54 18.67 -2.87
N MET A 1090 4.64 19.63 -2.60
CA MET A 1090 4.37 20.72 -3.54
C MET A 1090 5.53 21.70 -3.70
N GLN A 1091 6.36 21.86 -2.67
CA GLN A 1091 7.49 22.79 -2.70
C GLN A 1091 8.77 22.14 -3.24
N ALA A 1092 8.96 20.83 -3.07
CA ALA A 1092 10.13 20.07 -3.54
C ALA A 1092 10.54 20.30 -5.02
N PRO A 1093 9.63 20.51 -6.00
CA PRO A 1093 10.01 20.88 -7.37
C PRO A 1093 10.92 22.11 -7.47
N ARG A 1094 10.87 23.02 -6.49
CA ARG A 1094 11.76 24.20 -6.43
C ARG A 1094 13.24 23.80 -6.33
N THR A 1095 13.58 22.66 -5.72
CA THR A 1095 14.97 22.14 -5.67
C THR A 1095 15.57 21.93 -7.06
N LEU A 1096 14.73 21.73 -8.09
CA LEU A 1096 15.18 21.61 -9.47
C LEU A 1096 15.77 22.90 -10.04
N TRP A 1097 15.30 24.09 -9.62
CA TRP A 1097 15.59 25.35 -10.33
C TRP A 1097 15.74 26.62 -9.46
N ASP A 1098 15.14 26.68 -8.27
CA ASP A 1098 15.05 27.89 -7.44
C ASP A 1098 16.20 27.95 -6.41
N PRO A 1099 17.16 28.88 -6.54
CA PRO A 1099 18.26 29.01 -5.60
C PRO A 1099 17.83 29.55 -4.22
N THR A 1100 16.63 30.12 -4.09
CA THR A 1100 16.12 30.67 -2.82
C THR A 1100 15.49 29.61 -1.91
N TYR A 1101 15.01 28.49 -2.48
CA TYR A 1101 14.34 27.43 -1.72
C TYR A 1101 15.25 26.71 -0.72
N LYS A 1102 16.58 26.82 -0.86
CA LYS A 1102 17.56 26.28 0.11
C LYS A 1102 17.35 26.77 1.54
N THR A 1103 16.95 28.04 1.70
CA THR A 1103 16.90 28.76 2.99
C THR A 1103 15.61 29.54 3.21
N SER A 1104 14.59 29.32 2.37
CA SER A 1104 13.33 30.08 2.41
C SER A 1104 12.49 29.77 3.64
N VAL A 1105 12.46 30.68 4.61
CA VAL A 1105 11.51 30.71 5.74
C VAL A 1105 10.43 31.76 5.46
N LYS A 1106 9.40 31.38 4.71
CA LYS A 1106 8.29 32.25 4.27
C LYS A 1106 7.00 31.44 4.09
N GLY A 1107 5.88 32.17 4.10
CA GLY A 1107 4.54 31.66 3.82
C GLY A 1107 4.20 30.37 4.58
N GLN A 1108 4.14 29.25 3.86
CA GLN A 1108 3.74 27.94 4.38
C GLN A 1108 4.93 27.05 4.78
N ILE A 1109 6.17 27.48 4.49
CA ILE A 1109 7.39 26.70 4.77
C ILE A 1109 8.19 27.28 5.95
N THR A 1110 8.35 26.47 6.99
CA THR A 1110 9.11 26.79 8.21
C THR A 1110 10.62 26.55 8.08
N ALA A 1111 11.06 26.05 6.93
CA ALA A 1111 12.45 25.86 6.52
C ALA A 1111 12.51 25.80 4.98
N GLY A 1112 13.72 25.83 4.41
CA GLY A 1112 13.91 25.48 3.00
C GLY A 1112 13.70 23.98 2.73
N GLU A 1113 14.31 23.42 1.68
CA GLU A 1113 14.27 21.97 1.49
C GLU A 1113 14.85 21.25 2.73
N ASN A 1114 14.01 20.50 3.42
CA ASN A 1114 14.42 19.58 4.47
C ASN A 1114 14.91 18.27 3.83
N SER A 1115 16.19 18.21 3.49
CA SER A 1115 16.87 17.02 2.97
C SER A 1115 18.33 16.99 3.40
N TRP A 1116 18.95 15.80 3.39
CA TRP A 1116 20.39 15.69 3.60
C TRP A 1116 21.20 16.33 2.45
N ILE A 1117 20.65 16.42 1.25
CA ILE A 1117 21.29 17.10 0.10
C ILE A 1117 21.41 18.59 0.39
N ASN A 1118 20.33 19.26 0.81
CA ASN A 1118 20.36 20.68 1.14
C ASN A 1118 21.16 20.96 2.43
N GLN A 1119 21.17 20.02 3.38
CA GLN A 1119 21.94 20.15 4.63
C GLN A 1119 23.46 20.11 4.42
N TRP A 1120 23.97 19.21 3.56
CA TRP A 1120 25.41 18.93 3.44
C TRP A 1120 26.01 19.30 2.08
N PHE A 1121 25.18 19.47 1.05
CA PHE A 1121 25.58 19.67 -0.35
C PHE A 1121 24.80 20.83 -1.01
N SER A 1122 24.43 21.85 -0.22
CA SER A 1122 23.68 23.04 -0.64
C SER A 1122 24.19 23.67 -1.94
N ASP A 1123 25.50 23.63 -2.18
CA ASP A 1123 26.16 24.35 -3.28
C ASP A 1123 25.92 23.71 -4.66
N TYR A 1124 25.52 22.45 -4.68
CA TYR A 1124 25.14 21.71 -5.89
C TYR A 1124 23.66 21.90 -6.27
N LEU A 1125 22.88 22.51 -5.39
CA LEU A 1125 21.50 22.92 -5.65
C LEU A 1125 21.44 24.36 -6.22
N PRO A 1126 20.39 24.73 -6.98
CA PRO A 1126 19.37 23.87 -7.56
C PRO A 1126 19.96 22.98 -8.66
N ILE A 1127 19.40 21.77 -8.85
CA ILE A 1127 20.13 20.71 -9.59
C ILE A 1127 20.22 20.98 -11.10
N ILE A 1128 19.16 21.42 -11.77
CA ILE A 1128 19.16 21.57 -13.24
C ILE A 1128 20.13 22.69 -13.69
N PRO A 1129 20.13 23.90 -13.09
CA PRO A 1129 21.12 24.92 -13.43
C PRO A 1129 22.56 24.47 -13.18
N ASN A 1130 22.83 23.72 -12.11
CA ASN A 1130 24.16 23.21 -11.81
C ASN A 1130 24.64 22.16 -12.82
N VAL A 1131 23.80 21.17 -13.14
CA VAL A 1131 24.13 20.13 -14.13
C VAL A 1131 24.31 20.75 -15.53
N LYS A 1132 23.44 21.70 -15.92
CA LYS A 1132 23.55 22.36 -17.24
C LYS A 1132 24.77 23.28 -17.36
N ALA A 1133 25.22 23.90 -16.28
CA ALA A 1133 26.48 24.66 -16.28
C ALA A 1133 27.70 23.75 -16.52
N ASP A 1134 27.71 22.53 -15.98
CA ASP A 1134 28.80 21.57 -16.23
C ASP A 1134 28.70 20.90 -17.60
N ILE A 1135 27.49 20.65 -18.11
CA ILE A 1135 27.29 20.27 -19.53
C ILE A 1135 27.97 21.30 -20.43
N GLU A 1136 27.66 22.60 -20.27
CA GLU A 1136 28.22 23.65 -21.12
C GLU A 1136 29.73 23.85 -20.92
N LYS A 1137 30.27 23.53 -19.73
CA LYS A 1137 31.71 23.63 -19.43
C LYS A 1137 32.53 22.44 -19.94
N TYR A 1138 32.04 21.20 -19.73
CA TYR A 1138 32.84 19.98 -19.90
C TYR A 1138 32.47 19.18 -21.15
N TYR A 1139 31.20 19.22 -21.60
CA TYR A 1139 30.80 18.64 -22.88
C TYR A 1139 29.65 19.44 -23.54
N PRO A 1140 29.96 20.61 -24.15
CA PRO A 1140 28.96 21.47 -24.79
C PRO A 1140 28.03 20.74 -25.75
N GLY A 1141 26.76 21.17 -25.79
CA GLY A 1141 25.73 20.58 -26.67
C GLY A 1141 25.28 19.15 -26.31
N THR A 1142 25.72 18.59 -25.18
CA THR A 1142 25.12 17.37 -24.62
C THR A 1142 23.75 17.70 -24.04
N LYS A 1143 22.78 16.81 -24.21
CA LYS A 1143 21.43 16.95 -23.64
C LYS A 1143 21.41 16.52 -22.17
N LEU A 1144 20.29 16.80 -21.49
CA LEU A 1144 20.00 16.31 -20.14
C LEU A 1144 18.72 15.48 -20.16
N ALA A 1145 18.75 14.30 -19.53
CA ALA A 1145 17.59 13.50 -19.19
C ALA A 1145 17.41 13.41 -17.67
N ILE A 1146 16.14 13.31 -17.25
CA ILE A 1146 15.74 12.84 -15.93
C ILE A 1146 14.91 11.58 -16.15
N SER A 1147 15.56 10.45 -16.45
CA SER A 1147 14.89 9.27 -17.01
C SER A 1147 14.19 8.37 -15.99
N GLU A 1148 14.42 8.61 -14.71
CA GLU A 1148 13.50 8.22 -13.64
C GLU A 1148 13.29 9.37 -12.67
N PHE A 1149 12.05 9.54 -12.21
CA PHE A 1149 11.69 10.41 -11.08
C PHE A 1149 10.31 10.03 -10.57
N ASP A 1150 10.05 10.22 -9.27
CA ASP A 1150 8.69 10.41 -8.76
C ASP A 1150 8.71 11.34 -7.54
N TYR A 1151 7.69 12.19 -7.45
CA TYR A 1151 7.43 13.09 -6.30
C TYR A 1151 6.40 12.50 -5.34
N GLY A 1152 5.79 11.37 -5.74
CA GLY A 1152 4.87 10.59 -4.96
C GLY A 1152 3.52 11.26 -4.71
N GLY A 1153 2.64 10.60 -3.98
CA GLY A 1153 1.26 11.03 -3.86
C GLY A 1153 0.51 10.83 -5.18
N ARG A 1154 0.78 9.77 -5.95
CA ARG A 1154 0.24 9.56 -7.30
C ARG A 1154 -1.31 9.54 -7.38
N ASN A 1155 -1.95 9.17 -6.27
CA ASN A 1155 -3.40 9.16 -6.07
C ASN A 1155 -3.90 10.28 -5.14
N HIS A 1156 -3.04 11.26 -4.80
CA HIS A 1156 -3.41 12.46 -4.06
C HIS A 1156 -3.11 13.72 -4.87
N ILE A 1157 -3.95 14.73 -4.72
CA ILE A 1157 -3.85 15.98 -5.50
C ILE A 1157 -2.47 16.66 -5.37
N SER A 1158 -1.82 16.57 -4.20
CA SER A 1158 -0.44 17.05 -4.00
C SER A 1158 0.60 16.48 -4.96
N GLY A 1159 0.45 15.21 -5.37
CA GLY A 1159 1.37 14.55 -6.31
C GLY A 1159 1.15 15.01 -7.75
N GLY A 1160 -0.11 15.14 -8.17
CA GLY A 1160 -0.46 15.70 -9.47
C GLY A 1160 0.05 17.13 -9.66
N ILE A 1161 0.13 17.91 -8.58
CA ILE A 1161 0.67 19.27 -8.58
C ILE A 1161 2.18 19.28 -8.69
N ALA A 1162 2.87 18.50 -7.85
CA ALA A 1162 4.32 18.40 -7.90
C ALA A 1162 4.78 17.93 -9.29
N LEU A 1163 4.08 16.95 -9.87
CA LEU A 1163 4.32 16.46 -11.22
C LEU A 1163 4.00 17.49 -12.32
N ALA A 1164 2.86 18.18 -12.26
CA ALA A 1164 2.54 19.22 -13.25
C ALA A 1164 3.58 20.37 -13.23
N ASP A 1165 3.99 20.80 -12.04
CA ASP A 1165 5.03 21.80 -11.84
C ASP A 1165 6.39 21.34 -12.39
N VAL A 1166 6.76 20.08 -12.13
CA VAL A 1166 7.98 19.43 -12.66
C VAL A 1166 7.98 19.37 -14.18
N LEU A 1167 6.86 19.02 -14.82
CA LEU A 1167 6.74 19.05 -16.29
C LEU A 1167 6.92 20.48 -16.83
N GLY A 1168 6.34 21.48 -16.16
CA GLY A 1168 6.59 22.90 -16.45
C GLY A 1168 8.05 23.31 -16.30
N ILE A 1169 8.73 22.87 -15.23
CA ILE A 1169 10.16 23.11 -14.99
C ILE A 1169 11.01 22.47 -16.09
N PHE A 1170 10.76 21.21 -16.42
CA PHE A 1170 11.50 20.49 -17.46
C PHE A 1170 11.42 21.20 -18.81
N GLY A 1171 10.24 21.73 -19.18
CA GLY A 1171 10.08 22.56 -20.36
C GLY A 1171 10.81 23.90 -20.27
N LYS A 1172 10.64 24.64 -19.16
CA LYS A 1172 11.19 26.00 -18.95
C LYS A 1172 12.71 26.03 -18.81
N TYR A 1173 13.30 25.01 -18.19
CA TYR A 1173 14.75 24.89 -17.98
C TYR A 1173 15.44 24.00 -19.02
N GLY A 1174 14.69 23.45 -19.99
CA GLY A 1174 15.22 22.72 -21.14
C GLY A 1174 15.91 21.41 -20.76
N VAL A 1175 15.20 20.56 -20.02
CA VAL A 1175 15.46 19.11 -19.99
C VAL A 1175 15.02 18.54 -21.35
N ASN A 1176 15.74 17.57 -21.91
CA ASN A 1176 15.44 17.04 -23.23
C ASN A 1176 14.56 15.77 -23.19
N PHE A 1177 14.72 14.93 -22.17
CA PHE A 1177 13.96 13.71 -21.98
C PHE A 1177 13.62 13.57 -20.50
N ALA A 1178 12.41 13.13 -20.17
CA ALA A 1178 12.09 12.71 -18.81
C ALA A 1178 11.04 11.60 -18.82
N ALA A 1179 11.19 10.66 -17.90
CA ALA A 1179 10.26 9.55 -17.73
C ALA A 1179 9.97 9.34 -16.24
N ARG A 1180 8.70 9.50 -15.84
CA ARG A 1180 8.29 9.17 -14.46
C ARG A 1180 8.49 7.66 -14.23
N TRP A 1181 8.87 7.30 -13.01
CA TRP A 1181 8.87 5.91 -12.53
C TRP A 1181 7.64 5.63 -11.67
N GLY A 1182 7.24 4.36 -11.61
CA GLY A 1182 6.20 3.86 -10.72
C GLY A 1182 4.80 3.88 -11.33
N ASP A 1183 3.89 3.15 -10.67
CA ASP A 1183 2.56 2.80 -11.20
C ASP A 1183 1.70 4.00 -11.60
N SER A 1184 0.64 3.70 -12.35
CA SER A 1184 -0.47 4.61 -12.61
C SER A 1184 -1.05 5.19 -11.32
N GLY A 1185 -1.45 6.47 -11.40
CA GLY A 1185 -2.20 7.15 -10.34
C GLY A 1185 -3.08 8.23 -10.93
N SER A 1186 -4.26 8.45 -10.35
CA SER A 1186 -5.31 9.29 -10.96
C SER A 1186 -4.89 10.75 -11.09
N TYR A 1187 -4.23 11.30 -10.07
CA TYR A 1187 -3.67 12.66 -10.12
C TYR A 1187 -2.38 12.74 -10.92
N ALA A 1188 -1.63 11.64 -11.06
CA ALA A 1188 -0.52 11.59 -12.00
C ALA A 1188 -1.02 11.66 -13.46
N ALA A 1189 -2.08 10.93 -13.80
CA ALA A 1189 -2.72 11.00 -15.11
C ALA A 1189 -3.27 12.40 -15.41
N ALA A 1190 -3.89 13.06 -14.42
CA ALA A 1190 -4.37 14.43 -14.52
C ALA A 1190 -3.24 15.43 -14.85
N ALA A 1191 -2.09 15.27 -14.18
CA ALA A 1191 -0.91 16.12 -14.36
C ALA A 1191 -0.29 16.01 -15.75
N TYR A 1192 -0.21 14.80 -16.33
CA TYR A 1192 0.23 14.65 -17.73
C TYR A 1192 -0.83 15.15 -18.72
N ASN A 1193 -2.10 14.82 -18.51
CA ASN A 1193 -3.16 15.18 -19.46
C ASN A 1193 -3.42 16.69 -19.52
N ILE A 1194 -3.13 17.48 -18.48
CA ILE A 1194 -3.24 18.94 -18.61
C ILE A 1194 -2.18 19.56 -19.55
N TYR A 1195 -1.08 18.84 -19.83
CA TYR A 1195 -0.12 19.20 -20.87
C TYR A 1195 -0.40 18.50 -22.22
N LEU A 1196 -0.94 17.28 -22.22
CA LEU A 1196 -1.04 16.40 -23.40
C LEU A 1196 -2.45 16.23 -24.01
N ASN A 1197 -3.52 16.55 -23.28
CA ASN A 1197 -4.91 16.24 -23.61
C ASN A 1197 -5.93 17.05 -22.77
N TYR A 1198 -5.71 18.34 -22.56
CA TYR A 1198 -6.38 19.12 -21.50
C TYR A 1198 -7.91 19.24 -21.67
N ASP A 1199 -8.41 19.02 -22.88
CA ASP A 1199 -9.83 19.10 -23.25
C ASP A 1199 -10.47 17.74 -23.60
N GLY A 1200 -9.70 16.64 -23.48
CA GLY A 1200 -10.11 15.29 -23.84
C GLY A 1200 -10.16 14.97 -25.33
N LYS A 1201 -9.69 15.87 -26.21
CA LYS A 1201 -9.72 15.72 -27.67
C LYS A 1201 -8.32 15.67 -28.30
N GLY A 1202 -7.28 15.59 -27.47
CA GLY A 1202 -5.87 15.61 -27.87
C GLY A 1202 -5.25 17.01 -27.95
N SER A 1203 -5.92 18.05 -27.46
CA SER A 1203 -5.37 19.41 -27.40
C SER A 1203 -4.24 19.52 -26.37
N LYS A 1204 -3.16 20.24 -26.70
CA LYS A 1204 -1.88 20.19 -25.97
C LYS A 1204 -1.36 21.57 -25.62
N TYR A 1205 -0.57 21.64 -24.56
CA TYR A 1205 0.26 22.79 -24.23
C TYR A 1205 1.26 23.08 -25.37
N GLY A 1206 1.49 24.36 -25.67
CA GLY A 1206 2.35 24.81 -26.76
C GLY A 1206 3.80 24.34 -26.65
N ASN A 1207 4.48 24.22 -27.80
CA ASN A 1207 5.83 23.65 -27.91
C ASN A 1207 6.98 24.67 -27.80
N THR A 1208 6.69 25.97 -27.71
CA THR A 1208 7.67 27.02 -27.42
C THR A 1208 7.34 27.67 -26.08
N ASN A 1209 8.17 27.45 -25.05
CA ASN A 1209 8.11 28.17 -23.78
C ASN A 1209 8.36 29.67 -24.00
N VAL A 1210 7.63 30.54 -23.30
CA VAL A 1210 7.83 32.00 -23.31
C VAL A 1210 8.07 32.54 -21.89
N SER A 1211 8.45 33.81 -21.79
CA SER A 1211 8.70 34.43 -20.48
C SER A 1211 7.41 34.51 -19.66
N ALA A 1212 7.39 33.84 -18.52
CA ALA A 1212 6.30 33.87 -17.54
C ALA A 1212 6.88 33.96 -16.12
N ASN A 1213 6.45 34.97 -15.37
CA ASN A 1213 6.95 35.30 -14.04
C ASN A 1213 5.78 35.61 -13.10
N THR A 1214 5.95 35.22 -11.84
CA THR A 1214 4.99 35.41 -10.74
C THR A 1214 5.60 36.27 -9.65
N SER A 1215 4.77 37.03 -8.93
CA SER A 1215 5.15 37.74 -7.71
C SER A 1215 5.17 36.83 -6.47
N ASP A 1216 4.56 35.64 -6.54
CA ASP A 1216 4.60 34.61 -5.50
C ASP A 1216 4.96 33.25 -6.11
N VAL A 1217 6.25 32.91 -6.08
CA VAL A 1217 6.79 31.62 -6.54
C VAL A 1217 6.49 30.46 -5.59
N GLU A 1218 6.19 30.76 -4.33
CA GLU A 1218 5.91 29.74 -3.33
C GLU A 1218 4.50 29.20 -3.49
N ASN A 1219 3.51 30.09 -3.68
CA ASN A 1219 2.11 29.70 -3.78
C ASN A 1219 1.56 29.66 -5.21
N MET A 1220 2.20 30.33 -6.18
CA MET A 1220 1.67 30.49 -7.55
C MET A 1220 2.77 30.49 -8.63
N PRO A 1221 3.53 29.39 -8.81
CA PRO A 1221 4.37 29.23 -10.00
C PRO A 1221 3.53 29.22 -11.29
N VAL A 1222 4.18 29.63 -12.38
CA VAL A 1222 3.54 29.86 -13.68
C VAL A 1222 4.46 29.48 -14.84
N TYR A 1223 3.85 28.87 -15.86
CA TYR A 1223 4.45 28.53 -17.13
C TYR A 1223 3.55 29.08 -18.25
N ALA A 1224 4.14 29.49 -19.37
CA ALA A 1224 3.38 29.88 -20.55
C ALA A 1224 4.10 29.41 -21.83
N SER A 1225 3.33 29.09 -22.86
CA SER A 1225 3.86 28.62 -24.14
C SER A 1225 2.98 29.00 -25.32
N ILE A 1226 3.59 29.00 -26.50
CA ILE A 1226 2.97 29.29 -27.79
C ILE A 1226 3.31 28.18 -28.79
N ASN A 1227 2.68 28.18 -29.96
CA ASN A 1227 2.92 27.16 -30.98
C ASN A 1227 3.95 27.64 -32.03
N GLY A 1228 5.19 27.17 -31.87
CA GLY A 1228 6.33 27.50 -32.72
C GLY A 1228 6.75 28.96 -32.59
N GLN A 1229 6.27 29.81 -33.49
CA GLN A 1229 6.46 31.26 -33.47
C GLN A 1229 5.14 32.04 -33.46
N ASP A 1230 4.01 31.34 -33.59
CA ASP A 1230 2.66 31.91 -33.63
C ASP A 1230 2.16 32.12 -32.19
N ASP A 1231 1.94 33.38 -31.81
CA ASP A 1231 1.37 33.75 -30.51
C ASP A 1231 -0.12 34.11 -30.57
N SER A 1232 -0.83 33.78 -31.66
CA SER A 1232 -2.28 33.95 -31.76
C SER A 1232 -3.08 33.09 -30.79
N GLU A 1233 -2.49 31.96 -30.36
CA GLU A 1233 -2.89 31.10 -29.24
C GLU A 1233 -1.76 31.14 -28.18
N LEU A 1234 -2.11 31.28 -26.90
CA LEU A 1234 -1.16 31.35 -25.79
C LEU A 1234 -1.62 30.45 -24.65
N HIS A 1235 -0.93 29.33 -24.47
CA HIS A 1235 -1.18 28.40 -23.37
C HIS A 1235 -0.55 28.93 -22.10
N ILE A 1236 -1.25 28.77 -20.98
CA ILE A 1236 -0.78 29.17 -19.64
C ILE A 1236 -0.98 27.95 -18.72
N ILE A 1237 -0.15 27.83 -17.69
CA ILE A 1237 -0.28 26.87 -16.60
C ILE A 1237 -0.14 27.67 -15.30
N LEU A 1238 -1.18 27.67 -14.49
CA LEU A 1238 -1.20 28.23 -13.13
C LEU A 1238 -1.23 27.08 -12.12
N ILE A 1239 -0.71 27.28 -10.91
CA ILE A 1239 -0.69 26.24 -9.88
C ILE A 1239 -0.81 26.89 -8.50
N ASN A 1240 -2.00 26.89 -7.87
CA ASN A 1240 -2.16 27.41 -6.50
C ASN A 1240 -1.71 26.40 -5.43
N ARG A 1241 -0.40 26.36 -5.12
CA ARG A 1241 0.16 25.49 -4.08
C ARG A 1241 -0.28 25.84 -2.65
N ASN A 1242 -1.07 26.89 -2.43
CA ASN A 1242 -1.46 27.30 -1.08
C ASN A 1242 -2.44 26.31 -0.41
N TYR A 1243 -2.01 25.74 0.71
CA TYR A 1243 -2.73 24.72 1.48
C TYR A 1243 -4.11 25.12 2.04
N ASP A 1244 -4.44 26.41 2.22
CA ASP A 1244 -5.72 26.77 2.84
C ASP A 1244 -6.38 28.07 2.34
N GLN A 1245 -5.71 28.82 1.45
CA GLN A 1245 -6.21 30.06 0.84
C GLN A 1245 -6.42 29.95 -0.68
N LYS A 1246 -7.45 30.65 -1.15
CA LYS A 1246 -7.70 30.89 -2.58
C LYS A 1246 -6.95 32.15 -2.97
N LEU A 1247 -6.34 32.17 -4.14
CA LEU A 1247 -5.59 33.34 -4.59
C LEU A 1247 -6.38 34.14 -5.62
N GLN A 1248 -6.25 35.46 -5.55
CA GLN A 1248 -6.67 36.36 -6.61
C GLN A 1248 -5.43 36.62 -7.47
N VAL A 1249 -5.49 36.24 -8.75
CA VAL A 1249 -4.35 36.34 -9.67
C VAL A 1249 -4.68 37.34 -10.77
N LYS A 1250 -3.86 38.37 -10.90
CA LYS A 1250 -3.94 39.35 -11.98
C LYS A 1250 -2.87 39.04 -13.02
N ILE A 1251 -3.31 38.76 -14.24
CA ILE A 1251 -2.43 38.36 -15.34
C ILE A 1251 -2.28 39.53 -16.31
N ASN A 1252 -1.04 39.87 -16.63
CA ASN A 1252 -0.68 40.97 -17.52
C ASN A 1252 0.16 40.39 -18.67
N ILE A 1253 -0.36 40.38 -19.91
CA ILE A 1253 0.29 39.72 -21.05
C ILE A 1253 0.80 40.75 -22.07
N THR A 1254 2.12 40.76 -22.27
CA THR A 1254 2.78 41.47 -23.37
C THR A 1254 2.85 40.55 -24.59
N SER A 1255 2.09 40.86 -25.63
CA SER A 1255 2.06 40.07 -26.87
C SER A 1255 1.72 40.94 -28.08
N THR A 1256 1.89 40.38 -29.28
CA THR A 1256 1.54 41.07 -30.54
C THR A 1256 0.02 41.09 -30.78
N PRO A 1257 -0.72 39.96 -30.68
CA PRO A 1257 -2.17 39.98 -30.77
C PRO A 1257 -2.85 40.50 -29.49
N LYS A 1258 -4.05 41.05 -29.66
CA LYS A 1258 -4.98 41.30 -28.54
C LYS A 1258 -5.88 40.09 -28.36
N TYR A 1259 -5.75 39.46 -27.19
CA TYR A 1259 -6.62 38.37 -26.75
C TYR A 1259 -7.93 38.94 -26.20
N THR A 1260 -9.04 38.26 -26.42
CA THR A 1260 -10.39 38.77 -26.11
C THR A 1260 -11.25 37.81 -25.31
N LYS A 1261 -11.17 36.51 -25.63
CA LYS A 1261 -11.74 35.39 -24.86
C LYS A 1261 -10.65 34.40 -24.42
N ALA A 1262 -10.91 33.61 -23.39
CA ALA A 1262 -10.13 32.44 -23.02
C ALA A 1262 -11.01 31.32 -22.46
N GLU A 1263 -10.61 30.07 -22.61
CA GLU A 1263 -11.29 28.93 -21.95
C GLU A 1263 -10.56 28.54 -20.66
N ILE A 1264 -11.25 27.88 -19.70
CA ILE A 1264 -10.62 27.43 -18.44
C ILE A 1264 -10.77 25.92 -18.32
N TYR A 1265 -9.64 25.22 -18.20
CA TYR A 1265 -9.55 23.78 -17.93
C TYR A 1265 -8.78 23.52 -16.62
N GLY A 1266 -8.92 22.33 -16.02
CA GLY A 1266 -8.17 21.94 -14.82
C GLY A 1266 -8.69 20.70 -14.11
N PHE A 1267 -8.01 20.35 -13.01
CA PHE A 1267 -8.36 19.31 -12.03
C PHE A 1267 -8.20 19.87 -10.59
N ASP A 1268 -8.79 19.22 -9.59
CA ASP A 1268 -8.83 19.70 -8.19
C ASP A 1268 -9.00 18.54 -7.18
N SER A 1269 -9.05 18.81 -5.85
CA SER A 1269 -9.22 17.74 -4.82
C SER A 1269 -10.52 16.94 -4.91
N ASN A 1270 -11.55 17.47 -5.57
CA ASN A 1270 -12.85 16.83 -5.62
C ASN A 1270 -12.91 15.80 -6.77
N SER A 1271 -12.11 16.01 -7.83
CA SER A 1271 -11.89 15.00 -8.87
C SER A 1271 -10.57 15.21 -9.63
N PRO A 1272 -9.80 14.14 -9.89
CA PRO A 1272 -8.66 14.14 -10.81
C PRO A 1272 -9.08 14.27 -12.28
N GLU A 1273 -10.37 14.13 -12.61
CA GLU A 1273 -10.88 14.28 -13.97
C GLU A 1273 -10.64 15.72 -14.45
N TYR A 1274 -9.78 15.87 -15.46
CA TYR A 1274 -9.56 17.13 -16.15
C TYR A 1274 -10.87 17.53 -16.85
N LYS A 1275 -11.33 18.76 -16.60
CA LYS A 1275 -12.63 19.24 -17.08
C LYS A 1275 -12.56 20.70 -17.47
N LYS A 1276 -13.52 21.15 -18.28
CA LYS A 1276 -13.76 22.58 -18.50
C LYS A 1276 -14.40 23.17 -17.25
N MET A 1277 -13.74 24.14 -16.62
CA MET A 1277 -14.15 24.75 -15.35
C MET A 1277 -14.67 26.19 -15.53
N GLY A 1278 -14.53 26.79 -16.71
CA GLY A 1278 -15.10 28.11 -17.02
C GLY A 1278 -14.67 28.69 -18.38
N ASN A 1279 -14.93 29.99 -18.56
CA ASN A 1279 -14.37 30.85 -19.62
C ASN A 1279 -14.02 32.22 -19.03
N ILE A 1280 -13.25 33.02 -19.77
CA ILE A 1280 -13.08 34.46 -19.55
C ILE A 1280 -13.48 35.15 -20.85
N ASP A 1281 -14.68 35.73 -20.92
CA ASP A 1281 -15.25 36.24 -22.18
C ASP A 1281 -14.90 37.72 -22.48
N ASN A 1282 -14.26 38.42 -21.54
CA ASN A 1282 -13.86 39.82 -21.68
C ASN A 1282 -12.44 40.03 -21.11
N ILE A 1283 -11.44 40.08 -21.97
CA ILE A 1283 -10.06 40.44 -21.63
C ILE A 1283 -9.77 41.86 -22.15
N GLU A 1284 -9.42 42.78 -21.25
CA GLU A 1284 -9.19 44.18 -21.60
C GLU A 1284 -7.70 44.48 -21.76
N SER A 1285 -7.28 44.83 -22.97
CA SER A 1285 -5.89 45.18 -23.31
C SER A 1285 -4.85 44.17 -22.80
N ASN A 1286 -5.17 42.87 -22.91
CA ASN A 1286 -4.35 41.74 -22.46
C ASN A 1286 -4.10 41.69 -20.93
N VAL A 1287 -4.98 42.32 -20.14
CA VAL A 1287 -5.02 42.24 -18.68
C VAL A 1287 -6.37 41.67 -18.22
N PHE A 1288 -6.34 40.80 -17.22
CA PHE A 1288 -7.52 40.26 -16.55
C PHE A 1288 -7.16 39.80 -15.13
N THR A 1289 -8.17 39.50 -14.32
CA THR A 1289 -8.00 38.95 -12.96
C THR A 1289 -8.93 37.76 -12.79
N LEU A 1290 -8.46 36.71 -12.11
CA LEU A 1290 -9.22 35.50 -11.87
C LEU A 1290 -8.99 34.96 -10.46
N GLU A 1291 -10.00 34.30 -9.90
CA GLU A 1291 -9.88 33.60 -8.62
C GLU A 1291 -9.45 32.16 -8.87
N VAL A 1292 -8.33 31.77 -8.25
CA VAL A 1292 -7.77 30.41 -8.30
C VAL A 1292 -8.12 29.71 -6.96
N PRO A 1293 -9.00 28.69 -6.95
CA PRO A 1293 -9.48 27.99 -5.75
C PRO A 1293 -8.38 27.42 -4.82
N LYS A 1294 -8.76 27.08 -3.60
CA LYS A 1294 -7.83 26.69 -2.54
C LYS A 1294 -7.64 25.17 -2.40
N PHE A 1295 -6.59 24.77 -1.66
CA PHE A 1295 -6.57 23.42 -1.09
C PHE A 1295 -7.79 23.17 -0.16
N ASN A 1296 -8.35 21.97 0.02
CA ASN A 1296 -7.80 20.59 -0.03
C ASN A 1296 -7.12 20.12 -1.31
N GLY A 1297 -7.39 20.73 -2.47
CA GLY A 1297 -6.63 20.48 -3.68
C GLY A 1297 -6.65 21.63 -4.69
N VAL A 1298 -5.72 22.56 -4.48
CA VAL A 1298 -5.14 23.49 -5.46
C VAL A 1298 -6.12 24.31 -6.28
N SER A 1299 -5.60 24.86 -7.37
CA SER A 1299 -6.38 25.21 -8.55
C SER A 1299 -5.71 24.64 -9.79
N HIS A 1300 -6.55 24.29 -10.76
CA HIS A 1300 -6.46 24.86 -12.10
C HIS A 1300 -5.06 25.13 -12.68
N SER A 1301 -4.53 24.14 -13.38
CA SER A 1301 -3.64 24.43 -14.51
C SER A 1301 -4.47 24.96 -15.69
N ILE A 1302 -4.75 26.28 -15.69
CA ILE A 1302 -5.64 26.90 -16.68
C ILE A 1302 -4.98 27.04 -18.06
N THR A 1303 -5.23 26.08 -18.94
CA THR A 1303 -4.95 26.25 -20.37
C THR A 1303 -5.92 27.25 -21.00
N LEU A 1304 -5.53 28.52 -20.96
CA LEU A 1304 -6.26 29.66 -21.51
C LEU A 1304 -6.21 29.68 -23.05
N ASP A 1305 -7.06 28.92 -23.75
CA ASP A 1305 -7.20 29.04 -25.21
C ASP A 1305 -7.79 30.41 -25.59
N PHE A 1306 -6.89 31.37 -25.80
CA PHE A 1306 -7.18 32.63 -26.44
C PHE A 1306 -7.25 32.47 -27.96
N ASN A 1307 -8.40 32.75 -28.56
CA ASN A 1307 -8.47 33.04 -29.99
C ASN A 1307 -8.47 34.57 -30.18
N VAL A 1308 -7.70 35.06 -31.15
CA VAL A 1308 -7.76 36.45 -31.59
C VAL A 1308 -9.13 36.73 -32.22
N SER A 1309 -9.74 37.89 -31.90
CA SER A 1309 -10.95 38.38 -32.58
C SER A 1309 -10.67 38.80 -34.02
N ILE A 1310 -10.44 37.83 -34.92
CA ILE A 1310 -10.33 38.02 -36.36
C ILE A 1310 -11.71 38.41 -36.91
N LYS A 1311 -12.02 39.71 -36.84
CA LYS A 1311 -13.17 40.32 -37.49
C LYS A 1311 -12.96 40.49 -39.01
N ILE A 1312 -12.04 39.72 -39.61
CA ILE A 1312 -11.82 39.60 -41.05
C ILE A 1312 -12.91 38.71 -41.64
N ILE A 1313 -14.11 39.29 -41.73
CA ILE A 1313 -15.14 39.04 -42.74
C ILE A 1313 -15.15 37.61 -43.35
N GLN A 1314 -15.40 36.57 -42.54
CA GLN A 1314 -15.49 35.20 -43.07
C GLN A 1314 -16.56 35.07 -44.17
N ASN A 1315 -17.62 35.90 -44.17
CA ASN A 1315 -18.58 35.99 -45.27
C ASN A 1315 -17.99 36.51 -46.59
N GLU A 1316 -16.94 37.34 -46.59
CA GLU A 1316 -16.24 37.74 -47.82
C GLU A 1316 -15.08 36.80 -48.16
N VAL A 1317 -14.39 36.19 -47.18
CA VAL A 1317 -13.37 35.16 -47.48
C VAL A 1317 -14.02 33.89 -48.03
N ILE A 1318 -15.16 33.46 -47.50
CA ILE A 1318 -15.93 32.32 -48.04
C ILE A 1318 -16.56 32.66 -49.40
N LYS A 1319 -16.98 33.92 -49.65
CA LYS A 1319 -17.33 34.37 -51.02
C LYS A 1319 -16.12 34.38 -51.95
N PHE A 1320 -14.97 34.88 -51.53
CA PHE A 1320 -13.76 34.97 -52.34
C PHE A 1320 -13.24 33.57 -52.71
N ILE A 1321 -13.23 32.63 -51.76
CA ILE A 1321 -12.89 31.23 -52.01
C ILE A 1321 -13.95 30.55 -52.89
N ARG A 1322 -15.25 30.76 -52.66
CA ARG A 1322 -16.31 30.25 -53.57
C ARG A 1322 -16.17 30.82 -54.98
N ASN A 1323 -15.83 32.10 -55.12
CA ASN A 1323 -15.62 32.75 -56.41
C ASN A 1323 -14.32 32.28 -57.09
N LEU A 1324 -13.23 32.04 -56.36
CA LEU A 1324 -12.01 31.42 -56.91
C LEU A 1324 -12.26 29.99 -57.38
N VAL A 1325 -13.04 29.21 -56.62
CA VAL A 1325 -13.42 27.84 -56.99
C VAL A 1325 -14.38 27.83 -58.19
N PHE A 1326 -15.28 28.81 -58.32
CA PHE A 1326 -16.08 29.01 -59.53
C PHE A 1326 -15.26 29.49 -60.74
N MET A 1327 -14.31 30.41 -60.56
CA MET A 1327 -13.44 30.87 -61.65
C MET A 1327 -12.49 29.77 -62.14
N ARG A 1328 -12.01 28.89 -61.27
CA ARG A 1328 -11.28 27.66 -61.65
C ARG A 1328 -12.16 26.54 -62.25
N ALA A 1329 -13.46 26.79 -62.41
CA ALA A 1329 -14.39 25.92 -63.15
C ALA A 1329 -14.96 26.61 -64.41
N LEU A 1330 -14.45 27.79 -64.77
CA LEU A 1330 -14.83 28.61 -65.93
C LEU A 1330 -13.63 28.99 -66.82
N VAL A 1331 -12.48 28.35 -66.58
CA VAL A 1331 -11.24 28.37 -67.38
C VAL A 1331 -10.77 26.93 -67.54
#